data_AF-J6UCV1-F1
#
_entry.id   AF-J6UCV1-F1
#
_cell.length_a   1.000
_cell.length_b   1.000
_cell.length_c   1.000
_cell.angle_alpha   90.00
_cell.angle_beta   90.00
_cell.angle_gamma   90.00
#
_symmetry.space_group_name_H-M   'P 1'
#
loop_
_entity.id
_entity.type
_entity.pdbx_description
1 polymer ?
#
loop_
_entity_poly.entity_id
_entity_poly.type
_entity_poly.pdbx_seq_one_letter_code
_entity_poly.pdbx_strand_id
1 'polypeptide(L)'
;MLSLTTIDPLAVAWIGAIFLFFGEVGALLSLPRLTRTILVSTVAEIGYVLIGFGLGGPAGEAGAWMHIGNQLVMRGLVVVVGWYLIRRTRSSSLDDLRGSGYRMPAMATLFAFGIFSVMGLSPFKGSFSKFLILYAAIEQGHWMLAAVGTLATMVAATYYMLVVQRVCLERPLRQVVLADPPRIAVPLAVVLAAITVVISLWPAPFLEAAEALARVGEGVAVPSFESPWSTLVLVPYIGGFVVWGIGRFSTRARDVAAVAIAAATVVLAAIDGDLDPASRLFALLFAGIALMMLIYSVGYMARAEWSNRYYFFALLMTGSLLGVATSHELGNFYLFWELMTWTSYFLVVHEQTPKALRAGFVYFLMCASGAYVMHFGLLLVHAQIGSFAFADLAARAGTMAPAAGFAAAACFFVAFAVKAGLVPLHAWLPLAHPQAPSSISGPLSGLLTKAGLFGMLKVLWLVFGAAALSRVSTVGLDVVLMVLGCVTLAYGEIRALFETELKRMLAYSTLAQVGEIAAVLGIGTALSTDAALLHVTNHAVMKTLLFYAAGAFLLRTGLRRISDLAGLGRKLPFTAGAYALASFAIIGLPPFSGFTSKFLMIYAAVSAGRTEIAVLMLLGGIAGLVYYLRVVRVLFFEPYTGDATVREAPLSMLVAIGVLALAIVLGGLVPGLQLSLVGAVGAEFAARNGLAPAVLPDLVIAWPVAAVIAVVGAGAVWLVGRRSVAWAGGLAVAVLVAALVGVMIEPGRYDLLSFCFAILITAVGALNMLHATAYLAHGHAQARFYAAMLVMIGGLLGMTAASDAYGFFGFWELMSSWALWAAIVHEETPEARHEGFKYVLFNTVGASFMFLGFALITSRTGTFDLAALGRALVDLPASAFGPAVALILLGMVMKAAQLPLRIDWQMHPALAPTPVSGYISAVLLKSGPWGVLKLTALFGGAAMLGRIGGVIGGEPVVMQAIAIVATITIVYAGAMTMVQNGIKLLLIYSTVCQLGYVLLGISLGTPLGVAGGLMHFVNHMLLKDTLFLAAGAVMVASHATMLDELGGLGRRMPLTFAMFLIAGLSLSGIPPLAGFSSKWVIFQACFESGHWLLGAAAMVSSLFTLAAVLKFAHAAFMGAPTAKALQAHEAPAAMLIPMAVLTGASLVVGIVPGLLLVPIAAIESSLGIAPIAASLTGPLPGAEAWSPSLVSVLVLVLAAVLVPWLRLGHRAGVVHTEIHECGVGDLLPEATRVGAASLFETPDAAVRALFAPRRAHGDDRARGAE
;
A
#
# COMPACT_ATOMS: atom_id res chain seq x y z
N MET A 1 -31.33 66.51 -30.73
CA MET A 1 -32.44 65.86 -30.00
C MET A 1 -33.19 64.93 -30.96
N LEU A 2 -32.83 63.66 -30.97
CA LEU A 2 -33.63 62.49 -31.40
C LEU A 2 -33.38 61.49 -30.27
N SER A 3 -34.42 61.17 -29.49
CA SER A 3 -34.29 60.50 -28.19
C SER A 3 -34.01 58.99 -28.34
N LEU A 4 -32.78 58.58 -28.11
CA LEU A 4 -32.39 57.19 -27.80
C LEU A 4 -32.73 56.85 -26.34
N THR A 5 -34.00 57.00 -25.95
CA THR A 5 -34.50 56.68 -24.60
C THR A 5 -35.33 55.39 -24.57
N THR A 6 -35.19 54.50 -25.56
CA THR A 6 -36.11 53.36 -25.75
C THR A 6 -35.47 51.98 -25.75
N ILE A 7 -34.16 51.85 -25.51
CA ILE A 7 -33.54 50.52 -25.37
C ILE A 7 -33.37 50.21 -23.88
N ASP A 8 -34.07 49.18 -23.41
CA ASP A 8 -33.94 48.65 -22.05
C ASP A 8 -32.47 48.23 -21.79
N PRO A 9 -31.78 48.82 -20.81
CA PRO A 9 -30.39 48.48 -20.47
C PRO A 9 -30.18 46.98 -20.22
N LEU A 10 -31.15 46.31 -19.59
CA LEU A 10 -31.07 44.86 -19.36
C LEU A 10 -31.19 44.07 -20.66
N ALA A 11 -32.00 44.55 -21.63
CA ALA A 11 -32.03 43.97 -22.97
C ALA A 11 -30.68 44.13 -23.68
N VAL A 12 -29.96 45.24 -23.48
CA VAL A 12 -28.59 45.41 -23.98
C VAL A 12 -27.64 44.37 -23.38
N ALA A 13 -27.75 44.09 -22.07
CA ALA A 13 -26.93 43.09 -21.41
C ALA A 13 -27.21 41.66 -21.93
N TRP A 14 -28.48 41.31 -22.15
CA TRP A 14 -28.86 40.02 -22.75
C TRP A 14 -28.42 39.88 -24.20
N ILE A 15 -28.56 40.93 -25.01
CA ILE A 15 -28.00 40.96 -26.36
C ILE A 15 -26.48 40.73 -26.28
N GLY A 16 -25.80 41.40 -25.34
CA GLY A 16 -24.38 41.19 -25.07
C GLY A 16 -24.03 39.74 -24.75
N ALA A 17 -24.79 39.07 -23.88
CA ALA A 17 -24.58 37.66 -23.53
C ALA A 17 -24.80 36.70 -24.70
N ILE A 18 -25.82 36.94 -25.54
CA ILE A 18 -26.07 36.16 -26.76
C ILE A 18 -24.90 36.36 -27.74
N PHE A 19 -24.49 37.61 -27.98
CA PHE A 19 -23.36 37.94 -28.84
C PHE A 19 -22.06 37.29 -28.35
N LEU A 20 -21.83 37.31 -27.03
CA LEU A 20 -20.67 36.69 -26.40
C LEU A 20 -20.67 35.17 -26.65
N PHE A 21 -21.72 34.46 -26.26
CA PHE A 21 -21.74 33.00 -26.36
C PHE A 21 -21.67 32.49 -27.80
N PHE A 22 -22.54 32.99 -28.69
CA PHE A 22 -22.53 32.57 -30.09
C PHE A 22 -21.30 33.08 -30.84
N GLY A 23 -20.74 34.23 -30.44
CA GLY A 23 -19.47 34.73 -30.94
C GLY A 23 -18.31 33.81 -30.59
N GLU A 24 -18.19 33.36 -29.35
CA GLU A 24 -17.14 32.42 -28.94
C GLU A 24 -17.29 31.04 -29.60
N VAL A 25 -18.53 30.54 -29.74
CA VAL A 25 -18.81 29.32 -30.53
C VAL A 25 -18.44 29.53 -32.01
N GLY A 26 -18.77 30.69 -32.59
CA GLY A 26 -18.40 31.04 -33.95
C GLY A 26 -16.88 31.14 -34.16
N ALA A 27 -16.14 31.62 -33.16
CA ALA A 27 -14.68 31.66 -33.17
C ALA A 27 -14.07 30.24 -33.15
N LEU A 28 -14.64 29.35 -32.33
CA LEU A 28 -14.28 27.92 -32.29
C LEU A 28 -14.53 27.23 -33.63
N LEU A 29 -15.70 27.46 -34.25
CA LEU A 29 -16.02 26.90 -35.58
C LEU A 29 -15.14 27.49 -36.70
N SER A 30 -14.57 28.68 -36.49
CA SER A 30 -13.67 29.36 -37.43
C SER A 30 -12.21 28.91 -37.33
N LEU A 31 -11.89 28.01 -36.39
CA LEU A 31 -10.54 27.55 -36.04
C LEU A 31 -9.57 27.33 -37.22
N PRO A 32 -9.97 26.72 -38.36
CA PRO A 32 -9.01 26.46 -39.45
C PRO A 32 -8.27 27.70 -39.96
N ARG A 33 -8.84 28.91 -39.82
CA ARG A 33 -8.24 30.17 -40.29
C ARG A 33 -8.04 31.14 -39.12
N LEU A 34 -6.79 31.42 -38.77
CA LEU A 34 -6.43 32.24 -37.62
C LEU A 34 -7.03 33.65 -37.68
N THR A 35 -6.99 34.30 -38.85
CA THR A 35 -7.55 35.65 -39.04
C THR A 35 -9.03 35.69 -38.70
N ARG A 36 -9.80 34.68 -39.12
CA ARG A 36 -11.24 34.60 -38.87
C ARG A 36 -11.52 34.32 -37.40
N THR A 37 -10.78 33.40 -36.78
CA THR A 37 -10.92 33.11 -35.34
C THR A 37 -10.64 34.33 -34.49
N ILE A 38 -9.54 35.05 -34.72
CA ILE A 38 -9.22 36.27 -33.96
C ILE A 38 -10.30 37.33 -34.19
N LEU A 39 -10.72 37.58 -35.44
CA LEU A 39 -11.74 38.59 -35.74
C LEU A 39 -13.08 38.29 -35.06
N VAL A 40 -13.58 37.06 -35.21
CA VAL A 40 -14.86 36.66 -34.60
C VAL A 40 -14.78 36.68 -33.07
N SER A 41 -13.67 36.21 -32.50
CA SER A 41 -13.42 36.30 -31.06
C SER A 41 -13.38 37.76 -30.57
N THR A 42 -12.82 38.69 -31.37
CA THR A 42 -12.76 40.11 -30.99
C THR A 42 -14.15 40.72 -30.94
N VAL A 43 -15.00 40.36 -31.89
CA VAL A 43 -16.41 40.76 -31.91
C VAL A 43 -17.16 40.13 -30.73
N ALA A 44 -16.86 38.88 -30.37
CA ALA A 44 -17.49 38.22 -29.23
C ALA A 44 -17.24 38.94 -27.90
N GLU A 45 -16.02 39.44 -27.66
CA GLU A 45 -15.68 40.19 -26.43
C GLU A 45 -16.41 41.54 -26.31
N ILE A 46 -16.94 42.10 -27.41
CA ILE A 46 -17.86 43.26 -27.32
C ILE A 46 -19.09 42.88 -26.49
N GLY A 47 -19.48 41.60 -26.47
CA GLY A 47 -20.53 41.09 -25.61
C GLY A 47 -20.28 41.35 -24.12
N TYR A 48 -19.04 41.23 -23.63
CA TYR A 48 -18.70 41.60 -22.25
C TYR A 48 -18.90 43.10 -21.99
N VAL A 49 -18.50 43.94 -22.93
CA VAL A 49 -18.68 45.40 -22.85
C VAL A 49 -20.18 45.77 -22.79
N LEU A 50 -21.00 45.14 -23.64
CA LEU A 50 -22.44 45.33 -23.67
C LEU A 50 -23.12 44.83 -22.39
N ILE A 51 -22.66 43.71 -21.82
CA ILE A 51 -23.12 43.24 -20.50
C ILE A 51 -22.81 44.28 -19.44
N GLY A 52 -21.56 44.77 -19.35
CA GLY A 52 -21.15 45.73 -18.33
C GLY A 52 -21.91 47.06 -18.41
N PHE A 53 -22.02 47.67 -19.60
CA PHE A 53 -22.80 48.90 -19.76
C PHE A 53 -24.31 48.70 -19.65
N GLY A 54 -24.83 47.54 -20.06
CA GLY A 54 -26.25 47.22 -19.96
C GLY A 54 -26.71 46.98 -18.52
N LEU A 55 -25.86 46.39 -17.68
CA LEU A 55 -26.09 46.28 -16.23
C LEU A 55 -25.90 47.62 -15.51
N GLY A 56 -24.98 48.45 -16.00
CA GLY A 56 -24.67 49.75 -15.41
C GLY A 56 -24.05 49.62 -14.00
N GLY A 57 -23.96 50.76 -13.31
CA GLY A 57 -23.45 50.84 -11.95
C GLY A 57 -21.91 50.75 -11.88
N PRO A 58 -21.32 51.01 -10.69
CA PRO A 58 -19.89 51.21 -10.54
C PRO A 58 -19.03 50.06 -11.07
N ALA A 59 -19.33 48.82 -10.67
CA ALA A 59 -18.56 47.65 -11.09
C ALA A 59 -18.81 47.27 -12.57
N GLY A 60 -20.04 47.43 -13.06
CA GLY A 60 -20.42 47.11 -14.43
C GLY A 60 -19.79 48.05 -15.45
N GLU A 61 -19.87 49.36 -15.20
CA GLU A 61 -19.33 50.40 -16.08
C GLU A 61 -17.80 50.48 -16.00
N ALA A 62 -17.22 50.46 -14.79
CA ALA A 62 -15.76 50.42 -14.65
C ALA A 62 -15.20 49.13 -15.25
N GLY A 63 -15.86 47.98 -15.03
CA GLY A 63 -15.52 46.72 -15.66
C GLY A 63 -15.53 46.77 -17.19
N ALA A 64 -16.56 47.39 -17.79
CA ALA A 64 -16.67 47.56 -19.25
C ALA A 64 -15.54 48.44 -19.82
N TRP A 65 -15.25 49.59 -19.20
CA TRP A 65 -14.14 50.47 -19.61
C TRP A 65 -12.78 49.80 -19.46
N MET A 66 -12.57 49.13 -18.32
CA MET A 66 -11.36 48.34 -18.07
C MET A 66 -11.24 47.21 -19.10
N HIS A 67 -12.34 46.57 -19.50
CA HIS A 67 -12.35 45.53 -20.53
C HIS A 67 -11.94 46.07 -21.89
N ILE A 68 -12.49 47.23 -22.31
CA ILE A 68 -12.11 47.88 -23.56
C ILE A 68 -10.59 48.14 -23.59
N GLY A 69 -10.01 48.76 -22.56
CA GLY A 69 -8.58 49.06 -22.58
C GLY A 69 -7.71 47.80 -22.49
N ASN A 70 -8.12 46.78 -21.73
CA ASN A 70 -7.45 45.46 -21.73
C ASN A 70 -7.48 44.81 -23.11
N GLN A 71 -8.62 44.83 -23.81
CA GLN A 71 -8.72 44.28 -25.16
C GLN A 71 -7.89 45.10 -26.16
N LEU A 72 -7.89 46.43 -26.09
CA LEU A 72 -7.07 47.29 -26.96
C LEU A 72 -5.57 46.95 -26.86
N VAL A 73 -5.06 46.71 -25.65
CA VAL A 73 -3.64 46.38 -25.43
C VAL A 73 -3.36 44.90 -25.71
N MET A 74 -4.03 43.99 -24.99
CA MET A 74 -3.71 42.55 -25.01
C MET A 74 -4.11 41.90 -26.34
N ARG A 75 -5.28 42.25 -26.88
CA ARG A 75 -5.71 41.75 -28.20
C ARG A 75 -5.01 42.48 -29.33
N GLY A 76 -4.66 43.76 -29.12
CA GLY A 76 -3.72 44.48 -29.99
C GLY A 76 -2.41 43.73 -30.15
N LEU A 77 -1.82 43.23 -29.06
CA LEU A 77 -0.62 42.38 -29.10
C LEU A 77 -0.86 41.11 -29.93
N VAL A 78 -1.96 40.40 -29.68
CA VAL A 78 -2.32 39.18 -30.43
C VAL A 78 -2.48 39.47 -31.93
N VAL A 79 -3.12 40.57 -32.31
CA VAL A 79 -3.35 40.96 -33.71
C VAL A 79 -2.05 41.35 -34.39
N VAL A 80 -1.21 42.19 -33.75
CA VAL A 80 0.08 42.63 -34.31
C VAL A 80 1.00 41.44 -34.53
N VAL A 81 1.11 40.56 -33.54
CA VAL A 81 1.96 39.37 -33.64
C VAL A 81 1.36 38.34 -34.60
N GLY A 82 0.05 38.12 -34.58
CA GLY A 82 -0.65 37.27 -35.53
C GLY A 82 -0.45 37.74 -36.98
N TRP A 83 -0.53 39.05 -37.22
CA TRP A 83 -0.23 39.67 -38.52
C TRP A 83 1.22 39.45 -38.93
N TYR A 84 2.19 39.60 -38.01
CA TYR A 84 3.59 39.27 -38.24
C TYR A 84 3.74 37.81 -38.70
N LEU A 85 3.14 36.87 -37.97
CA LEU A 85 3.23 35.43 -38.28
C LEU A 85 2.62 35.13 -39.66
N ILE A 86 1.43 35.66 -39.96
CA ILE A 86 0.73 35.47 -41.25
C ILE A 86 1.51 36.07 -42.42
N ARG A 87 2.07 37.28 -42.26
CA ARG A 87 2.90 37.92 -43.31
C ARG A 87 4.17 37.12 -43.58
N ARG A 88 4.82 36.62 -42.52
CA ARG A 88 6.02 35.78 -42.64
C ARG A 88 5.72 34.46 -43.33
N THR A 89 4.59 33.81 -43.06
CA THR A 89 4.21 32.52 -43.67
C THR A 89 3.41 32.64 -44.97
N ARG A 90 2.94 33.85 -45.33
CA ARG A 90 2.01 34.13 -46.44
C ARG A 90 0.68 33.37 -46.39
N SER A 91 0.29 32.86 -45.22
CA SER A 91 -0.96 32.11 -45.03
C SER A 91 -1.56 32.35 -43.65
N SER A 92 -2.89 32.41 -43.61
CA SER A 92 -3.68 32.50 -42.38
C SER A 92 -4.24 31.15 -41.92
N SER A 93 -3.95 30.06 -42.64
CA SER A 93 -4.30 28.71 -42.23
C SER A 93 -3.54 28.32 -40.96
N LEU A 94 -4.22 27.73 -39.97
CA LEU A 94 -3.55 27.22 -38.78
C LEU A 94 -2.53 26.12 -39.10
N ASP A 95 -2.75 25.34 -40.16
CA ASP A 95 -1.82 24.29 -40.56
C ASP A 95 -0.50 24.85 -41.10
N ASP A 96 -0.54 26.02 -41.76
CA ASP A 96 0.67 26.69 -42.29
C ASP A 96 1.39 27.51 -41.21
N LEU A 97 0.65 28.01 -40.22
CA LEU A 97 1.16 28.67 -39.01
C LEU A 97 1.67 27.69 -37.96
N ARG A 98 1.35 26.40 -38.13
CA ARG A 98 1.79 25.34 -37.22
C ARG A 98 3.31 25.32 -37.10
N GLY A 99 3.82 25.21 -35.89
CA GLY A 99 5.27 25.22 -35.63
C GLY A 99 5.96 26.55 -35.91
N SER A 100 5.22 27.67 -35.93
CA SER A 100 5.80 29.01 -35.84
C SER A 100 6.66 29.20 -34.59
N GLY A 101 6.40 28.47 -33.50
CA GLY A 101 7.26 28.42 -32.31
C GLY A 101 8.71 28.01 -32.58
N TYR A 102 8.93 27.10 -33.52
CA TYR A 102 10.27 26.65 -33.90
C TYR A 102 10.94 27.60 -34.90
N ARG A 103 10.14 28.24 -35.76
CA ARG A 103 10.63 29.14 -36.83
C ARG A 103 10.88 30.56 -36.34
N MET A 104 10.07 31.04 -35.41
CA MET A 104 9.99 32.44 -34.96
C MET A 104 9.71 32.48 -33.44
N PRO A 105 10.62 31.95 -32.60
CA PRO A 105 10.35 31.65 -31.18
C PRO A 105 9.96 32.88 -30.36
N ALA A 106 10.61 34.03 -30.56
CA ALA A 106 10.30 35.25 -29.82
C ALA A 106 8.86 35.73 -30.08
N MET A 107 8.48 35.81 -31.37
CA MET A 107 7.14 36.26 -31.76
C MET A 107 6.07 35.22 -31.38
N ALA A 108 6.33 33.94 -31.55
CA ALA A 108 5.40 32.90 -31.08
C ALA A 108 5.20 32.91 -29.55
N THR A 109 6.24 33.28 -28.78
CA THR A 109 6.14 33.45 -27.33
C THR A 109 5.29 34.67 -26.97
N LEU A 110 5.50 35.81 -27.63
CA LEU A 110 4.66 37.01 -27.46
C LEU A 110 3.21 36.75 -27.89
N PHE A 111 2.99 35.97 -28.95
CA PHE A 111 1.67 35.54 -29.39
C PHE A 111 0.97 34.70 -28.32
N ALA A 112 1.66 33.66 -27.82
CA ALA A 112 1.13 32.84 -26.73
C ALA A 112 0.82 33.71 -25.51
N PHE A 113 1.76 34.57 -25.08
CA PHE A 113 1.56 35.50 -23.97
C PHE A 113 0.34 36.40 -24.16
N GLY A 114 0.15 36.95 -25.36
CA GLY A 114 -1.03 37.75 -25.69
C GLY A 114 -2.34 36.96 -25.58
N ILE A 115 -2.40 35.76 -26.19
CA ILE A 115 -3.60 34.90 -26.13
C ILE A 115 -3.91 34.51 -24.68
N PHE A 116 -2.89 34.14 -23.92
CA PHE A 116 -2.98 33.81 -22.50
C PHE A 116 -3.45 35.00 -21.65
N SER A 117 -2.95 36.21 -21.92
CA SER A 117 -3.37 37.43 -21.23
C SER A 117 -4.83 37.79 -21.53
N VAL A 118 -5.28 37.66 -22.79
CA VAL A 118 -6.69 37.85 -23.20
C VAL A 118 -7.62 36.83 -22.54
N MET A 119 -7.14 35.59 -22.36
CA MET A 119 -7.85 34.56 -21.61
C MET A 119 -7.94 34.88 -20.10
N GLY A 120 -7.04 35.73 -19.58
CA GLY A 120 -6.94 36.03 -18.15
C GLY A 120 -5.92 35.16 -17.40
N LEU A 121 -5.05 34.44 -18.11
CA LEU A 121 -4.05 33.54 -17.52
C LEU A 121 -2.65 33.93 -17.99
N SER A 122 -1.84 34.58 -17.18
CA SER A 122 -0.48 34.98 -17.56
C SER A 122 0.52 34.78 -16.41
N PRO A 123 1.84 34.72 -16.69
CA PRO A 123 2.85 34.68 -15.62
C PRO A 123 2.91 35.97 -14.79
N PHE A 124 2.18 37.01 -15.19
CA PHE A 124 2.17 38.34 -14.57
C PHE A 124 0.79 38.71 -14.02
N LYS A 125 -0.02 37.70 -13.65
CA LYS A 125 -1.45 37.82 -13.31
C LYS A 125 -2.36 38.06 -14.54
N GLY A 126 -3.64 37.80 -14.38
CA GLY A 126 -4.67 37.90 -15.43
C GLY A 126 -5.29 39.29 -15.58
N SER A 127 -6.18 39.45 -16.55
CA SER A 127 -7.06 40.64 -16.66
C SER A 127 -8.29 40.48 -15.77
N PHE A 128 -8.51 41.43 -14.84
CA PHE A 128 -9.66 41.45 -13.93
C PHE A 128 -10.94 42.01 -14.52
N SER A 129 -10.91 42.53 -15.75
CA SER A 129 -12.09 43.18 -16.34
C SER A 129 -13.30 42.25 -16.51
N LYS A 130 -13.08 40.99 -16.94
CA LYS A 130 -14.15 39.99 -17.06
C LYS A 130 -14.74 39.66 -15.69
N PHE A 131 -13.89 39.62 -14.66
CA PHE A 131 -14.31 39.37 -13.28
C PHE A 131 -15.30 40.46 -12.82
N LEU A 132 -14.97 41.74 -13.02
CA LEU A 132 -15.82 42.86 -12.62
C LEU A 132 -17.20 42.86 -13.28
N ILE A 133 -17.25 42.53 -14.58
CA ILE A 133 -18.50 42.49 -15.33
C ILE A 133 -19.39 41.33 -14.84
N LEU A 134 -18.80 40.16 -14.61
CA LEU A 134 -19.53 39.00 -14.08
C LEU A 134 -19.97 39.23 -12.63
N TYR A 135 -19.16 39.95 -11.84
CA TYR A 135 -19.48 40.38 -10.50
C TYR A 135 -20.73 41.28 -10.49
N ALA A 136 -20.74 42.34 -11.32
CA ALA A 136 -21.88 43.25 -11.44
C ALA A 136 -23.17 42.51 -11.81
N ALA A 137 -23.08 41.51 -12.69
CA ALA A 137 -24.22 40.68 -13.06
C ALA A 137 -24.79 39.89 -11.87
N ILE A 138 -23.93 39.38 -10.99
CA ILE A 138 -24.36 38.60 -9.82
C ILE A 138 -24.87 39.51 -8.70
N GLU A 139 -24.20 40.63 -8.44
CA GLU A 139 -24.58 41.63 -7.44
C GLU A 139 -25.99 42.18 -7.70
N GLN A 140 -26.34 42.42 -8.97
CA GLN A 140 -27.67 42.89 -9.37
C GLN A 140 -28.72 41.76 -9.50
N GLY A 141 -28.38 40.51 -9.13
CA GLY A 141 -29.30 39.38 -9.17
C GLY A 141 -29.48 38.69 -10.54
N HIS A 142 -28.71 39.08 -11.55
CA HIS A 142 -28.78 38.53 -12.91
C HIS A 142 -27.82 37.34 -13.13
N TRP A 143 -27.95 36.28 -12.32
CA TRP A 143 -27.01 35.15 -12.27
C TRP A 143 -26.85 34.40 -13.60
N MET A 144 -27.89 34.40 -14.43
CA MET A 144 -27.86 33.73 -15.74
C MET A 144 -26.90 34.43 -16.72
N LEU A 145 -26.78 35.77 -16.66
CA LEU A 145 -25.81 36.50 -17.48
C LEU A 145 -24.37 36.09 -17.12
N ALA A 146 -24.10 35.96 -15.81
CA ALA A 146 -22.79 35.51 -15.34
C ALA A 146 -22.49 34.04 -15.70
N ALA A 147 -23.50 33.17 -15.64
CA ALA A 147 -23.37 31.77 -16.06
C ALA A 147 -23.05 31.67 -17.56
N VAL A 148 -23.75 32.45 -18.42
CA VAL A 148 -23.47 32.50 -19.86
C VAL A 148 -22.06 33.01 -20.15
N GLY A 149 -21.61 34.06 -19.45
CA GLY A 149 -20.22 34.55 -19.59
C GLY A 149 -19.17 33.54 -19.15
N THR A 150 -19.44 32.80 -18.07
CA THR A 150 -18.58 31.70 -17.60
C THR A 150 -18.48 30.58 -18.66
N LEU A 151 -19.61 30.15 -19.22
CA LEU A 151 -19.65 29.15 -20.30
C LEU A 151 -18.95 29.63 -21.57
N ALA A 152 -19.14 30.89 -21.95
CA ALA A 152 -18.46 31.48 -23.09
C ALA A 152 -16.93 31.49 -22.89
N THR A 153 -16.47 31.75 -21.67
CA THR A 153 -15.03 31.68 -21.31
C THR A 153 -14.47 30.26 -21.40
N MET A 154 -15.26 29.24 -21.02
CA MET A 154 -14.88 27.83 -21.21
C MET A 154 -14.75 27.46 -22.69
N VAL A 155 -15.67 27.94 -23.53
CA VAL A 155 -15.58 27.79 -25.00
C VAL A 155 -14.35 28.52 -25.54
N ALA A 156 -14.08 29.74 -25.05
CA ALA A 156 -12.93 30.53 -25.43
C ALA A 156 -11.60 29.85 -25.12
N ALA A 157 -11.45 29.35 -23.89
CA ALA A 157 -10.27 28.61 -23.44
C ALA A 157 -9.96 27.40 -24.33
N THR A 158 -10.99 26.75 -24.88
CA THR A 158 -10.85 25.59 -25.78
C THR A 158 -10.09 25.98 -27.05
N TYR A 159 -10.53 26.99 -27.80
CA TYR A 159 -9.84 27.36 -29.04
C TYR A 159 -8.56 28.15 -28.79
N TYR A 160 -8.46 28.94 -27.72
CA TYR A 160 -7.20 29.58 -27.33
C TYR A 160 -6.09 28.55 -27.13
N MET A 161 -6.39 27.47 -26.40
CA MET A 161 -5.42 26.42 -26.18
C MET A 161 -5.04 25.69 -27.47
N LEU A 162 -6.01 25.39 -28.33
CA LEU A 162 -5.75 24.75 -29.64
C LEU A 162 -4.89 25.63 -30.54
N VAL A 163 -5.15 26.94 -30.58
CA VAL A 163 -4.38 27.92 -31.35
C VAL A 163 -2.95 27.99 -30.80
N VAL A 164 -2.77 28.11 -29.49
CA VAL A 164 -1.44 28.14 -28.86
C VAL A 164 -0.68 26.84 -29.11
N GLN A 165 -1.32 25.67 -28.95
CA GLN A 165 -0.66 24.39 -29.21
C GLN A 165 -0.20 24.30 -30.67
N ARG A 166 -1.08 24.57 -31.64
CA ARG A 166 -0.74 24.48 -33.07
C ARG A 166 0.35 25.46 -33.47
N VAL A 167 0.18 26.75 -33.14
CA VAL A 167 1.10 27.80 -33.57
C VAL A 167 2.44 27.71 -32.84
N CYS A 168 2.43 27.48 -31.52
CA CYS A 168 3.61 27.65 -30.68
C CYS A 168 4.31 26.34 -30.27
N LEU A 169 3.62 25.20 -30.22
CA LEU A 169 4.16 23.97 -29.62
C LEU A 169 4.24 22.78 -30.59
N GLU A 170 3.31 22.66 -31.54
CA GLU A 170 3.31 21.57 -32.52
C GLU A 170 4.46 21.67 -33.52
N ARG A 171 5.00 20.53 -33.93
CA ARG A 171 6.05 20.48 -34.97
C ARG A 171 5.48 20.80 -36.36
N PRO A 172 6.22 21.49 -37.23
CA PRO A 172 5.76 21.83 -38.58
C PRO A 172 5.47 20.57 -39.42
N LEU A 173 4.39 20.59 -40.21
CA LEU A 173 4.00 19.46 -41.08
C LEU A 173 4.75 19.46 -42.42
N ARG A 174 5.09 20.64 -42.93
CA ARG A 174 5.75 20.85 -44.22
C ARG A 174 6.70 22.04 -44.14
N GLN A 175 7.65 22.12 -45.05
CA GLN A 175 8.54 23.28 -45.16
C GLN A 175 7.77 24.49 -45.70
N VAL A 176 7.88 25.62 -45.01
CA VAL A 176 7.26 26.90 -45.39
C VAL A 176 8.36 27.93 -45.51
N VAL A 177 8.49 28.54 -46.69
CA VAL A 177 9.47 29.61 -46.94
C VAL A 177 9.00 30.89 -46.26
N LEU A 178 9.86 31.50 -45.44
CA LEU A 178 9.54 32.72 -44.72
C LEU A 178 9.80 33.96 -45.57
N ALA A 179 8.82 34.85 -45.67
CA ALA A 179 8.97 36.18 -46.28
C ALA A 179 9.70 37.15 -45.34
N ASP A 180 10.08 38.33 -45.83
CA ASP A 180 10.76 39.36 -45.03
C ASP A 180 9.91 39.83 -43.82
N PRO A 181 10.55 40.18 -42.69
CA PRO A 181 9.84 40.61 -41.50
C PRO A 181 9.29 42.03 -41.65
N PRO A 182 8.03 42.28 -41.27
CA PRO A 182 7.50 43.64 -41.24
C PRO A 182 8.22 44.46 -40.16
N ARG A 183 8.90 45.55 -40.58
CA ARG A 183 9.82 46.34 -39.74
C ARG A 183 9.18 46.94 -38.48
N ILE A 184 7.89 47.28 -38.53
CA ILE A 184 7.16 47.96 -37.44
C ILE A 184 6.57 46.98 -36.41
N ALA A 185 6.32 45.73 -36.79
CA ALA A 185 5.56 44.80 -35.95
C ALA A 185 6.29 44.39 -34.67
N VAL A 186 7.61 44.21 -34.74
CA VAL A 186 8.44 43.77 -33.61
C VAL A 186 8.49 44.81 -32.49
N PRO A 187 8.90 46.08 -32.72
CA PRO A 187 8.93 47.08 -31.65
C PRO A 187 7.54 47.34 -31.08
N LEU A 188 6.51 47.37 -31.93
CA LEU A 188 5.12 47.54 -31.48
C LEU A 188 4.66 46.39 -30.58
N ALA A 189 4.97 45.14 -30.94
CA ALA A 189 4.65 43.97 -30.12
C ALA A 189 5.36 44.00 -28.76
N VAL A 190 6.63 44.46 -28.71
CA VAL A 190 7.36 44.59 -27.44
C VAL A 190 6.73 45.65 -26.55
N VAL A 191 6.37 46.82 -27.09
CA VAL A 191 5.69 47.88 -26.33
C VAL A 191 4.35 47.39 -25.79
N LEU A 192 3.52 46.77 -26.63
CA LEU A 192 2.22 46.23 -26.21
C LEU A 192 2.37 45.11 -25.16
N ALA A 193 3.41 44.27 -25.28
CA ALA A 193 3.71 43.26 -24.26
C ALA A 193 4.15 43.90 -22.94
N ALA A 194 4.99 44.94 -22.97
CA ALA A 194 5.41 45.65 -21.76
C ALA A 194 4.22 46.33 -21.06
N ILE A 195 3.33 46.97 -21.83
CA ILE A 195 2.09 47.54 -21.28
C ILE A 195 1.22 46.43 -20.69
N THR A 196 1.06 45.31 -21.39
CA THR A 196 0.34 44.12 -20.86
C THR A 196 0.90 43.65 -19.51
N VAL A 197 2.23 43.59 -19.36
CA VAL A 197 2.86 43.20 -18.09
C VAL A 197 2.55 44.21 -16.98
N VAL A 198 2.66 45.52 -17.27
CA VAL A 198 2.40 46.57 -16.29
C VAL A 198 0.95 46.55 -15.81
N ILE A 199 -0.02 46.49 -16.73
CA ILE A 199 -1.44 46.47 -16.38
C ILE A 199 -1.87 45.21 -15.64
N SER A 200 -1.17 44.08 -15.85
CA SER A 200 -1.45 42.83 -15.13
C SER A 200 -0.81 42.79 -13.73
N LEU A 201 0.43 43.27 -13.57
CA LEU A 201 1.09 43.31 -12.25
C LEU A 201 0.54 44.41 -11.35
N TRP A 202 0.15 45.54 -11.94
CA TRP A 202 -0.33 46.72 -11.23
C TRP A 202 -1.65 47.20 -11.83
N PRO A 203 -2.77 46.50 -11.55
CA PRO A 203 -4.08 46.84 -12.12
C PRO A 203 -4.70 48.12 -11.55
N ALA A 204 -4.30 48.60 -10.36
CA ALA A 204 -4.98 49.69 -9.65
C ALA A 204 -5.10 51.02 -10.43
N PRO A 205 -4.03 51.62 -11.01
CA PRO A 205 -4.13 52.85 -11.80
C PRO A 205 -5.02 52.70 -13.02
N PHE A 206 -5.08 51.49 -13.57
CA PHE A 206 -5.92 51.19 -14.72
C PHE A 206 -7.40 51.03 -14.32
N LEU A 207 -7.66 50.48 -13.12
CA LEU A 207 -8.99 50.44 -12.52
C LEU A 207 -9.48 51.84 -12.15
N GLU A 208 -8.66 52.66 -11.48
CA GLU A 208 -8.97 54.05 -11.13
C GLU A 208 -9.30 54.89 -12.37
N ALA A 209 -8.54 54.71 -13.47
CA ALA A 209 -8.83 55.36 -14.74
C ALA A 209 -10.17 54.91 -15.34
N ALA A 210 -10.53 53.62 -15.20
CA ALA A 210 -11.81 53.11 -15.65
C ALA A 210 -12.98 53.61 -14.79
N GLU A 211 -12.80 53.72 -13.48
CA GLU A 211 -13.76 54.31 -12.54
C GLU A 211 -14.02 55.80 -12.83
N ALA A 212 -12.95 56.55 -13.13
CA ALA A 212 -13.05 57.96 -13.52
C ALA A 212 -13.85 58.13 -14.83
N LEU A 213 -13.64 57.24 -15.81
CA LEU A 213 -14.41 57.23 -17.07
C LEU A 213 -15.87 56.81 -16.86
N ALA A 214 -16.12 55.92 -15.90
CA ALA A 214 -17.46 55.50 -15.48
C ALA A 214 -18.17 56.54 -14.59
N ARG A 215 -17.53 57.67 -14.24
CA ARG A 215 -18.06 58.71 -13.34
C ARG A 215 -18.56 58.17 -12.00
N VAL A 216 -17.90 57.13 -11.49
CA VAL A 216 -18.19 56.59 -10.15
C VAL A 216 -17.86 57.68 -9.12
N GLY A 217 -18.83 58.07 -8.29
CA GLY A 217 -18.65 59.14 -7.30
C GLY A 217 -17.59 58.79 -6.26
N GLU A 218 -16.89 59.81 -5.73
CA GLU A 218 -15.92 59.62 -4.63
C GLU A 218 -16.61 58.90 -3.45
N GLY A 219 -16.11 57.69 -3.11
CA GLY A 219 -16.60 56.87 -1.99
C GLY A 219 -17.37 55.60 -2.35
N VAL A 220 -17.69 55.34 -3.63
CA VAL A 220 -18.30 54.07 -4.07
C VAL A 220 -17.21 53.14 -4.60
N ALA A 221 -16.64 52.31 -3.72
CA ALA A 221 -15.50 51.46 -4.05
C ALA A 221 -15.89 50.20 -4.83
N VAL A 222 -15.23 49.96 -5.97
CA VAL A 222 -15.23 48.66 -6.64
C VAL A 222 -14.50 47.65 -5.75
N PRO A 223 -14.94 46.37 -5.65
CA PRO A 223 -14.34 45.44 -4.71
C PRO A 223 -12.86 45.18 -5.04
N SER A 224 -11.99 45.20 -4.03
CA SER A 224 -10.61 44.75 -4.17
C SER A 224 -10.55 43.23 -4.07
N PHE A 225 -10.07 42.55 -5.12
CA PHE A 225 -10.02 41.08 -5.19
C PHE A 225 -8.65 40.47 -4.85
N GLU A 226 -7.64 41.31 -4.66
CA GLU A 226 -6.28 40.85 -4.39
C GLU A 226 -5.66 41.62 -3.22
N SER A 227 -5.00 40.88 -2.34
CA SER A 227 -4.05 41.38 -1.35
C SER A 227 -2.60 41.09 -1.77
N PRO A 228 -1.62 41.80 -1.18
CA PRO A 228 -0.21 41.54 -1.43
C PRO A 228 0.16 40.06 -1.21
N TRP A 229 0.96 39.51 -2.12
CA TRP A 229 1.41 38.12 -2.02
C TRP A 229 2.40 37.95 -0.87
N SER A 230 2.27 36.85 -0.12
CA SER A 230 3.19 36.55 0.97
C SER A 230 4.61 36.28 0.48
N THR A 231 5.59 36.52 1.35
CA THR A 231 7.01 36.22 1.05
C THR A 231 7.20 34.75 0.67
N LEU A 232 6.43 33.85 1.29
CA LEU A 232 6.48 32.41 1.00
C LEU A 232 6.10 32.07 -0.46
N VAL A 233 5.21 32.87 -1.06
CA VAL A 233 4.85 32.77 -2.48
C VAL A 233 5.89 33.45 -3.37
N LEU A 234 6.30 34.66 -3.01
CA LEU A 234 7.17 35.50 -3.83
C LEU A 234 8.54 34.87 -4.06
N VAL A 235 9.13 34.23 -3.05
CA VAL A 235 10.46 33.61 -3.14
C VAL A 235 10.56 32.57 -4.26
N PRO A 236 9.75 31.49 -4.29
CA PRO A 236 9.78 30.55 -5.41
C PRO A 236 9.26 31.17 -6.72
N TYR A 237 8.28 32.07 -6.66
CA TYR A 237 7.69 32.66 -7.88
C TYR A 237 8.68 33.55 -8.64
N ILE A 238 9.26 34.55 -7.97
CA ILE A 238 10.33 35.41 -8.51
C ILE A 238 11.58 34.56 -8.78
N GLY A 239 11.86 33.60 -7.91
CA GLY A 239 12.92 32.62 -8.07
C GLY A 239 12.88 31.91 -9.43
N GLY A 240 11.70 31.61 -9.96
CA GLY A 240 11.55 31.05 -11.30
C GLY A 240 12.15 31.94 -12.39
N PHE A 241 11.88 33.25 -12.36
CA PHE A 241 12.44 34.22 -13.31
C PHE A 241 13.96 34.35 -13.17
N VAL A 242 14.44 34.41 -11.93
CA VAL A 242 15.88 34.49 -11.61
C VAL A 242 16.61 33.25 -12.15
N VAL A 243 16.10 32.07 -11.85
CA VAL A 243 16.65 30.78 -12.29
C VAL A 243 16.63 30.67 -13.82
N TRP A 244 15.56 31.12 -14.47
CA TRP A 244 15.51 31.18 -15.93
C TRP A 244 16.57 32.11 -16.53
N GLY A 245 16.79 33.28 -15.92
CA GLY A 245 17.84 34.22 -16.29
C GLY A 245 19.24 33.63 -16.14
N ILE A 246 19.55 33.05 -14.97
CA ILE A 246 20.83 32.36 -14.71
C ILE A 246 21.05 31.22 -15.70
N GLY A 247 20.00 30.45 -16.01
CA GLY A 247 20.04 29.32 -16.94
C GLY A 247 20.43 29.68 -18.37
N ARG A 248 20.36 30.96 -18.77
CA ARG A 248 20.89 31.42 -20.06
C ARG A 248 22.42 31.43 -20.10
N PHE A 249 23.06 31.58 -18.95
CA PHE A 249 24.53 31.66 -18.83
C PHE A 249 25.14 30.34 -18.33
N SER A 250 24.50 29.69 -17.35
CA SER A 250 25.02 28.44 -16.76
C SER A 250 23.90 27.53 -16.25
N THR A 251 23.84 26.32 -16.81
CA THR A 251 22.91 25.26 -16.37
C THR A 251 23.22 24.78 -14.96
N ARG A 252 24.51 24.69 -14.58
CA ARG A 252 24.92 24.30 -13.23
C ARG A 252 24.51 25.34 -12.18
N ALA A 253 24.75 26.62 -12.46
CA ALA A 253 24.37 27.70 -11.53
C ALA A 253 22.85 27.78 -11.38
N ARG A 254 22.11 27.57 -12.47
CA ARG A 254 20.64 27.45 -12.45
C ARG A 254 20.18 26.33 -11.54
N ASP A 255 20.75 25.13 -11.69
CA ASP A 255 20.34 23.96 -10.90
C ASP A 255 20.59 24.17 -9.40
N VAL A 256 21.76 24.74 -9.05
CA VAL A 256 22.09 25.11 -7.66
C VAL A 256 21.13 26.17 -7.13
N ALA A 257 20.87 27.24 -7.90
CA ALA A 257 19.95 28.29 -7.51
C ALA A 257 18.51 27.76 -7.32
N ALA A 258 18.04 26.89 -8.21
CA ALA A 258 16.70 26.29 -8.12
C ALA A 258 16.55 25.47 -6.82
N VAL A 259 17.53 24.63 -6.50
CA VAL A 259 17.52 23.84 -5.25
C VAL A 259 17.64 24.74 -4.02
N ALA A 260 18.51 25.76 -4.04
CA ALA A 260 18.66 26.70 -2.93
C ALA A 260 17.38 27.48 -2.65
N ILE A 261 16.69 27.94 -3.70
CA ILE A 261 15.40 28.65 -3.57
C ILE A 261 14.35 27.71 -2.97
N ALA A 262 14.22 26.47 -3.44
CA ALA A 262 13.26 25.54 -2.84
C ALA A 262 13.61 25.17 -1.39
N ALA A 263 14.90 25.07 -1.04
CA ALA A 263 15.31 24.83 0.33
C ALA A 263 14.96 26.02 1.24
N ALA A 264 15.21 27.25 0.78
CA ALA A 264 14.78 28.47 1.44
C ALA A 264 13.25 28.50 1.62
N THR A 265 12.48 28.09 0.62
CA THR A 265 11.02 27.99 0.70
C THR A 265 10.55 27.00 1.78
N VAL A 266 11.22 25.85 1.95
CA VAL A 266 10.92 24.91 3.04
C VAL A 266 11.19 25.54 4.40
N VAL A 267 12.33 26.22 4.55
CA VAL A 267 12.68 26.90 5.80
C VAL A 267 11.66 27.99 6.13
N LEU A 268 11.28 28.81 5.15
CA LEU A 268 10.24 29.84 5.31
C LEU A 268 8.91 29.23 5.74
N ALA A 269 8.45 28.16 5.09
CA ALA A 269 7.21 27.47 5.47
C ALA A 269 7.25 26.89 6.89
N ALA A 270 8.43 26.45 7.36
CA ALA A 270 8.60 25.86 8.68
C ALA A 270 8.66 26.89 9.82
N ILE A 271 9.20 28.08 9.56
CA ILE A 271 9.33 29.13 10.58
C ILE A 271 8.16 30.10 10.60
N ASP A 272 7.28 30.08 9.59
CA ASP A 272 6.12 30.95 9.51
C ASP A 272 5.10 30.60 10.63
N GLY A 273 5.05 31.47 11.63
CA GLY A 273 4.21 31.36 12.82
C GLY A 273 2.75 31.74 12.58
N ASP A 274 2.46 32.45 11.49
CA ASP A 274 1.16 33.08 11.26
C ASP A 274 0.20 32.15 10.49
N LEU A 275 0.71 31.01 9.99
CA LEU A 275 -0.10 30.02 9.28
C LEU A 275 -1.01 29.23 10.25
N ASP A 276 -2.30 29.17 9.91
CA ASP A 276 -3.24 28.26 10.56
C ASP A 276 -2.84 26.78 10.36
N PRO A 277 -3.29 25.86 11.23
CA PRO A 277 -2.89 24.45 11.20
C PRO A 277 -3.00 23.79 9.82
N ALA A 278 -4.14 23.97 9.14
CA ALA A 278 -4.36 23.38 7.81
C ALA A 278 -3.39 23.96 6.78
N SER A 279 -3.25 25.28 6.74
CA SER A 279 -2.33 25.97 5.83
C SER A 279 -0.87 25.58 6.08
N ARG A 280 -0.45 25.46 7.34
CA ARG A 280 0.91 25.01 7.73
C ARG A 280 1.20 23.60 7.25
N LEU A 281 0.28 22.65 7.46
CA LEU A 281 0.44 21.26 7.03
C LEU A 281 0.68 21.17 5.52
N PHE A 282 -0.17 21.84 4.73
CA PHE A 282 -0.08 21.79 3.27
C PHE A 282 1.08 22.63 2.71
N ALA A 283 1.44 23.76 3.33
CA ALA A 283 2.61 24.55 2.94
C ALA A 283 3.91 23.74 3.12
N LEU A 284 4.09 23.06 4.25
CA LEU A 284 5.22 22.17 4.50
C LEU A 284 5.25 21.00 3.51
N LEU A 285 4.09 20.39 3.25
CA LEU A 285 3.98 19.30 2.27
C LEU A 285 4.36 19.77 0.85
N PHE A 286 3.83 20.90 0.42
CA PHE A 286 4.08 21.48 -0.90
C PHE A 286 5.53 21.89 -1.07
N ALA A 287 6.10 22.61 -0.11
CA ALA A 287 7.51 23.01 -0.14
C ALA A 287 8.45 21.79 -0.09
N GLY A 288 8.18 20.81 0.78
CA GLY A 288 9.02 19.63 0.97
C GLY A 288 9.10 18.74 -0.28
N ILE A 289 7.95 18.44 -0.89
CA ILE A 289 7.93 17.65 -2.14
C ILE A 289 8.48 18.47 -3.32
N ALA A 290 8.27 19.80 -3.36
CA ALA A 290 8.86 20.66 -4.37
C ALA A 290 10.40 20.68 -4.30
N LEU A 291 10.98 20.70 -3.09
CA LEU A 291 12.43 20.55 -2.89
C LEU A 291 12.93 19.21 -3.45
N MET A 292 12.23 18.10 -3.15
CA MET A 292 12.59 16.78 -3.69
C MET A 292 12.46 16.72 -5.22
N MET A 293 11.45 17.39 -5.79
CA MET A 293 11.28 17.57 -7.25
C MET A 293 12.47 18.26 -7.87
N LEU A 294 12.92 19.40 -7.34
CA LEU A 294 14.04 20.12 -7.94
C LEU A 294 15.36 19.37 -7.81
N ILE A 295 15.64 18.73 -6.66
CA ILE A 295 16.84 17.89 -6.48
C ILE A 295 16.84 16.72 -7.49
N TYR A 296 15.72 16.03 -7.62
CA TYR A 296 15.58 14.94 -8.59
C TYR A 296 15.74 15.44 -10.04
N SER A 297 15.20 16.62 -10.34
CA SER A 297 15.24 17.23 -11.68
C SER A 297 16.65 17.56 -12.16
N VAL A 298 17.61 17.85 -11.27
CA VAL A 298 19.01 18.11 -11.65
C VAL A 298 19.58 16.98 -12.50
N GLY A 299 19.36 15.73 -12.07
CA GLY A 299 19.84 14.54 -12.77
C GLY A 299 18.93 14.14 -13.93
N TYR A 300 17.62 14.22 -13.73
CA TYR A 300 16.64 13.78 -14.73
C TYR A 300 16.59 14.71 -15.96
N MET A 301 16.74 16.02 -15.76
CA MET A 301 16.68 17.04 -16.82
C MET A 301 18.04 17.43 -17.39
N ALA A 302 19.14 16.78 -16.96
CA ALA A 302 20.51 17.17 -17.33
C ALA A 302 20.75 17.18 -18.85
N ARG A 303 20.07 16.30 -19.60
CA ARG A 303 20.17 16.18 -21.06
C ARG A 303 18.88 16.55 -21.79
N ALA A 304 17.88 17.03 -21.07
CA ALA A 304 16.59 17.37 -21.64
C ALA A 304 16.66 18.71 -22.37
N GLU A 305 16.00 18.78 -23.54
CA GLU A 305 15.81 20.04 -24.26
C GLU A 305 14.94 20.99 -23.44
N TRP A 306 15.19 22.29 -23.58
CA TRP A 306 14.41 23.34 -22.90
C TRP A 306 14.33 23.23 -21.37
N SER A 307 15.36 22.68 -20.71
CA SER A 307 15.41 22.54 -19.25
C SER A 307 15.26 23.89 -18.51
N ASN A 308 15.69 25.03 -19.06
CA ASN A 308 15.43 26.35 -18.46
C ASN A 308 13.94 26.66 -18.29
N ARG A 309 13.13 26.31 -19.30
CA ARG A 309 11.69 26.48 -19.28
C ARG A 309 11.05 25.58 -18.22
N TYR A 310 11.57 24.36 -18.06
CA TYR A 310 11.10 23.42 -17.05
C TYR A 310 11.24 24.00 -15.63
N TYR A 311 12.45 24.46 -15.25
CA TYR A 311 12.69 25.01 -13.91
C TYR A 311 11.88 26.27 -13.64
N PHE A 312 11.71 27.13 -14.66
CA PHE A 312 10.84 28.30 -14.59
C PHE A 312 9.41 27.89 -14.16
N PHE A 313 8.77 26.99 -14.91
CA PHE A 313 7.40 26.59 -14.61
C PHE A 313 7.28 25.75 -13.33
N ALA A 314 8.30 24.97 -12.96
CA ALA A 314 8.31 24.20 -11.73
C ALA A 314 8.31 25.11 -10.48
N LEU A 315 9.08 26.19 -10.51
CA LEU A 315 9.14 27.18 -9.43
C LEU A 315 7.89 28.06 -9.37
N LEU A 316 7.36 28.51 -10.51
CA LEU A 316 6.08 29.22 -10.54
C LEU A 316 4.92 28.34 -10.04
N MET A 317 4.91 27.05 -10.41
CA MET A 317 3.94 26.07 -9.89
C MET A 317 4.07 25.96 -8.36
N THR A 318 5.30 25.87 -7.85
CA THR A 318 5.58 25.80 -6.40
C THR A 318 5.05 27.04 -5.68
N GLY A 319 5.35 28.24 -6.20
CA GLY A 319 4.82 29.49 -5.64
C GLY A 319 3.29 29.55 -5.67
N SER A 320 2.66 29.12 -6.77
CA SER A 320 1.20 29.09 -6.85
C SER A 320 0.55 28.08 -5.90
N LEU A 321 1.16 26.90 -5.70
CA LEU A 321 0.68 25.92 -4.71
C LEU A 321 0.74 26.46 -3.28
N LEU A 322 1.84 27.14 -2.94
CA LEU A 322 1.98 27.83 -1.65
C LEU A 322 0.99 28.96 -1.52
N GLY A 323 0.72 29.70 -2.61
CA GLY A 323 -0.29 30.75 -2.63
C GLY A 323 -1.69 30.22 -2.36
N VAL A 324 -2.06 29.06 -2.92
CA VAL A 324 -3.31 28.38 -2.57
C VAL A 324 -3.34 28.04 -1.08
N ALA A 325 -2.24 27.51 -0.53
CA ALA A 325 -2.15 27.10 0.87
C ALA A 325 -2.21 28.29 1.85
N THR A 326 -1.62 29.44 1.52
CA THR A 326 -1.49 30.60 2.40
C THR A 326 -2.44 31.75 2.06
N SER A 327 -3.46 31.52 1.24
CA SER A 327 -4.45 32.56 0.93
C SER A 327 -5.33 32.87 2.14
N HIS A 328 -5.63 34.14 2.36
CA HIS A 328 -6.56 34.60 3.41
C HIS A 328 -7.92 35.04 2.86
N GLU A 329 -8.10 35.01 1.54
CA GLU A 329 -9.30 35.42 0.84
C GLU A 329 -9.52 34.59 -0.44
N LEU A 330 -10.77 34.53 -0.89
CA LEU A 330 -11.17 33.74 -2.06
C LEU A 330 -10.55 34.23 -3.37
N GLY A 331 -10.32 35.55 -3.53
CA GLY A 331 -9.77 36.13 -4.76
C GLY A 331 -8.35 35.67 -5.06
N ASN A 332 -7.42 35.86 -4.11
CA ASN A 332 -6.06 35.32 -4.20
C ASN A 332 -6.05 33.78 -4.29
N PHE A 333 -6.92 33.08 -3.55
CA PHE A 333 -7.04 31.63 -3.65
C PHE A 333 -7.36 31.19 -5.09
N TYR A 334 -8.33 31.84 -5.73
CA TYR A 334 -8.70 31.57 -7.12
C TYR A 334 -7.58 31.88 -8.10
N LEU A 335 -6.93 33.04 -7.97
CA LEU A 335 -5.79 33.45 -8.80
C LEU A 335 -4.68 32.39 -8.77
N PHE A 336 -4.28 31.96 -7.58
CA PHE A 336 -3.24 30.94 -7.43
C PHE A 336 -3.69 29.57 -7.94
N TRP A 337 -4.98 29.23 -7.83
CA TRP A 337 -5.54 28.00 -8.38
C TRP A 337 -5.43 27.92 -9.90
N GLU A 338 -5.74 29.02 -10.57
CA GLU A 338 -5.61 29.19 -12.01
C GLU A 338 -4.15 29.18 -12.46
N LEU A 339 -3.30 29.94 -11.74
CA LEU A 339 -1.86 30.03 -12.02
C LEU A 339 -1.17 28.67 -11.86
N MET A 340 -1.56 27.89 -10.85
CA MET A 340 -1.12 26.51 -10.66
C MET A 340 -1.53 25.63 -11.86
N THR A 341 -2.76 25.76 -12.36
CA THR A 341 -3.25 25.00 -13.52
C THR A 341 -2.47 25.36 -14.79
N TRP A 342 -2.21 26.64 -15.00
CA TRP A 342 -1.47 27.14 -16.15
C TRP A 342 0.01 26.71 -16.13
N THR A 343 0.69 26.85 -15.00
CA THR A 343 2.10 26.43 -14.85
C THR A 343 2.27 24.92 -15.00
N SER A 344 1.42 24.13 -14.35
CA SER A 344 1.46 22.66 -14.44
C SER A 344 1.11 22.13 -15.82
N TYR A 345 0.25 22.81 -16.60
CA TYR A 345 0.00 22.46 -18.00
C TYR A 345 1.29 22.43 -18.82
N PHE A 346 2.13 23.46 -18.69
CA PHE A 346 3.40 23.52 -19.42
C PHE A 346 4.42 22.46 -18.99
N LEU A 347 4.33 22.00 -17.75
CA LEU A 347 5.11 20.88 -17.26
C LEU A 347 4.60 19.54 -17.82
N VAL A 348 3.28 19.37 -17.99
CA VAL A 348 2.68 18.17 -18.62
C VAL A 348 3.04 18.08 -20.11
N VAL A 349 2.99 19.20 -20.83
CA VAL A 349 3.31 19.23 -22.28
C VAL A 349 4.79 19.40 -22.59
N HIS A 350 5.68 19.27 -21.61
CA HIS A 350 7.11 19.58 -21.75
C HIS A 350 7.78 18.88 -22.95
N GLU A 351 7.48 17.59 -23.14
CA GLU A 351 8.02 16.76 -24.24
C GLU A 351 7.45 17.14 -25.63
N GLN A 352 6.35 17.88 -25.69
CA GLN A 352 5.68 18.35 -26.91
C GLN A 352 5.39 17.25 -27.97
N THR A 353 5.26 15.99 -27.54
CA THR A 353 4.78 14.92 -28.42
C THR A 353 3.28 15.06 -28.66
N PRO A 354 2.72 14.53 -29.77
CA PRO A 354 1.27 14.59 -30.02
C PRO A 354 0.44 14.00 -28.86
N LYS A 355 0.94 12.96 -28.20
CA LYS A 355 0.31 12.36 -27.02
C LYS A 355 0.38 13.29 -25.80
N ALA A 356 1.52 13.94 -25.56
CA ALA A 356 1.69 14.89 -24.47
C ALA A 356 0.82 16.14 -24.66
N LEU A 357 0.75 16.71 -25.86
CA LEU A 357 -0.10 17.86 -26.17
C LEU A 357 -1.57 17.54 -25.99
N ARG A 358 -2.03 16.37 -26.46
CA ARG A 358 -3.41 15.90 -26.24
C ARG A 358 -3.71 15.70 -24.76
N ALA A 359 -2.81 15.07 -24.01
CA ALA A 359 -2.99 14.87 -22.58
C ALA A 359 -3.03 16.20 -21.81
N GLY A 360 -2.12 17.12 -22.13
CA GLY A 360 -2.10 18.47 -21.56
C GLY A 360 -3.33 19.30 -21.91
N PHE A 361 -3.87 19.16 -23.12
CA PHE A 361 -5.12 19.82 -23.53
C PHE A 361 -6.29 19.37 -22.66
N VAL A 362 -6.49 18.05 -22.50
CA VAL A 362 -7.56 17.51 -21.64
C VAL A 362 -7.36 17.95 -20.19
N TYR A 363 -6.12 17.89 -19.68
CA TYR A 363 -5.77 18.35 -18.35
C TYR A 363 -6.14 19.82 -18.12
N PHE A 364 -5.67 20.70 -19.00
CA PHE A 364 -5.90 22.13 -18.90
C PHE A 364 -7.39 22.44 -19.00
N LEU A 365 -8.09 21.89 -19.99
CA LEU A 365 -9.50 22.18 -20.20
C LEU A 365 -10.35 21.74 -19.00
N MET A 366 -10.11 20.55 -18.45
CA MET A 366 -10.83 20.09 -17.27
C MET A 366 -10.55 21.00 -16.07
N CYS A 367 -9.28 21.25 -15.74
CA CYS A 367 -8.91 22.04 -14.56
C CYS A 367 -9.32 23.51 -14.67
N ALA A 368 -9.16 24.13 -15.84
CA ALA A 368 -9.58 25.51 -16.09
C ALA A 368 -11.11 25.64 -16.05
N SER A 369 -11.83 24.68 -16.62
CA SER A 369 -13.30 24.65 -16.52
C SER A 369 -13.75 24.54 -15.07
N GLY A 370 -13.10 23.68 -14.27
CA GLY A 370 -13.34 23.59 -12.84
C GLY A 370 -13.10 24.92 -12.13
N ALA A 371 -12.00 25.62 -12.45
CA ALA A 371 -11.74 26.96 -11.92
C ALA A 371 -12.85 27.94 -12.31
N TYR A 372 -13.25 28.03 -13.57
CA TYR A 372 -14.34 28.93 -14.00
C TYR A 372 -15.68 28.63 -13.30
N VAL A 373 -15.98 27.37 -13.00
CA VAL A 373 -17.14 27.01 -12.16
C VAL A 373 -16.97 27.53 -10.72
N MET A 374 -15.78 27.36 -10.13
CA MET A 374 -15.46 27.94 -8.81
C MET A 374 -15.56 29.46 -8.78
N HIS A 375 -15.16 30.14 -9.86
CA HIS A 375 -15.26 31.58 -10.00
C HIS A 375 -16.71 32.05 -9.85
N PHE A 376 -17.65 31.38 -10.53
CA PHE A 376 -19.09 31.68 -10.37
C PHE A 376 -19.55 31.52 -8.92
N GLY A 377 -19.12 30.45 -8.24
CA GLY A 377 -19.40 30.25 -6.81
C GLY A 377 -18.83 31.35 -5.90
N LEU A 378 -17.60 31.78 -6.17
CA LEU A 378 -16.92 32.87 -5.46
C LEU A 378 -17.67 34.20 -5.57
N LEU A 379 -18.15 34.53 -6.77
CA LEU A 379 -18.93 35.75 -6.99
C LEU A 379 -20.28 35.70 -6.28
N LEU A 380 -20.93 34.53 -6.27
CA LEU A 380 -22.21 34.32 -5.58
C LEU A 380 -22.08 34.47 -4.06
N VAL A 381 -20.97 33.99 -3.48
CA VAL A 381 -20.65 34.19 -2.07
C VAL A 381 -20.53 35.68 -1.75
N HIS A 382 -19.76 36.42 -2.55
CA HIS A 382 -19.58 37.84 -2.31
C HIS A 382 -20.88 38.62 -2.46
N ALA A 383 -21.72 38.31 -3.44
CA ALA A 383 -23.00 39.00 -3.58
C ALA A 383 -23.94 38.82 -2.37
N GLN A 384 -23.77 37.76 -1.58
CA GLN A 384 -24.55 37.51 -0.37
C GLN A 384 -23.90 38.08 0.91
N ILE A 385 -22.57 38.08 0.99
CA ILE A 385 -21.84 38.44 2.22
C ILE A 385 -21.17 39.83 2.12
N GLY A 386 -20.73 40.22 0.93
CA GLY A 386 -20.00 41.48 0.66
C GLY A 386 -18.52 41.44 1.05
N SER A 387 -17.92 40.25 1.19
CA SER A 387 -16.49 40.09 1.49
C SER A 387 -15.92 38.83 0.84
N PHE A 388 -14.64 38.87 0.46
CA PHE A 388 -13.87 37.71 0.00
C PHE A 388 -13.00 37.09 1.11
N ALA A 389 -12.86 37.79 2.25
CA ALA A 389 -11.96 37.38 3.32
C ALA A 389 -12.47 36.12 4.03
N PHE A 390 -11.62 35.11 4.20
CA PHE A 390 -12.00 33.85 4.84
C PHE A 390 -12.54 34.04 6.27
N ALA A 391 -12.04 35.03 7.01
CA ALA A 391 -12.53 35.35 8.35
C ALA A 391 -14.01 35.81 8.33
N ASP A 392 -14.36 36.73 7.43
CA ASP A 392 -15.73 37.24 7.29
C ASP A 392 -16.68 36.16 6.80
N LEU A 393 -16.22 35.37 5.82
CA LEU A 393 -16.96 34.22 5.30
C LEU A 393 -17.24 33.21 6.41
N ALA A 394 -16.25 32.88 7.23
CA ALA A 394 -16.44 31.96 8.35
C ALA A 394 -17.40 32.48 9.42
N ALA A 395 -17.44 33.80 9.63
CA ALA A 395 -18.38 34.42 10.56
C ALA A 395 -19.82 34.50 10.02
N ARG A 396 -19.99 34.65 8.70
CA ARG A 396 -21.26 35.03 8.07
C ARG A 396 -21.83 34.02 7.07
N ALA A 397 -21.14 32.91 6.76
CA ALA A 397 -21.63 31.90 5.81
C ALA A 397 -23.04 31.38 6.15
N GLY A 398 -23.37 31.29 7.44
CA GLY A 398 -24.68 30.87 7.91
C GLY A 398 -25.84 31.84 7.61
N THR A 399 -25.56 33.07 7.16
CA THR A 399 -26.58 34.08 6.79
C THR A 399 -26.93 34.06 5.31
N MET A 400 -26.24 33.26 4.48
CA MET A 400 -26.53 33.17 3.05
C MET A 400 -27.91 32.54 2.79
N ALA A 401 -28.58 32.98 1.71
CA ALA A 401 -29.78 32.30 1.25
C ALA A 401 -29.50 30.82 0.91
N PRO A 402 -30.34 29.85 1.35
CA PRO A 402 -30.05 28.42 1.21
C PRO A 402 -29.70 27.98 -0.23
N ALA A 403 -30.46 28.44 -1.22
CA ALA A 403 -30.21 28.11 -2.62
C ALA A 403 -28.87 28.68 -3.14
N ALA A 404 -28.54 29.91 -2.75
CA ALA A 404 -27.28 30.56 -3.16
C ALA A 404 -26.07 29.92 -2.46
N GLY A 405 -26.19 29.61 -1.16
CA GLY A 405 -25.15 28.90 -0.41
C GLY A 405 -24.90 27.49 -0.96
N PHE A 406 -25.95 26.76 -1.36
CA PHE A 406 -25.81 25.44 -1.98
C PHE A 406 -25.12 25.52 -3.34
N ALA A 407 -25.57 26.45 -4.20
CA ALA A 407 -24.98 26.64 -5.51
C ALA A 407 -23.49 27.02 -5.40
N ALA A 408 -23.13 27.91 -4.48
CA ALA A 408 -21.75 28.27 -4.19
C ALA A 408 -20.93 27.05 -3.73
N ALA A 409 -21.41 26.32 -2.71
CA ALA A 409 -20.73 25.14 -2.18
C ALA A 409 -20.56 24.04 -3.23
N ALA A 410 -21.58 23.81 -4.08
CA ALA A 410 -21.52 22.86 -5.19
C ALA A 410 -20.49 23.28 -6.25
N CYS A 411 -20.40 24.57 -6.57
CA CYS A 411 -19.39 25.09 -7.50
C CYS A 411 -17.96 24.85 -6.98
N PHE A 412 -17.70 25.17 -5.71
CA PHE A 412 -16.42 24.88 -5.06
C PHE A 412 -16.13 23.37 -5.06
N PHE A 413 -17.11 22.57 -4.65
CA PHE A 413 -16.98 21.11 -4.61
C PHE A 413 -16.60 20.52 -5.97
N VAL A 414 -17.30 20.90 -7.04
CA VAL A 414 -17.00 20.42 -8.41
C VAL A 414 -15.59 20.80 -8.83
N ALA A 415 -15.18 22.06 -8.61
CA ALA A 415 -13.84 22.53 -8.97
C ALA A 415 -12.74 21.75 -8.25
N PHE A 416 -12.92 21.53 -6.94
CA PHE A 416 -11.99 20.76 -6.14
C PHE A 416 -11.99 19.28 -6.53
N ALA A 417 -13.14 18.70 -6.86
CA ALA A 417 -13.28 17.31 -7.27
C ALA A 417 -12.59 17.04 -8.63
N VAL A 418 -12.67 17.98 -9.58
CA VAL A 418 -11.90 17.92 -10.83
C VAL A 418 -10.40 17.84 -10.51
N LYS A 419 -9.90 18.70 -9.62
CA LYS A 419 -8.48 18.78 -9.29
C LYS A 419 -8.00 17.59 -8.46
N ALA A 420 -8.83 17.07 -7.57
CA ALA A 420 -8.57 15.85 -6.82
C ALA A 420 -8.60 14.60 -7.72
N GLY A 421 -9.35 14.66 -8.82
CA GLY A 421 -9.50 13.54 -9.76
C GLY A 421 -10.51 12.49 -9.28
N LEU A 422 -11.61 12.93 -8.66
CA LEU A 422 -12.72 12.03 -8.25
C LEU A 422 -13.53 11.59 -9.48
N VAL A 423 -14.03 10.36 -9.48
CA VAL A 423 -14.94 9.87 -10.53
C VAL A 423 -16.27 10.62 -10.44
N PRO A 424 -16.85 11.13 -11.56
CA PRO A 424 -16.46 10.97 -12.97
C PRO A 424 -15.49 12.04 -13.53
N LEU A 425 -15.04 13.00 -12.74
CA LEU A 425 -14.23 14.16 -13.13
C LEU A 425 -12.70 13.88 -13.18
N HIS A 426 -12.32 12.62 -13.42
CA HIS A 426 -10.96 12.12 -13.22
C HIS A 426 -10.12 11.92 -14.49
N ALA A 427 -10.75 12.01 -15.68
CA ALA A 427 -10.19 11.52 -16.94
C ALA A 427 -8.80 12.08 -17.30
N TRP A 428 -8.47 13.30 -16.86
CA TRP A 428 -7.17 13.91 -17.11
C TRP A 428 -6.01 13.17 -16.43
N LEU A 429 -6.24 12.59 -15.25
CA LEU A 429 -5.19 12.04 -14.39
C LEU A 429 -4.46 10.86 -15.06
N PRO A 430 -5.13 9.75 -15.45
CA PRO A 430 -4.45 8.63 -16.11
C PRO A 430 -3.90 8.97 -17.51
N LEU A 431 -4.35 10.07 -18.13
CA LEU A 431 -3.83 10.56 -19.41
C LEU A 431 -2.54 11.39 -19.25
N ALA A 432 -2.48 12.26 -18.24
CA ALA A 432 -1.37 13.19 -18.02
C ALA A 432 -0.13 12.49 -17.46
N HIS A 433 -0.28 11.62 -16.46
CA HIS A 433 0.86 10.99 -15.77
C HIS A 433 1.82 10.24 -16.71
N PRO A 434 1.36 9.39 -17.65
CA PRO A 434 2.26 8.66 -18.54
C PRO A 434 3.01 9.55 -19.55
N GLN A 435 2.53 10.78 -19.80
CA GLN A 435 3.11 11.68 -20.79
C GLN A 435 4.00 12.77 -20.18
N ALA A 436 3.72 13.20 -18.94
CA ALA A 436 4.54 14.19 -18.25
C ALA A 436 5.94 13.62 -17.90
N PRO A 437 6.98 14.46 -17.83
CA PRO A 437 8.27 14.08 -17.24
C PRO A 437 8.08 13.44 -15.86
N SER A 438 8.84 12.40 -15.53
CA SER A 438 8.63 11.66 -14.27
C SER A 438 8.96 12.49 -13.03
N SER A 439 9.85 13.49 -13.15
CA SER A 439 10.07 14.52 -12.14
C SER A 439 8.80 15.33 -11.82
N ILE A 440 7.82 15.39 -12.72
CA ILE A 440 6.52 16.05 -12.55
C ILE A 440 5.42 15.07 -12.23
N SER A 441 5.47 13.83 -12.75
CA SER A 441 4.47 12.80 -12.42
C SER A 441 4.37 12.53 -10.92
N GLY A 442 5.50 12.60 -10.19
CA GLY A 442 5.51 12.53 -8.73
C GLY A 442 4.67 13.66 -8.10
N PRO A 443 5.06 14.94 -8.25
CA PRO A 443 4.29 16.09 -7.77
C PRO A 443 2.86 16.24 -8.30
N LEU A 444 2.55 15.78 -9.52
CA LEU A 444 1.16 15.70 -10.02
C LEU A 444 0.31 14.83 -9.09
N SER A 445 0.86 13.70 -8.65
CA SER A 445 0.20 12.80 -7.72
C SER A 445 0.30 13.33 -6.29
N GLY A 446 1.49 13.73 -5.84
CA GLY A 446 1.76 14.11 -4.46
C GLY A 446 1.25 15.49 -4.03
N LEU A 447 1.12 16.45 -4.96
CA LEU A 447 0.75 17.85 -4.67
C LEU A 447 -0.55 18.27 -5.34
N LEU A 448 -0.69 18.11 -6.65
CA LEU A 448 -1.83 18.69 -7.38
C LEU A 448 -3.17 18.07 -6.98
N THR A 449 -3.23 16.75 -6.82
CA THR A 449 -4.45 16.10 -6.29
C THR A 449 -4.72 16.49 -4.83
N LYS A 450 -3.68 16.82 -4.06
CA LYS A 450 -3.77 17.22 -2.65
C LYS A 450 -4.26 18.65 -2.51
N ALA A 451 -3.94 19.54 -3.46
CA ALA A 451 -4.54 20.86 -3.54
C ALA A 451 -6.06 20.79 -3.72
N GLY A 452 -6.56 19.79 -4.47
CA GLY A 452 -7.99 19.45 -4.55
C GLY A 452 -8.58 19.16 -3.17
N LEU A 453 -8.02 18.19 -2.44
CA LEU A 453 -8.48 17.80 -1.11
C LEU A 453 -8.34 18.94 -0.07
N PHE A 454 -7.26 19.71 -0.14
CA PHE A 454 -7.06 20.91 0.67
C PHE A 454 -8.14 21.96 0.42
N GLY A 455 -8.45 22.25 -0.84
CA GLY A 455 -9.52 23.19 -1.21
C GLY A 455 -10.86 22.76 -0.61
N MET A 456 -11.19 21.46 -0.69
CA MET A 456 -12.40 20.93 -0.05
C MET A 456 -12.37 21.16 1.46
N LEU A 457 -11.30 20.71 2.15
CA LEU A 457 -11.15 20.87 3.60
C LEU A 457 -11.26 22.35 4.03
N LYS A 458 -10.42 23.19 3.44
CA LYS A 458 -10.27 24.60 3.81
C LYS A 458 -11.54 25.39 3.51
N VAL A 459 -12.02 25.37 2.27
CA VAL A 459 -13.13 26.25 1.87
C VAL A 459 -14.48 25.70 2.34
N LEU A 460 -14.75 24.41 2.19
CA LEU A 460 -16.08 23.86 2.52
C LEU A 460 -16.25 23.65 4.03
N TRP A 461 -15.26 23.11 4.74
CA TRP A 461 -15.46 22.74 6.15
C TRP A 461 -14.78 23.65 7.18
N LEU A 462 -13.71 24.37 6.84
CA LEU A 462 -13.10 25.34 7.76
C LEU A 462 -13.64 26.75 7.57
N VAL A 463 -13.85 27.18 6.31
CA VAL A 463 -14.39 28.52 6.00
C VAL A 463 -15.92 28.50 6.04
N PHE A 464 -16.63 27.70 5.24
CA PHE A 464 -18.10 27.68 5.31
C PHE A 464 -18.60 27.03 6.60
N GLY A 465 -18.01 25.88 6.98
CA GLY A 465 -18.39 25.13 8.18
C GLY A 465 -19.65 24.28 8.00
N ALA A 466 -19.74 23.18 8.76
CA ALA A 466 -20.81 22.19 8.68
C ALA A 466 -22.18 22.79 9.00
N ALA A 467 -22.25 23.76 9.93
CA ALA A 467 -23.50 24.41 10.30
C ALA A 467 -24.10 25.26 9.16
N ALA A 468 -23.26 25.90 8.33
CA ALA A 468 -23.74 26.60 7.15
C ALA A 468 -24.10 25.62 6.03
N LEU A 469 -23.28 24.60 5.82
CA LEU A 469 -23.51 23.58 4.79
C LEU A 469 -24.80 22.77 5.01
N SER A 470 -25.14 22.47 6.26
CA SER A 470 -26.37 21.73 6.59
C SER A 470 -27.66 22.53 6.37
N ARG A 471 -27.59 23.87 6.39
CA ARG A 471 -28.74 24.74 6.08
C ARG A 471 -29.03 24.80 4.59
N VAL A 472 -28.01 24.62 3.75
CA VAL A 472 -28.11 24.82 2.30
C VAL A 472 -28.34 23.51 1.55
N SER A 473 -27.97 22.36 2.12
CA SER A 473 -28.11 21.07 1.45
C SER A 473 -28.96 20.07 2.23
N THR A 474 -29.96 19.50 1.56
CA THR A 474 -30.75 18.38 2.07
C THR A 474 -30.01 17.04 2.03
N VAL A 475 -29.02 16.91 1.13
CA VAL A 475 -28.09 15.79 1.05
C VAL A 475 -26.69 16.33 1.34
N GLY A 476 -26.19 16.11 2.55
CA GLY A 476 -24.89 16.65 2.97
C GLY A 476 -23.76 16.36 1.97
N LEU A 477 -22.94 17.38 1.67
CA LEU A 477 -21.79 17.26 0.75
C LEU A 477 -20.73 16.27 1.25
N ASP A 478 -20.69 16.02 2.55
CA ASP A 478 -19.94 14.94 3.21
C ASP A 478 -20.34 13.57 2.67
N VAL A 479 -21.65 13.27 2.58
CA VAL A 479 -22.16 12.02 2.00
C VAL A 479 -21.81 11.90 0.52
N VAL A 480 -21.91 13.00 -0.23
CA VAL A 480 -21.51 13.03 -1.65
C VAL A 480 -20.02 12.73 -1.78
N LEU A 481 -19.16 13.37 -0.99
CA LEU A 481 -17.73 13.10 -0.98
C LEU A 481 -17.43 11.65 -0.63
N MET A 482 -18.11 11.11 0.38
CA MET A 482 -17.95 9.74 0.85
C MET A 482 -18.28 8.74 -0.28
N VAL A 483 -19.43 8.90 -0.93
CA VAL A 483 -19.87 8.02 -2.03
C VAL A 483 -18.93 8.15 -3.23
N LEU A 484 -18.59 9.36 -3.66
CA LEU A 484 -17.65 9.56 -4.77
C LEU A 484 -16.27 9.00 -4.43
N GLY A 485 -15.83 9.11 -3.18
CA GLY A 485 -14.60 8.49 -2.67
C GLY A 485 -14.61 6.98 -2.82
N CYS A 486 -15.67 6.31 -2.36
CA CYS A 486 -15.84 4.86 -2.50
C CYS A 486 -15.87 4.41 -3.98
N VAL A 487 -16.59 5.12 -4.85
CA VAL A 487 -16.61 4.82 -6.30
C VAL A 487 -15.23 5.01 -6.92
N THR A 488 -14.52 6.08 -6.53
CA THR A 488 -13.17 6.39 -7.00
C THR A 488 -12.18 5.33 -6.56
N LEU A 489 -12.24 4.89 -5.29
CA LEU A 489 -11.45 3.77 -4.75
C LEU A 489 -11.65 2.52 -5.61
N ALA A 490 -12.89 2.06 -5.76
CA ALA A 490 -13.21 0.84 -6.47
C ALA A 490 -12.77 0.90 -7.94
N TYR A 491 -13.06 2.01 -8.63
CA TYR A 491 -12.65 2.21 -10.01
C TYR A 491 -11.12 2.21 -10.18
N GLY A 492 -10.41 2.91 -9.28
CA GLY A 492 -8.95 3.01 -9.31
C GLY A 492 -8.28 1.65 -9.13
N GLU A 493 -8.70 0.87 -8.13
CA GLU A 493 -8.11 -0.45 -7.86
C GLU A 493 -8.36 -1.43 -9.00
N ILE A 494 -9.59 -1.49 -9.53
CA ILE A 494 -9.95 -2.36 -10.65
C ILE A 494 -9.14 -2.00 -11.90
N ARG A 495 -9.02 -0.71 -12.23
CA ARG A 495 -8.27 -0.28 -13.43
C ARG A 495 -6.77 -0.49 -13.26
N ALA A 496 -6.21 -0.27 -12.08
CA ALA A 496 -4.79 -0.53 -11.80
C ALA A 496 -4.43 -2.01 -11.96
N LEU A 497 -5.30 -2.92 -11.51
CA LEU A 497 -5.10 -4.37 -11.61
C LEU A 497 -4.84 -4.83 -13.05
N PHE A 498 -5.63 -4.32 -13.99
CA PHE A 498 -5.54 -4.68 -15.41
C PHE A 498 -4.54 -3.84 -16.21
N GLU A 499 -3.92 -2.82 -15.60
CA GLU A 499 -3.01 -1.93 -16.31
C GLU A 499 -1.61 -2.55 -16.48
N THR A 500 -0.99 -2.35 -17.65
CA THR A 500 0.29 -2.97 -18.03
C THR A 500 1.44 -1.97 -18.16
N GLU A 501 1.13 -0.68 -18.33
CA GLU A 501 2.12 0.40 -18.35
C GLU A 501 2.35 0.93 -16.93
N LEU A 502 3.61 1.01 -16.51
CA LEU A 502 3.97 1.28 -15.11
C LEU A 502 3.42 2.63 -14.62
N LYS A 503 3.64 3.72 -15.36
CA LYS A 503 3.21 5.06 -14.92
C LYS A 503 1.69 5.19 -14.89
N ARG A 504 0.98 4.54 -15.81
CA ARG A 504 -0.49 4.51 -15.85
C ARG A 504 -1.08 3.68 -14.72
N MET A 505 -0.46 2.55 -14.39
CA MET A 505 -0.84 1.77 -13.20
C MET A 505 -0.68 2.60 -11.93
N LEU A 506 0.43 3.35 -11.81
CA LEU A 506 0.66 4.29 -10.71
C LEU A 506 -0.35 5.45 -10.68
N ALA A 507 -0.87 5.86 -11.84
CA ALA A 507 -1.90 6.88 -11.96
C ALA A 507 -3.27 6.36 -11.47
N TYR A 508 -3.71 5.18 -11.91
CA TYR A 508 -4.96 4.58 -11.40
C TYR A 508 -4.89 4.25 -9.91
N SER A 509 -3.74 3.78 -9.42
CA SER A 509 -3.55 3.60 -7.98
C SER A 509 -3.40 4.93 -7.22
N THR A 510 -3.13 6.06 -7.88
CA THR A 510 -3.26 7.39 -7.24
C THR A 510 -4.73 7.72 -7.05
N LEU A 511 -5.53 7.45 -8.07
CA LEU A 511 -6.97 7.63 -8.03
C LEU A 511 -7.61 6.78 -6.93
N ALA A 512 -7.22 5.50 -6.80
CA ALA A 512 -7.71 4.63 -5.73
C ALA A 512 -7.45 5.19 -4.32
N GLN A 513 -6.21 5.59 -4.04
CA GLN A 513 -5.81 6.11 -2.74
C GLN A 513 -6.39 7.50 -2.45
N VAL A 514 -6.57 8.37 -3.46
CA VAL A 514 -7.35 9.61 -3.29
C VAL A 514 -8.82 9.29 -3.01
N GLY A 515 -9.36 8.23 -3.60
CA GLY A 515 -10.69 7.69 -3.28
C GLY A 515 -10.81 7.25 -1.82
N GLU A 516 -9.83 6.50 -1.30
CA GLU A 516 -9.75 6.14 0.13
C GLU A 516 -9.75 7.39 1.03
N ILE A 517 -8.92 8.40 0.71
CA ILE A 517 -8.84 9.65 1.48
C ILE A 517 -10.17 10.38 1.44
N ALA A 518 -10.78 10.53 0.26
CA ALA A 518 -12.06 11.21 0.08
C ALA A 518 -13.19 10.48 0.82
N ALA A 519 -13.22 9.15 0.75
CA ALA A 519 -14.22 8.33 1.45
C ALA A 519 -14.17 8.57 2.96
N VAL A 520 -12.97 8.57 3.55
CA VAL A 520 -12.77 8.76 4.99
C VAL A 520 -12.96 10.23 5.40
N LEU A 521 -12.50 11.19 4.61
CA LEU A 521 -12.76 12.61 4.87
C LEU A 521 -14.26 12.92 4.85
N GLY A 522 -15.01 12.30 3.92
CA GLY A 522 -16.47 12.40 3.81
C GLY A 522 -17.26 11.81 4.97
N ILE A 523 -16.62 11.09 5.91
CA ILE A 523 -17.26 10.66 7.17
C ILE A 523 -17.52 11.87 8.09
N GLY A 524 -16.72 12.94 7.97
CA GLY A 524 -16.99 14.21 8.63
C GLY A 524 -16.74 14.26 10.14
N THR A 525 -15.95 13.33 10.71
CA THR A 525 -15.54 13.36 12.12
C THR A 525 -14.13 13.93 12.28
N ALA A 526 -13.79 14.44 13.47
CA ALA A 526 -12.41 14.89 13.75
C ALA A 526 -11.38 13.77 13.52
N LEU A 527 -11.68 12.55 14.00
CA LEU A 527 -10.80 11.39 13.85
C LEU A 527 -10.63 10.98 12.38
N SER A 528 -11.71 11.01 11.59
CA SER A 528 -11.64 10.66 10.17
C SER A 528 -10.88 11.73 9.37
N THR A 529 -10.99 13.01 9.74
CA THR A 529 -10.18 14.08 9.18
C THR A 529 -8.70 13.88 9.48
N ASP A 530 -8.33 13.61 10.73
CA ASP A 530 -6.94 13.32 11.11
C ASP A 530 -6.38 12.12 10.37
N ALA A 531 -7.16 11.04 10.28
CA ALA A 531 -6.78 9.82 9.58
C ALA A 531 -6.56 10.07 8.07
N ALA A 532 -7.49 10.76 7.43
CA ALA A 532 -7.41 11.13 6.02
C ALA A 532 -6.19 12.01 5.75
N LEU A 533 -5.91 12.99 6.61
CA LEU A 533 -4.76 13.89 6.48
C LEU A 533 -3.42 13.21 6.75
N LEU A 534 -3.36 12.27 7.70
CA LEU A 534 -2.18 11.44 7.89
C LEU A 534 -1.90 10.60 6.63
N HIS A 535 -2.94 10.07 5.98
CA HIS A 535 -2.74 9.38 4.72
C HIS A 535 -2.41 10.33 3.57
N VAL A 536 -2.92 11.57 3.54
CA VAL A 536 -2.53 12.59 2.55
C VAL A 536 -1.02 12.80 2.55
N THR A 537 -0.41 12.99 3.73
CA THR A 537 1.04 13.23 3.85
C THR A 537 1.84 11.99 3.44
N ASN A 538 1.46 10.81 3.94
CA ASN A 538 2.14 9.55 3.60
C ASN A 538 2.01 9.22 2.12
N HIS A 539 0.81 9.34 1.56
CA HIS A 539 0.53 9.06 0.14
C HIS A 539 1.34 10.00 -0.77
N ALA A 540 1.50 11.27 -0.41
CA ALA A 540 2.32 12.20 -1.18
C ALA A 540 3.80 11.77 -1.27
N VAL A 541 4.39 11.34 -0.15
CA VAL A 541 5.77 10.82 -0.10
C VAL A 541 5.88 9.50 -0.88
N MET A 542 5.01 8.53 -0.60
CA MET A 542 5.02 7.21 -1.23
C MET A 542 4.86 7.28 -2.75
N LYS A 543 3.90 8.06 -3.26
CA LYS A 543 3.70 8.20 -4.71
C LYS A 543 4.82 8.95 -5.39
N THR A 544 5.35 9.99 -4.77
CA THR A 544 6.49 10.72 -5.33
C THR A 544 7.67 9.76 -5.51
N LEU A 545 7.95 8.92 -4.51
CA LEU A 545 8.99 7.89 -4.59
C LEU A 545 8.73 6.87 -5.71
N LEU A 546 7.51 6.34 -5.80
CA LEU A 546 7.13 5.37 -6.85
C LEU A 546 7.31 5.96 -8.26
N PHE A 547 6.87 7.20 -8.49
CA PHE A 547 7.05 7.87 -9.78
C PHE A 547 8.51 8.24 -10.07
N TYR A 548 9.31 8.57 -9.06
CA TYR A 548 10.74 8.84 -9.22
C TYR A 548 11.53 7.57 -9.54
N ALA A 549 11.23 6.46 -8.86
CA ALA A 549 11.83 5.18 -9.21
C ALA A 549 11.41 4.72 -10.62
N ALA A 550 10.12 4.86 -10.99
CA ALA A 550 9.66 4.61 -12.35
C ALA A 550 10.35 5.54 -13.38
N GLY A 551 10.60 6.79 -13.01
CA GLY A 551 11.35 7.75 -13.81
C GLY A 551 12.82 7.37 -14.00
N ALA A 552 13.46 6.83 -12.98
CA ALA A 552 14.82 6.32 -13.05
C ALA A 552 14.92 5.08 -13.96
N PHE A 553 13.95 4.17 -13.90
CA PHE A 553 13.86 3.06 -14.86
C PHE A 553 13.73 3.58 -16.29
N LEU A 554 12.78 4.50 -16.52
CA LEU A 554 12.55 5.09 -17.84
C LEU A 554 13.79 5.83 -18.37
N LEU A 555 14.49 6.61 -17.53
CA LEU A 555 15.69 7.34 -17.92
C LEU A 555 16.82 6.40 -18.35
N ARG A 556 16.95 5.26 -17.68
CA ARG A 556 18.06 4.32 -17.89
C ARG A 556 17.80 3.30 -19.00
N THR A 557 16.54 2.96 -19.27
CA THR A 557 16.20 1.90 -20.25
C THR A 557 15.25 2.34 -21.36
N GLY A 558 14.51 3.44 -21.20
CA GLY A 558 13.44 3.84 -22.11
C GLY A 558 12.16 2.99 -22.02
N LEU A 559 12.14 1.97 -21.15
CA LEU A 559 11.05 1.00 -21.04
C LEU A 559 9.90 1.53 -20.19
N ARG A 560 8.67 1.13 -20.54
CA ARG A 560 7.43 1.63 -19.92
C ARG A 560 6.48 0.53 -19.42
N ARG A 561 6.46 -0.63 -20.09
CA ARG A 561 5.60 -1.75 -19.71
C ARG A 561 6.23 -2.54 -18.58
N ILE A 562 5.40 -3.04 -17.67
CA ILE A 562 5.86 -3.80 -16.50
C ILE A 562 6.67 -5.02 -16.92
N SER A 563 6.18 -5.80 -17.90
CA SER A 563 6.86 -7.00 -18.43
C SER A 563 8.28 -6.73 -18.93
N ASP A 564 8.53 -5.54 -19.46
CA ASP A 564 9.80 -5.19 -20.08
C ASP A 564 10.86 -4.84 -19.00
N LEU A 565 10.45 -4.65 -17.74
CA LEU A 565 11.34 -4.36 -16.60
C LEU A 565 11.89 -5.61 -15.91
N ALA A 566 11.71 -6.78 -16.53
CA ALA A 566 12.15 -8.08 -16.01
C ALA A 566 13.63 -8.04 -15.57
N GLY A 567 13.88 -8.36 -14.30
CA GLY A 567 15.21 -8.45 -13.71
C GLY A 567 15.98 -7.13 -13.56
N LEU A 568 15.35 -5.99 -13.88
CA LEU A 568 16.01 -4.68 -13.87
C LEU A 568 16.54 -4.29 -12.48
N GLY A 569 15.93 -4.81 -11.41
CA GLY A 569 16.37 -4.59 -10.03
C GLY A 569 17.78 -5.12 -9.74
N ARG A 570 18.30 -6.05 -10.54
CA ARG A 570 19.70 -6.51 -10.42
C ARG A 570 20.71 -5.47 -10.91
N LYS A 571 20.30 -4.57 -11.81
CA LYS A 571 21.14 -3.49 -12.38
C LYS A 571 20.95 -2.15 -11.68
N LEU A 572 19.74 -1.89 -11.15
CA LEU A 572 19.43 -0.71 -10.34
C LEU A 572 18.93 -1.12 -8.94
N PRO A 573 19.80 -1.72 -8.09
CA PRO A 573 19.39 -2.30 -6.81
C PRO A 573 18.87 -1.28 -5.80
N PHE A 574 19.40 -0.06 -5.79
CA PHE A 574 18.94 0.99 -4.88
C PHE A 574 17.60 1.54 -5.35
N THR A 575 17.48 1.89 -6.63
CA THR A 575 16.23 2.42 -7.19
C THR A 575 15.10 1.40 -7.10
N ALA A 576 15.35 0.14 -7.48
CA ALA A 576 14.35 -0.92 -7.37
C ALA A 576 14.03 -1.26 -5.91
N GLY A 577 15.03 -1.22 -5.01
CA GLY A 577 14.81 -1.42 -3.58
C GLY A 577 13.89 -0.35 -2.99
N ALA A 578 14.11 0.91 -3.35
CA ALA A 578 13.24 2.01 -2.96
C ALA A 578 11.83 1.90 -3.55
N TYR A 579 11.69 1.41 -4.80
CA TYR A 579 10.38 1.11 -5.40
C TYR A 579 9.64 0.01 -4.62
N ALA A 580 10.32 -1.08 -4.26
CA ALA A 580 9.74 -2.16 -3.48
C ALA A 580 9.34 -1.69 -2.08
N LEU A 581 10.19 -0.91 -1.42
CA LEU A 581 9.88 -0.29 -0.12
C LEU A 581 8.62 0.59 -0.20
N ALA A 582 8.53 1.47 -1.21
CA ALA A 582 7.36 2.30 -1.41
C ALA A 582 6.10 1.49 -1.75
N SER A 583 6.27 0.37 -2.46
CA SER A 583 5.20 -0.57 -2.78
C SER A 583 4.67 -1.27 -1.52
N PHE A 584 5.54 -1.78 -0.65
CA PHE A 584 5.14 -2.35 0.64
C PHE A 584 4.48 -1.31 1.54
N ALA A 585 5.00 -0.09 1.56
CA ALA A 585 4.42 1.00 2.31
C ALA A 585 3.00 1.34 1.85
N ILE A 586 2.76 1.49 0.55
CA ILE A 586 1.44 1.87 0.03
C ILE A 586 0.41 0.74 0.10
N ILE A 587 0.86 -0.52 0.06
CA ILE A 587 0.01 -1.68 0.41
C ILE A 587 -0.47 -1.55 1.86
N GLY A 588 0.36 -0.99 2.73
CA GLY A 588 0.08 -0.83 4.17
C GLY A 588 0.80 -1.87 5.02
N LEU A 589 2.00 -2.32 4.63
CA LEU A 589 2.78 -3.29 5.40
C LEU A 589 3.70 -2.59 6.43
N PRO A 590 3.84 -3.14 7.64
CA PRO A 590 4.78 -2.62 8.64
C PRO A 590 6.24 -2.96 8.27
N PRO A 591 7.21 -2.14 8.74
CA PRO A 591 7.07 -1.01 9.65
C PRO A 591 6.95 0.35 8.94
N PHE A 592 6.34 0.42 7.76
CA PHE A 592 6.32 1.63 6.94
C PHE A 592 5.12 2.55 7.26
N SER A 593 5.25 3.86 7.02
CA SER A 593 4.24 4.87 7.38
C SER A 593 2.84 4.63 6.80
N GLY A 594 2.74 3.96 5.64
CA GLY A 594 1.47 3.60 5.04
C GLY A 594 0.62 2.67 5.91
N PHE A 595 1.24 1.76 6.68
CA PHE A 595 0.57 0.91 7.67
C PHE A 595 -0.16 1.76 8.71
N THR A 596 0.54 2.71 9.35
CA THR A 596 -0.03 3.60 10.38
C THR A 596 -1.21 4.40 9.85
N SER A 597 -1.07 5.01 8.66
CA SER A 597 -2.14 5.83 8.09
C SER A 597 -3.38 5.02 7.69
N LYS A 598 -3.22 3.86 7.04
CA LYS A 598 -4.35 2.99 6.67
C LYS A 598 -5.01 2.38 7.90
N PHE A 599 -4.20 2.03 8.92
CA PHE A 599 -4.72 1.56 10.19
C PHE A 599 -5.67 2.59 10.81
N LEU A 600 -5.20 3.84 10.92
CA LEU A 600 -5.99 4.93 11.49
C LEU A 600 -7.25 5.24 10.68
N MET A 601 -7.18 5.16 9.34
CA MET A 601 -8.36 5.36 8.47
C MET A 601 -9.42 4.28 8.67
N ILE A 602 -9.02 3.02 8.73
CA ILE A 602 -9.94 1.90 8.98
C ILE A 602 -10.52 2.01 10.38
N TYR A 603 -9.70 2.31 11.39
CA TYR A 603 -10.17 2.56 12.75
C TYR A 603 -11.16 3.73 12.82
N ALA A 604 -10.89 4.84 12.14
CA ALA A 604 -11.79 6.00 12.09
C ALA A 604 -13.13 5.66 11.44
N ALA A 605 -13.12 4.91 10.33
CA ALA A 605 -14.34 4.46 9.67
C ALA A 605 -15.20 3.55 10.56
N VAL A 606 -14.56 2.58 11.22
CA VAL A 606 -15.26 1.68 12.15
C VAL A 606 -15.77 2.44 13.38
N SER A 607 -15.01 3.38 13.92
CA SER A 607 -15.41 4.22 15.07
C SER A 607 -16.60 5.13 14.76
N ALA A 608 -16.75 5.54 13.51
CA ALA A 608 -17.92 6.27 13.02
C ALA A 608 -19.11 5.35 12.67
N GLY A 609 -19.02 4.04 12.90
CA GLY A 609 -20.05 3.05 12.55
C GLY A 609 -20.11 2.69 11.07
N ARG A 610 -19.15 3.14 10.26
CA ARG A 610 -19.07 2.93 8.79
C ARG A 610 -18.19 1.74 8.42
N THR A 611 -18.55 0.57 8.96
CA THR A 611 -17.79 -0.68 8.76
C THR A 611 -17.70 -1.09 7.28
N GLU A 612 -18.70 -0.73 6.49
CA GLU A 612 -18.75 -0.93 5.04
C GLU A 612 -17.57 -0.27 4.29
N ILE A 613 -17.13 0.90 4.75
CA ILE A 613 -15.99 1.62 4.16
C ILE A 613 -14.69 0.90 4.51
N ALA A 614 -14.54 0.47 5.76
CA ALA A 614 -13.39 -0.30 6.21
C ALA A 614 -13.24 -1.61 5.40
N VAL A 615 -14.34 -2.32 5.15
CA VAL A 615 -14.35 -3.53 4.31
C VAL A 615 -13.93 -3.20 2.88
N LEU A 616 -14.47 -2.14 2.28
CA LEU A 616 -14.07 -1.72 0.93
C LEU A 616 -12.59 -1.36 0.84
N MET A 617 -12.05 -0.67 1.86
CA MET A 617 -10.61 -0.35 1.94
C MET A 617 -9.74 -1.60 2.07
N LEU A 618 -10.15 -2.59 2.87
CA LEU A 618 -9.43 -3.86 2.99
C LEU A 618 -9.43 -4.64 1.67
N LEU A 619 -10.57 -4.69 0.97
CA LEU A 619 -10.65 -5.28 -0.38
C LEU A 619 -9.77 -4.53 -1.39
N GLY A 620 -9.75 -3.21 -1.32
CA GLY A 620 -8.84 -2.36 -2.10
C GLY A 620 -7.37 -2.66 -1.80
N GLY A 621 -7.00 -2.82 -0.53
CA GLY A 621 -5.67 -3.24 -0.09
C GLY A 621 -5.24 -4.59 -0.65
N ILE A 622 -6.16 -5.57 -0.70
CA ILE A 622 -5.92 -6.87 -1.33
C ILE A 622 -5.68 -6.72 -2.84
N ALA A 623 -6.47 -5.92 -3.54
CA ALA A 623 -6.22 -5.63 -4.96
C ALA A 623 -4.86 -4.92 -5.16
N GLY A 624 -4.55 -3.96 -4.30
CA GLY A 624 -3.27 -3.26 -4.15
C GLY A 624 -2.08 -4.21 -4.11
N LEU A 625 -2.12 -5.16 -3.17
CA LEU A 625 -1.12 -6.20 -2.99
C LEU A 625 -0.82 -6.92 -4.30
N VAL A 626 -1.85 -7.29 -5.07
CA VAL A 626 -1.69 -8.05 -6.33
C VAL A 626 -0.86 -7.28 -7.36
N TYR A 627 -1.25 -6.05 -7.71
CA TYR A 627 -0.55 -5.34 -8.79
C TYR A 627 0.78 -4.70 -8.36
N TYR A 628 0.96 -4.33 -7.09
CA TYR A 628 2.26 -3.85 -6.60
C TYR A 628 3.26 -5.01 -6.51
N LEU A 629 2.89 -6.15 -5.93
CA LEU A 629 3.78 -7.32 -5.88
C LEU A 629 4.07 -7.89 -7.26
N ARG A 630 3.15 -7.75 -8.23
CA ARG A 630 3.43 -8.07 -9.64
C ARG A 630 4.65 -7.30 -10.16
N VAL A 631 4.77 -6.00 -9.87
CA VAL A 631 5.92 -5.21 -10.30
C VAL A 631 7.19 -5.62 -9.55
N VAL A 632 7.12 -5.82 -8.22
CA VAL A 632 8.27 -6.26 -7.42
C VAL A 632 8.78 -7.63 -7.89
N ARG A 633 7.87 -8.57 -8.17
CA ARG A 633 8.19 -9.89 -8.75
C ARG A 633 8.98 -9.74 -10.04
N VAL A 634 8.48 -8.93 -10.98
CA VAL A 634 9.13 -8.74 -12.29
C VAL A 634 10.51 -8.08 -12.14
N LEU A 635 10.63 -7.06 -11.29
CA LEU A 635 11.89 -6.34 -11.10
C LEU A 635 13.02 -7.22 -10.52
N PHE A 636 12.71 -8.08 -9.56
CA PHE A 636 13.72 -8.79 -8.75
C PHE A 636 13.88 -10.27 -9.09
N PHE A 637 12.80 -10.92 -9.49
CA PHE A 637 12.73 -12.38 -9.56
C PHE A 637 12.51 -12.89 -10.99
N GLU A 638 12.67 -12.04 -12.00
CA GLU A 638 12.77 -12.45 -13.41
C GLU A 638 14.20 -12.24 -13.91
N PRO A 639 14.68 -13.05 -14.86
CA PRO A 639 16.01 -12.89 -15.42
C PRO A 639 16.10 -11.57 -16.21
N TYR A 640 17.21 -10.85 -16.03
CA TYR A 640 17.48 -9.65 -16.81
C TYR A 640 18.05 -10.02 -18.17
N THR A 641 17.35 -9.67 -19.24
CA THR A 641 17.75 -9.89 -20.64
C THR A 641 18.12 -8.60 -21.37
N GLY A 642 18.14 -7.47 -20.68
CA GLY A 642 18.45 -6.16 -21.26
C GLY A 642 19.94 -5.85 -21.39
N ASP A 643 20.23 -4.60 -21.77
CA ASP A 643 21.60 -4.10 -21.98
C ASP A 643 22.46 -4.15 -20.70
N ALA A 644 23.64 -4.77 -20.80
CA ALA A 644 24.58 -4.90 -19.70
C ALA A 644 25.15 -3.55 -19.20
N THR A 645 25.11 -2.49 -20.02
CA THR A 645 25.65 -1.16 -19.73
C THR A 645 24.77 -0.33 -18.79
N VAL A 646 23.55 -0.78 -18.51
CA VAL A 646 22.62 -0.10 -17.59
C VAL A 646 23.23 -0.01 -16.19
N ARG A 647 23.23 1.21 -15.64
CA ARG A 647 23.73 1.54 -14.30
C ARG A 647 22.67 2.30 -13.51
N GLU A 648 22.91 2.43 -12.21
CA GLU A 648 22.06 3.20 -11.31
C GLU A 648 21.82 4.63 -11.75
N ALA A 649 20.74 5.25 -11.28
CA ALA A 649 20.40 6.64 -11.60
C ALA A 649 21.49 7.66 -11.17
N PRO A 650 21.52 8.87 -11.75
CA PRO A 650 22.40 9.95 -11.29
C PRO A 650 22.25 10.24 -9.79
N LEU A 651 23.34 10.69 -9.14
CA LEU A 651 23.38 10.89 -7.68
C LEU A 651 22.24 11.77 -7.15
N SER A 652 21.90 12.88 -7.81
CA SER A 652 20.83 13.76 -7.33
C SER A 652 19.45 13.06 -7.31
N MET A 653 19.19 12.18 -8.29
CA MET A 653 17.98 11.36 -8.31
C MET A 653 17.99 10.34 -7.17
N LEU A 654 19.14 9.68 -6.93
CA LEU A 654 19.30 8.73 -5.82
C LEU A 654 19.15 9.40 -4.45
N VAL A 655 19.64 10.63 -4.28
CA VAL A 655 19.46 11.41 -3.04
C VAL A 655 17.98 11.68 -2.79
N ALA A 656 17.25 12.17 -3.78
CA ALA A 656 15.80 12.41 -3.63
C ALA A 656 15.02 11.11 -3.34
N ILE A 657 15.34 10.03 -4.06
CA ILE A 657 14.77 8.69 -3.82
C ILE A 657 15.07 8.20 -2.40
N GLY A 658 16.32 8.35 -1.94
CA GLY A 658 16.78 7.93 -0.63
C GLY A 658 16.14 8.71 0.51
N VAL A 659 16.02 10.03 0.39
CA VAL A 659 15.36 10.89 1.40
C VAL A 659 13.88 10.53 1.52
N LEU A 660 13.18 10.32 0.40
CA LEU A 660 11.77 9.88 0.42
C LEU A 660 11.61 8.47 1.02
N ALA A 661 12.51 7.54 0.69
CA ALA A 661 12.50 6.20 1.27
C ALA A 661 12.74 6.23 2.79
N LEU A 662 13.66 7.07 3.24
CA LEU A 662 13.91 7.29 4.66
C LEU A 662 12.69 7.90 5.36
N ALA A 663 12.03 8.89 4.74
CA ALA A 663 10.81 9.49 5.28
C ALA A 663 9.67 8.47 5.47
N ILE A 664 9.53 7.49 4.57
CA ILE A 664 8.55 6.40 4.69
C ILE A 664 8.86 5.49 5.88
N VAL A 665 10.13 5.16 6.10
CA VAL A 665 10.55 4.32 7.24
C VAL A 665 10.38 5.08 8.55
N LEU A 666 10.87 6.32 8.62
CA LEU A 666 10.77 7.17 9.81
C LEU A 666 9.31 7.47 10.17
N GLY A 667 8.45 7.73 9.18
CA GLY A 667 7.02 7.95 9.43
C GLY A 667 6.28 6.73 9.96
N GLY A 668 6.80 5.52 9.76
CA GLY A 668 6.24 4.30 10.34
C GLY A 668 6.82 3.95 11.72
N LEU A 669 8.10 4.23 11.94
CA LEU A 669 8.77 4.01 13.24
C LEU A 669 8.44 5.09 14.27
N VAL A 670 8.27 6.34 13.84
CA VAL A 670 8.00 7.51 14.68
C VAL A 670 6.83 8.33 14.11
N PRO A 671 5.61 7.76 14.07
CA PRO A 671 4.45 8.45 13.49
C PRO A 671 4.02 9.69 14.27
N GLY A 672 4.44 9.83 15.53
CA GLY A 672 4.12 10.96 16.41
C GLY A 672 4.44 12.34 15.79
N LEU A 673 5.51 12.45 15.01
CA LEU A 673 5.86 13.71 14.32
C LEU A 673 4.76 14.13 13.34
N GLN A 674 4.25 13.18 12.53
CA GLN A 674 3.18 13.46 11.57
C GLN A 674 1.83 13.62 12.26
N LEU A 675 1.55 12.80 13.28
CA LEU A 675 0.32 12.87 14.07
C LEU A 675 0.16 14.21 14.78
N SER A 676 1.26 14.82 15.27
CA SER A 676 1.21 16.14 15.91
C SER A 676 0.76 17.25 14.94
N LEU A 677 1.18 17.17 13.68
CA LEU A 677 0.81 18.15 12.65
C LEU A 677 -0.64 17.96 12.20
N VAL A 678 -1.10 16.73 12.00
CA VAL A 678 -2.47 16.46 11.53
C VAL A 678 -3.49 16.66 12.64
N GLY A 679 -3.20 16.26 13.88
CA GLY A 679 -4.10 16.44 15.03
C GLY A 679 -4.43 17.90 15.32
N ALA A 680 -3.51 18.83 15.03
CA ALA A 680 -3.79 20.26 15.12
C ALA A 680 -4.88 20.70 14.12
N VAL A 681 -4.89 20.11 12.92
CA VAL A 681 -5.92 20.35 11.89
C VAL A 681 -7.24 19.71 12.29
N GLY A 682 -7.23 18.48 12.84
CA GLY A 682 -8.44 17.84 13.37
C GLY A 682 -9.06 18.62 14.52
N ALA A 683 -8.27 19.19 15.41
CA ALA A 683 -8.74 20.04 16.49
C ALA A 683 -9.39 21.33 15.95
N GLU A 684 -8.77 21.99 14.97
CA GLU A 684 -9.36 23.14 14.28
C GLU A 684 -10.68 22.78 13.59
N PHE A 685 -10.69 21.67 12.85
CA PHE A 685 -11.88 21.15 12.18
C PHE A 685 -12.99 20.85 13.19
N ALA A 686 -12.68 20.19 14.30
CA ALA A 686 -13.65 19.87 15.35
C ALA A 686 -14.26 21.15 15.95
N ALA A 687 -13.41 22.11 16.32
CA ALA A 687 -13.83 23.39 16.88
C ALA A 687 -14.73 24.18 15.92
N ARG A 688 -14.35 24.24 14.64
CA ARG A 688 -15.12 24.96 13.60
C ARG A 688 -16.48 24.32 13.30
N ASN A 689 -16.59 23.00 13.46
CA ASN A 689 -17.79 22.25 13.09
C ASN A 689 -18.65 21.85 14.30
N GLY A 690 -18.31 22.31 15.51
CA GLY A 690 -19.03 21.98 16.73
C GLY A 690 -18.96 20.50 17.10
N LEU A 691 -17.87 19.82 16.71
CA LEU A 691 -17.63 18.40 16.97
C LEU A 691 -16.72 18.23 18.18
N ALA A 692 -16.79 17.06 18.81
CA ALA A 692 -15.81 16.68 19.83
C ALA A 692 -14.41 16.52 19.20
N PRO A 693 -13.33 16.96 19.88
CA PRO A 693 -11.98 16.72 19.41
C PRO A 693 -11.69 15.22 19.35
N ALA A 694 -10.87 14.82 18.38
CA ALA A 694 -10.45 13.43 18.27
C ALA A 694 -9.50 13.05 19.40
N VAL A 695 -9.66 11.83 19.92
CA VAL A 695 -8.62 11.18 20.73
C VAL A 695 -7.80 10.32 19.78
N LEU A 696 -6.59 10.76 19.47
CA LEU A 696 -5.68 9.99 18.63
C LEU A 696 -5.12 8.82 19.43
N PRO A 697 -5.18 7.59 18.89
CA PRO A 697 -4.57 6.44 19.54
C PRO A 697 -3.04 6.53 19.51
N ASP A 698 -2.39 5.91 20.49
CA ASP A 698 -0.94 5.71 20.43
C ASP A 698 -0.62 4.66 19.36
N LEU A 699 0.00 5.11 18.28
CA LEU A 699 0.37 4.27 17.13
C LEU A 699 1.88 4.02 17.09
N VAL A 700 2.54 3.97 18.24
CA VAL A 700 3.96 3.60 18.34
C VAL A 700 4.10 2.12 18.67
N ILE A 701 4.78 1.39 17.79
CA ILE A 701 5.10 -0.03 18.06
C ILE A 701 6.23 -0.08 19.08
N ALA A 702 5.97 -0.67 20.25
CA ALA A 702 7.00 -0.93 21.25
C ALA A 702 7.83 -2.17 20.85
N TRP A 703 9.05 -1.97 20.36
CA TRP A 703 9.93 -3.07 19.94
C TRP A 703 10.62 -3.75 21.14
N PRO A 704 10.51 -5.09 21.32
CA PRO A 704 11.30 -5.81 22.31
C PRO A 704 12.74 -5.98 21.87
N VAL A 705 13.67 -6.06 22.81
CA VAL A 705 15.11 -6.16 22.54
C VAL A 705 15.41 -7.34 21.63
N ALA A 706 14.76 -8.49 21.85
CA ALA A 706 14.93 -9.68 21.03
C ALA A 706 14.52 -9.48 19.56
N ALA A 707 13.42 -8.75 19.29
CA ALA A 707 12.99 -8.45 17.93
C ALA A 707 13.93 -7.44 17.24
N VAL A 708 14.41 -6.43 17.98
CA VAL A 708 15.41 -5.47 17.48
C VAL A 708 16.69 -6.19 17.09
N ILE A 709 17.21 -7.08 17.95
CA ILE A 709 18.40 -7.89 17.66
C ILE A 709 18.20 -8.70 16.37
N ALA A 710 17.05 -9.35 16.21
CA ALA A 710 16.76 -10.15 15.01
C ALA A 710 16.67 -9.30 13.74
N VAL A 711 15.93 -8.19 13.75
CA VAL A 711 15.71 -7.34 12.56
C VAL A 711 16.97 -6.55 12.19
N VAL A 712 17.67 -5.95 13.15
CA VAL A 712 18.95 -5.27 12.91
C VAL A 712 20.02 -6.28 12.50
N GLY A 713 20.03 -7.45 13.15
CA GLY A 713 20.89 -8.58 12.81
C GLY A 713 20.69 -9.07 11.38
N ALA A 714 19.45 -9.05 10.85
CA ALA A 714 19.17 -9.38 9.46
C ALA A 714 19.92 -8.46 8.48
N GLY A 715 19.96 -7.15 8.77
CA GLY A 715 20.74 -6.18 7.99
C GLY A 715 22.24 -6.46 8.05
N ALA A 716 22.76 -6.74 9.25
CA ALA A 716 24.18 -7.09 9.45
C ALA A 716 24.56 -8.37 8.70
N VAL A 717 23.74 -9.42 8.79
CA VAL A 717 23.94 -10.70 8.09
C VAL A 717 23.93 -10.51 6.58
N TRP A 718 23.01 -9.70 6.06
CA TRP A 718 22.97 -9.40 4.63
C TRP A 718 24.22 -8.66 4.15
N LEU A 719 24.69 -7.67 4.92
CA LEU A 719 25.91 -6.90 4.60
C LEU A 719 27.17 -7.77 4.65
N VAL A 720 27.33 -8.57 5.72
CA VAL A 720 28.47 -9.50 5.87
C VAL A 720 28.45 -10.58 4.79
N GLY A 721 27.26 -11.08 4.44
CA GLY A 721 27.08 -12.09 3.41
C GLY A 721 27.44 -11.64 2.00
N ARG A 722 27.56 -10.33 1.73
CA ARG A 722 28.15 -9.82 0.49
C ARG A 722 29.65 -10.11 0.36
N ARG A 723 30.34 -10.34 1.49
CA ARG A 723 31.77 -10.65 1.54
C ARG A 723 32.04 -12.13 1.80
N SER A 724 31.31 -12.74 2.74
CA SER A 724 31.46 -14.16 3.05
C SER A 724 30.16 -14.79 3.52
N VAL A 725 29.75 -15.83 2.80
CA VAL A 725 28.57 -16.66 3.09
C VAL A 725 28.73 -17.42 4.41
N ALA A 726 29.90 -18.01 4.65
CA ALA A 726 30.14 -18.81 5.85
C ALA A 726 30.00 -17.95 7.12
N TRP A 727 30.55 -16.74 7.10
CA TRP A 727 30.38 -15.77 8.19
C TRP A 727 28.93 -15.30 8.34
N ALA A 728 28.19 -15.14 7.24
CA ALA A 728 26.77 -14.79 7.31
C ALA A 728 25.93 -15.85 8.02
N GLY A 729 26.18 -17.13 7.71
CA GLY A 729 25.51 -18.25 8.39
C GLY A 729 25.84 -18.31 9.89
N GLY A 730 27.13 -18.22 10.24
CA GLY A 730 27.56 -18.17 11.66
C GLY A 730 26.99 -16.97 12.42
N LEU A 731 26.96 -15.79 11.78
CA LEU A 731 26.37 -14.59 12.36
C LEU A 731 24.85 -14.73 12.54
N ALA A 732 24.13 -15.37 11.61
CA ALA A 732 22.70 -15.60 11.76
C ALA A 732 22.38 -16.46 12.99
N VAL A 733 23.18 -17.49 13.26
CA VAL A 733 23.08 -18.29 14.49
C VAL A 733 23.37 -17.43 15.73
N ALA A 734 24.47 -16.66 15.71
CA ALA A 734 24.83 -15.78 16.82
C ALA A 734 23.76 -14.73 17.14
N VAL A 735 23.11 -14.16 16.11
CA VAL A 735 21.99 -13.22 16.26
C VAL A 735 20.82 -13.88 16.99
N LEU A 736 20.47 -15.12 16.65
CA LEU A 736 19.36 -15.82 17.32
C LEU A 736 19.69 -16.23 18.76
N VAL A 737 20.95 -16.59 19.03
CA VAL A 737 21.43 -16.80 20.41
C VAL A 737 21.40 -15.49 21.19
N ALA A 738 21.81 -14.38 20.60
CA ALA A 738 21.70 -13.06 21.23
C ALA A 738 20.25 -12.64 21.45
N ALA A 739 19.34 -12.96 20.51
CA ALA A 739 17.91 -12.72 20.67
C ALA A 739 17.31 -13.57 21.81
N LEU A 740 17.75 -14.83 21.97
CA LEU A 740 17.37 -15.67 23.11
C LEU A 740 17.82 -15.01 24.43
N VAL A 741 19.06 -14.53 24.52
CA VAL A 741 19.54 -13.77 25.68
C VAL A 741 18.70 -12.50 25.89
N GLY A 742 18.31 -11.81 24.81
CA GLY A 742 17.41 -10.66 24.87
C GLY A 742 16.06 -10.98 25.50
N VAL A 743 15.45 -12.14 25.17
CA VAL A 743 14.22 -12.62 25.83
C VAL A 743 14.46 -12.82 27.33
N MET A 744 15.61 -13.36 27.73
CA MET A 744 15.96 -13.61 29.14
C MET A 744 16.27 -12.34 29.94
N ILE A 745 16.66 -11.25 29.28
CA ILE A 745 16.93 -9.94 29.91
C ILE A 745 15.64 -9.16 30.18
N GLU A 746 14.60 -9.36 29.37
CA GLU A 746 13.30 -8.67 29.52
C GLU A 746 12.15 -9.61 29.95
N PRO A 747 12.28 -10.46 31.00
CA PRO A 747 11.24 -11.43 31.32
C PRO A 747 9.92 -10.76 31.71
N GLY A 748 9.97 -9.59 32.36
CA GLY A 748 8.78 -8.84 32.79
C GLY A 748 7.95 -8.24 31.64
N ARG A 749 8.44 -8.31 30.40
CA ARG A 749 7.70 -7.85 29.21
C ARG A 749 6.74 -8.92 28.66
N TYR A 750 6.95 -10.17 29.04
CA TYR A 750 6.18 -11.30 28.55
C TYR A 750 5.28 -11.85 29.66
N ASP A 751 4.05 -12.24 29.32
CA ASP A 751 3.32 -13.22 30.13
C ASP A 751 4.01 -14.60 30.04
N LEU A 752 3.73 -15.50 30.99
CA LEU A 752 4.44 -16.78 31.08
C LEU A 752 4.29 -17.65 29.82
N LEU A 753 3.09 -17.67 29.22
CA LEU A 753 2.84 -18.40 27.96
C LEU A 753 3.72 -17.84 26.83
N SER A 754 3.77 -16.52 26.70
CA SER A 754 4.52 -15.80 25.66
C SER A 754 6.02 -15.88 25.87
N PHE A 755 6.48 -15.88 27.12
CA PHE A 755 7.89 -16.05 27.51
C PHE A 755 8.40 -17.42 27.09
N CYS A 756 7.67 -18.48 27.47
CA CYS A 756 7.98 -19.86 27.08
C CYS A 756 7.99 -20.01 25.55
N PHE A 757 7.03 -19.40 24.86
CA PHE A 757 6.99 -19.45 23.39
C PHE A 757 8.14 -18.68 22.74
N ALA A 758 8.54 -17.51 23.26
CA ALA A 758 9.67 -16.72 22.76
C ALA A 758 11.02 -17.44 22.89
N ILE A 759 11.22 -18.19 23.98
CA ILE A 759 12.39 -19.07 24.16
C ILE A 759 12.39 -20.15 23.07
N LEU A 760 11.26 -20.81 22.84
CA LEU A 760 11.16 -21.86 21.82
C LEU A 760 11.38 -21.31 20.39
N ILE A 761 10.84 -20.13 20.08
CA ILE A 761 11.04 -19.43 18.80
C ILE A 761 12.54 -19.24 18.54
N THR A 762 13.27 -18.66 19.49
CA THR A 762 14.71 -18.36 19.31
C THR A 762 15.59 -19.60 19.36
N ALA A 763 15.32 -20.54 20.27
CA ALA A 763 16.12 -21.76 20.42
C ALA A 763 15.99 -22.67 19.19
N VAL A 764 14.77 -22.97 18.74
CA VAL A 764 14.53 -23.77 17.53
C VAL A 764 15.04 -23.01 16.29
N GLY A 765 14.87 -21.68 16.27
CA GLY A 765 15.41 -20.84 15.20
C GLY A 765 16.93 -20.95 15.07
N ALA A 766 17.67 -20.89 16.18
CA ALA A 766 19.12 -20.99 16.18
C ALA A 766 19.60 -22.36 15.67
N LEU A 767 18.95 -23.45 16.09
CA LEU A 767 19.24 -24.81 15.62
C LEU A 767 18.93 -24.97 14.12
N ASN A 768 17.79 -24.45 13.68
CA ASN A 768 17.42 -24.46 12.26
C ASN A 768 18.39 -23.64 11.39
N MET A 769 18.85 -22.48 11.87
CA MET A 769 19.86 -21.68 11.15
C MET A 769 21.22 -22.38 11.13
N LEU A 770 21.61 -23.08 12.19
CA LEU A 770 22.82 -23.90 12.20
C LEU A 770 22.73 -25.00 11.14
N HIS A 771 21.61 -25.71 11.04
CA HIS A 771 21.38 -26.69 9.98
C HIS A 771 21.44 -26.04 8.58
N ALA A 772 20.82 -24.86 8.42
CA ALA A 772 20.79 -24.14 7.16
C ALA A 772 22.20 -23.78 6.64
N THR A 773 23.21 -23.61 7.51
CA THR A 773 24.60 -23.31 7.10
C THR A 773 25.21 -24.40 6.21
N ALA A 774 24.97 -25.67 6.52
CA ALA A 774 25.42 -26.78 5.70
C ALA A 774 24.44 -27.08 4.56
N TYR A 775 23.14 -26.95 4.79
CA TYR A 775 22.11 -27.22 3.77
C TYR A 775 22.25 -26.29 2.56
N LEU A 776 22.49 -25.01 2.80
CA LEU A 776 22.63 -24.02 1.74
C LEU A 776 24.06 -23.88 1.22
N ALA A 777 25.02 -24.70 1.63
CA ALA A 777 26.44 -24.52 1.24
C ALA A 777 26.64 -24.46 -0.29
N HIS A 778 25.80 -25.17 -1.06
CA HIS A 778 25.80 -25.20 -2.53
C HIS A 778 24.70 -24.33 -3.17
N GLY A 779 23.93 -23.60 -2.36
CA GLY A 779 22.84 -22.74 -2.80
C GLY A 779 23.32 -21.36 -3.28
N HIS A 780 22.38 -20.55 -3.78
CA HIS A 780 22.64 -19.18 -4.21
C HIS A 780 22.06 -18.18 -3.21
N ALA A 781 22.63 -16.97 -3.16
CA ALA A 781 22.09 -15.85 -2.38
C ALA A 781 21.77 -16.15 -0.89
N GLN A 782 22.60 -16.95 -0.19
CA GLN A 782 22.31 -17.35 1.20
C GLN A 782 22.15 -16.15 2.16
N ALA A 783 22.88 -15.05 1.92
CA ALA A 783 22.76 -13.84 2.72
C ALA A 783 21.32 -13.28 2.74
N ARG A 784 20.62 -13.33 1.60
CA ARG A 784 19.21 -12.93 1.50
C ARG A 784 18.30 -13.87 2.27
N PHE A 785 18.56 -15.17 2.17
CA PHE A 785 17.83 -16.20 2.90
C PHE A 785 17.87 -15.95 4.41
N TYR A 786 19.08 -15.81 4.97
CA TYR A 786 19.23 -15.59 6.41
C TYR A 786 18.58 -14.28 6.86
N ALA A 787 18.74 -13.21 6.08
CA ALA A 787 18.10 -11.93 6.40
C ALA A 787 16.57 -12.04 6.42
N ALA A 788 15.94 -12.67 5.42
CA ALA A 788 14.50 -12.87 5.39
C ALA A 788 14.01 -13.72 6.58
N MET A 789 14.74 -14.79 6.92
CA MET A 789 14.44 -15.63 8.08
C MET A 789 14.52 -14.84 9.39
N LEU A 790 15.56 -14.04 9.59
CA LEU A 790 15.74 -13.24 10.80
C LEU A 790 14.67 -12.15 10.96
N VAL A 791 14.25 -11.48 9.87
CA VAL A 791 13.14 -10.52 9.94
C VAL A 791 11.83 -11.21 10.32
N MET A 792 11.54 -12.37 9.73
CA MET A 792 10.37 -13.18 10.06
C MET A 792 10.36 -13.61 11.53
N ILE A 793 11.52 -14.06 12.05
CA ILE A 793 11.69 -14.42 13.47
C ILE A 793 11.56 -13.19 14.38
N GLY A 794 12.10 -12.04 13.97
CA GLY A 794 11.91 -10.77 14.67
C GLY A 794 10.43 -10.38 14.78
N GLY A 795 9.65 -10.56 13.72
CA GLY A 795 8.19 -10.40 13.75
C GLY A 795 7.51 -11.36 14.74
N LEU A 796 7.89 -12.64 14.74
CA LEU A 796 7.38 -13.61 15.73
C LEU A 796 7.64 -13.16 17.17
N LEU A 797 8.86 -12.72 17.49
CA LEU A 797 9.27 -12.28 18.82
C LEU A 797 8.60 -10.97 19.25
N GLY A 798 8.39 -10.06 18.30
CA GLY A 798 7.63 -8.84 18.55
C GLY A 798 6.17 -9.13 18.87
N MET A 799 5.55 -10.05 18.12
CA MET A 799 4.14 -10.42 18.30
C MET A 799 3.90 -11.12 19.64
N THR A 800 4.84 -11.97 20.10
CA THR A 800 4.72 -12.58 21.43
C THR A 800 4.87 -11.58 22.57
N ALA A 801 5.69 -10.54 22.40
CA ALA A 801 5.91 -9.48 23.39
C ALA A 801 4.86 -8.36 23.36
N ALA A 802 3.97 -8.34 22.37
CA ALA A 802 3.03 -7.25 22.20
C ALA A 802 1.97 -7.22 23.32
N SER A 803 1.80 -6.05 23.94
CA SER A 803 0.78 -5.78 24.96
C SER A 803 -0.47 -5.09 24.40
N ASP A 804 -0.36 -4.50 23.21
CA ASP A 804 -1.43 -3.78 22.54
C ASP A 804 -1.77 -4.38 21.17
N ALA A 805 -3.02 -4.17 20.71
CA ALA A 805 -3.54 -4.72 19.46
C ALA A 805 -2.84 -4.15 18.22
N TYR A 806 -2.36 -2.90 18.25
CA TYR A 806 -1.69 -2.27 17.12
C TYR A 806 -0.28 -2.88 16.91
N GLY A 807 0.51 -2.97 17.97
CA GLY A 807 1.81 -3.64 17.98
C GLY A 807 1.68 -5.14 17.66
N PHE A 808 0.68 -5.81 18.24
CA PHE A 808 0.39 -7.21 17.93
C PHE A 808 0.13 -7.41 16.43
N PHE A 809 -0.74 -6.60 15.84
CA PHE A 809 -1.05 -6.66 14.41
C PHE A 809 0.16 -6.27 13.53
N GLY A 810 0.93 -5.26 13.92
CA GLY A 810 2.12 -4.83 13.19
C GLY A 810 3.19 -5.92 13.14
N PHE A 811 3.46 -6.60 14.26
CA PHE A 811 4.40 -7.72 14.28
C PHE A 811 3.85 -8.97 13.61
N TRP A 812 2.54 -9.22 13.70
CA TRP A 812 1.88 -10.27 12.95
C TRP A 812 2.13 -10.11 11.46
N GLU A 813 1.83 -8.93 10.91
CA GLU A 813 2.06 -8.63 9.50
C GLU A 813 3.54 -8.70 9.13
N LEU A 814 4.45 -8.20 9.97
CA LEU A 814 5.89 -8.29 9.72
C LEU A 814 6.37 -9.75 9.59
N MET A 815 5.86 -10.64 10.46
CA MET A 815 6.12 -12.08 10.38
C MET A 815 5.49 -12.71 9.13
N SER A 816 4.22 -12.42 8.83
CA SER A 816 3.43 -13.22 7.87
C SER A 816 3.41 -12.73 6.43
N SER A 817 3.79 -11.47 6.18
CA SER A 817 3.67 -10.84 4.87
C SER A 817 4.97 -10.95 4.05
N TRP A 818 5.71 -9.86 3.90
CA TRP A 818 6.81 -9.72 2.93
C TRP A 818 8.10 -10.45 3.34
N ALA A 819 8.37 -10.62 4.65
CA ALA A 819 9.55 -11.35 5.11
C ALA A 819 9.44 -12.85 4.77
N LEU A 820 8.28 -13.43 5.06
CA LEU A 820 7.96 -14.82 4.76
C LEU A 820 7.85 -15.08 3.25
N TRP A 821 7.25 -14.15 2.51
CA TRP A 821 7.29 -14.18 1.04
C TRP A 821 8.71 -14.31 0.49
N ALA A 822 9.63 -13.47 0.97
CA ALA A 822 11.01 -13.45 0.52
C ALA A 822 11.74 -14.75 0.87
N ALA A 823 11.39 -15.39 1.99
CA ALA A 823 11.93 -16.69 2.38
C ALA A 823 11.39 -17.84 1.49
N ILE A 824 10.10 -17.84 1.15
CA ILE A 824 9.48 -18.88 0.31
C ILE A 824 9.99 -18.82 -1.14
N VAL A 825 10.16 -17.61 -1.69
CA VAL A 825 10.56 -17.39 -3.09
C VAL A 825 12.08 -17.52 -3.28
N HIS A 826 12.82 -18.00 -2.28
CA HIS A 826 14.29 -18.07 -2.29
C HIS A 826 14.89 -18.68 -3.56
N GLU A 827 14.32 -19.79 -4.04
CA GLU A 827 14.80 -20.52 -5.23
C GLU A 827 14.52 -19.80 -6.57
N GLU A 828 13.66 -18.78 -6.57
CA GLU A 828 13.28 -17.98 -7.75
C GLU A 828 12.68 -18.76 -8.93
N THR A 829 12.37 -20.05 -8.78
CA THR A 829 11.71 -20.84 -9.84
C THR A 829 10.32 -20.26 -10.16
N PRO A 830 9.80 -20.42 -11.39
CA PRO A 830 8.44 -20.00 -11.74
C PRO A 830 7.39 -20.53 -10.75
N GLU A 831 7.55 -21.77 -10.31
CA GLU A 831 6.67 -22.45 -9.38
C GLU A 831 6.81 -21.86 -7.96
N ALA A 832 8.04 -21.66 -7.46
CA ALA A 832 8.26 -21.06 -6.14
C ALA A 832 7.70 -19.63 -6.05
N ARG A 833 7.83 -18.84 -7.12
CA ARG A 833 7.26 -17.48 -7.23
C ARG A 833 5.74 -17.51 -7.20
N HIS A 834 5.13 -18.46 -7.91
CA HIS A 834 3.69 -18.63 -7.94
C HIS A 834 3.14 -19.02 -6.57
N GLU A 835 3.76 -20.01 -5.93
CA GLU A 835 3.34 -20.46 -4.60
C GLU A 835 3.59 -19.41 -3.51
N GLY A 836 4.72 -18.71 -3.55
CA GLY A 836 4.98 -17.60 -2.64
C GLY A 836 3.94 -16.49 -2.75
N PHE A 837 3.49 -16.17 -3.97
CA PHE A 837 2.43 -15.19 -4.18
C PHE A 837 1.08 -15.66 -3.61
N LYS A 838 0.69 -16.92 -3.85
CA LYS A 838 -0.54 -17.51 -3.29
C LYS A 838 -0.55 -17.42 -1.76
N TYR A 839 0.55 -17.81 -1.14
CA TYR A 839 0.65 -17.88 0.32
C TYR A 839 0.57 -16.50 0.98
N VAL A 840 1.22 -15.49 0.39
CA VAL A 840 1.13 -14.10 0.86
C VAL A 840 -0.29 -13.57 0.75
N LEU A 841 -0.94 -13.79 -0.40
CA LEU A 841 -2.32 -13.36 -0.62
C LEU A 841 -3.25 -13.97 0.44
N PHE A 842 -3.12 -15.27 0.71
CA PHE A 842 -3.90 -15.94 1.75
C PHE A 842 -3.67 -15.35 3.15
N ASN A 843 -2.41 -15.12 3.53
CA ASN A 843 -2.09 -14.52 4.82
C ASN A 843 -2.67 -13.11 4.97
N THR A 844 -2.62 -12.29 3.91
CA THR A 844 -3.20 -10.94 3.95
C THR A 844 -4.72 -10.96 4.12
N VAL A 845 -5.42 -11.95 3.54
CA VAL A 845 -6.86 -12.13 3.78
C VAL A 845 -7.14 -12.47 5.24
N GLY A 846 -6.42 -13.43 5.82
CA GLY A 846 -6.56 -13.79 7.24
C GLY A 846 -6.25 -12.61 8.18
N ALA A 847 -5.21 -11.84 7.87
CA ALA A 847 -4.86 -10.63 8.60
C ALA A 847 -5.92 -9.53 8.46
N SER A 848 -6.58 -9.40 7.32
CA SER A 848 -7.66 -8.42 7.11
C SER A 848 -8.87 -8.71 8.01
N PHE A 849 -9.24 -9.98 8.19
CA PHE A 849 -10.29 -10.36 9.15
C PHE A 849 -9.89 -10.01 10.58
N MET A 850 -8.67 -10.39 10.98
CA MET A 850 -8.17 -10.10 12.31
C MET A 850 -8.09 -8.59 12.58
N PHE A 851 -7.64 -7.80 11.60
CA PHE A 851 -7.56 -6.36 11.73
C PHE A 851 -8.95 -5.72 11.87
N LEU A 852 -9.92 -6.13 11.03
CA LEU A 852 -11.30 -5.66 11.15
C LEU A 852 -11.89 -6.00 12.53
N GLY A 853 -11.61 -7.20 13.05
CA GLY A 853 -12.01 -7.60 14.39
C GLY A 853 -11.39 -6.73 15.49
N PHE A 854 -10.08 -6.46 15.44
CA PHE A 854 -9.43 -5.54 16.38
C PHE A 854 -9.99 -4.11 16.25
N ALA A 855 -10.24 -3.59 15.04
CA ALA A 855 -10.83 -2.27 14.85
C ALA A 855 -12.26 -2.18 15.43
N LEU A 856 -13.06 -3.24 15.30
CA LEU A 856 -14.43 -3.30 15.82
C LEU A 856 -14.48 -3.30 17.34
N ILE A 857 -13.60 -4.06 18.01
CA ILE A 857 -13.60 -4.12 19.48
C ILE A 857 -12.95 -2.88 20.11
N THR A 858 -11.85 -2.38 19.52
CA THR A 858 -11.15 -1.19 20.03
C THR A 858 -12.00 0.07 19.90
N SER A 859 -12.78 0.21 18.82
CA SER A 859 -13.67 1.37 18.65
C SER A 859 -14.80 1.44 19.70
N ARG A 860 -15.18 0.29 20.27
CA ARG A 860 -16.21 0.19 21.31
C ARG A 860 -15.67 0.39 22.72
N THR A 861 -14.41 0.04 22.93
CA THR A 861 -13.76 0.05 24.25
C THR A 861 -12.85 1.25 24.46
N GLY A 862 -12.41 1.92 23.39
CA GLY A 862 -11.55 3.10 23.42
C GLY A 862 -10.09 2.83 23.78
N THR A 863 -9.65 1.56 23.81
CA THR A 863 -8.28 1.18 24.18
C THR A 863 -7.72 0.14 23.23
N PHE A 864 -6.42 0.21 22.96
CA PHE A 864 -5.67 -0.80 22.20
C PHE A 864 -4.96 -1.80 23.12
N ASP A 865 -4.84 -1.52 24.42
CA ASP A 865 -4.21 -2.41 25.39
C ASP A 865 -5.03 -3.71 25.53
N LEU A 866 -4.39 -4.86 25.30
CA LEU A 866 -5.08 -6.16 25.23
C LEU A 866 -5.69 -6.58 26.58
N ALA A 867 -5.05 -6.23 27.70
CA ALA A 867 -5.56 -6.55 29.03
C ALA A 867 -6.72 -5.63 29.43
N ALA A 868 -6.67 -4.35 29.07
CA ALA A 868 -7.77 -3.41 29.24
C ALA A 868 -8.95 -3.76 28.34
N LEU A 869 -8.70 -4.20 27.10
CA LEU A 869 -9.71 -4.73 26.18
C LEU A 869 -10.49 -5.88 26.82
N GLY A 870 -9.78 -6.88 27.36
CA GLY A 870 -10.38 -8.02 28.04
C GLY A 870 -11.31 -7.64 29.18
N ARG A 871 -10.91 -6.67 30.00
CA ARG A 871 -11.74 -6.15 31.10
C ARG A 871 -12.96 -5.39 30.59
N ALA A 872 -12.78 -4.52 29.60
CA ALA A 872 -13.86 -3.72 29.02
C ALA A 872 -14.92 -4.57 28.31
N LEU A 873 -14.54 -5.74 27.79
CA LEU A 873 -15.47 -6.67 27.15
C LEU A 873 -16.57 -7.15 28.10
N VAL A 874 -16.28 -7.33 29.40
CA VAL A 874 -17.22 -7.89 30.38
C VAL A 874 -18.53 -7.10 30.40
N ASP A 875 -18.44 -5.78 30.31
CA ASP A 875 -19.57 -4.85 30.39
C ASP A 875 -20.32 -4.69 29.05
N LEU A 876 -19.77 -5.20 27.94
CA LEU A 876 -20.39 -5.11 26.63
C LEU A 876 -21.38 -6.26 26.36
N PRO A 877 -22.48 -6.01 25.63
CA PRO A 877 -23.38 -7.08 25.20
C PRO A 877 -22.71 -7.97 24.14
N ALA A 878 -23.07 -9.26 24.12
CA ALA A 878 -22.48 -10.25 23.20
C ALA A 878 -22.65 -9.91 21.71
N SER A 879 -23.73 -9.21 21.35
CA SER A 879 -23.94 -8.73 19.98
C SER A 879 -22.93 -7.66 19.56
N ALA A 880 -22.35 -6.92 20.52
CA ALA A 880 -21.39 -5.86 20.22
C ALA A 880 -19.96 -6.39 20.04
N PHE A 881 -19.53 -7.37 20.83
CA PHE A 881 -18.16 -7.91 20.74
C PHE A 881 -18.05 -9.25 20.01
N GLY A 882 -19.14 -10.03 19.93
CA GLY A 882 -19.15 -11.37 19.35
C GLY A 882 -18.60 -11.44 17.92
N PRO A 883 -19.09 -10.61 16.97
CA PRO A 883 -18.56 -10.58 15.61
C PRO A 883 -17.08 -10.21 15.54
N ALA A 884 -16.62 -9.28 16.39
CA ALA A 884 -15.23 -8.84 16.43
C ALA A 884 -14.30 -9.97 16.88
N VAL A 885 -14.65 -10.67 17.98
CA VAL A 885 -13.91 -11.82 18.49
C VAL A 885 -13.93 -12.97 17.48
N ALA A 886 -15.05 -13.23 16.83
CA ALA A 886 -15.16 -14.26 15.80
C ALA A 886 -14.22 -13.98 14.61
N LEU A 887 -14.12 -12.73 14.15
CA LEU A 887 -13.20 -12.33 13.08
C LEU A 887 -11.72 -12.47 13.48
N ILE A 888 -11.37 -12.12 14.72
CA ILE A 888 -10.02 -12.31 15.27
C ILE A 888 -9.67 -13.80 15.29
N LEU A 889 -10.54 -14.64 15.86
CA LEU A 889 -10.33 -16.07 15.95
C LEU A 889 -10.32 -16.73 14.56
N LEU A 890 -11.14 -16.28 13.61
CA LEU A 890 -11.11 -16.74 12.23
C LEU A 890 -9.74 -16.50 11.60
N GLY A 891 -9.15 -15.31 11.78
CA GLY A 891 -7.79 -15.02 11.32
C GLY A 891 -6.73 -15.95 11.93
N MET A 892 -6.86 -16.27 13.23
CA MET A 892 -5.96 -17.21 13.93
C MET A 892 -6.10 -18.66 13.44
N VAL A 893 -7.34 -19.12 13.24
CA VAL A 893 -7.66 -20.46 12.76
C VAL A 893 -7.20 -20.64 11.30
N MET A 894 -7.37 -19.62 10.47
CA MET A 894 -6.80 -19.58 9.11
C MET A 894 -5.27 -19.71 9.13
N LYS A 895 -4.60 -19.06 10.09
CA LYS A 895 -3.13 -19.19 10.23
C LYS A 895 -2.70 -20.60 10.64
N ALA A 896 -3.55 -21.30 11.40
CA ALA A 896 -3.32 -22.67 11.82
C ALA A 896 -3.63 -23.72 10.73
N ALA A 897 -3.89 -23.30 9.49
CA ALA A 897 -4.14 -24.15 8.33
C ALA A 897 -5.35 -25.09 8.46
N GLN A 898 -6.45 -24.61 9.06
CA GLN A 898 -7.66 -25.41 9.32
C GLN A 898 -8.68 -25.35 8.17
N LEU A 899 -9.40 -26.44 7.91
CA LEU A 899 -10.50 -26.49 6.92
C LEU A 899 -11.61 -25.46 7.25
N PRO A 900 -12.42 -24.98 6.29
CA PRO A 900 -12.76 -25.56 4.97
C PRO A 900 -11.93 -25.07 3.79
N LEU A 901 -10.99 -24.14 3.98
CA LEU A 901 -10.17 -23.65 2.87
C LEU A 901 -9.11 -24.70 2.49
N ARG A 902 -8.73 -24.73 1.22
CA ARG A 902 -7.78 -25.70 0.67
C ARG A 902 -6.41 -25.63 1.35
N ILE A 903 -5.92 -26.76 1.88
CA ILE A 903 -4.61 -26.86 2.58
C ILE A 903 -3.44 -26.34 1.72
N ASP A 904 -3.47 -26.57 0.40
CA ASP A 904 -2.41 -26.10 -0.51
C ASP A 904 -2.31 -24.57 -0.63
N TRP A 905 -3.33 -23.83 -0.21
CA TRP A 905 -3.28 -22.36 -0.11
C TRP A 905 -2.85 -21.88 1.28
N GLN A 906 -3.22 -22.62 2.33
CA GLN A 906 -2.97 -22.21 3.72
C GLN A 906 -1.57 -22.59 4.22
N MET A 907 -0.93 -23.58 3.61
CA MET A 907 0.36 -24.11 4.02
C MET A 907 1.50 -23.61 3.14
N HIS A 908 2.71 -23.63 3.71
CA HIS A 908 3.91 -23.35 2.93
C HIS A 908 4.07 -24.38 1.81
N PRO A 909 4.59 -23.96 0.64
CA PRO A 909 4.75 -24.86 -0.47
C PRO A 909 5.91 -25.82 -0.25
N ALA A 910 5.77 -27.04 -0.77
CA ALA A 910 6.87 -28.00 -0.83
C ALA A 910 8.09 -27.48 -1.61
N LEU A 911 7.96 -26.40 -2.36
CA LEU A 911 9.04 -25.77 -3.12
C LEU A 911 9.94 -24.85 -2.28
N ALA A 912 9.51 -24.46 -1.08
CA ALA A 912 10.37 -23.66 -0.19
C ALA A 912 11.61 -24.47 0.25
N PRO A 913 12.75 -23.81 0.55
CA PRO A 913 13.92 -24.47 1.10
C PRO A 913 13.57 -25.24 2.38
N THR A 914 14.18 -26.42 2.58
CA THR A 914 13.75 -27.30 3.67
C THR A 914 13.88 -26.66 5.07
N PRO A 915 14.91 -25.86 5.41
CA PRO A 915 14.94 -25.14 6.69
C PRO A 915 13.85 -24.08 6.85
N VAL A 916 13.31 -23.52 5.75
CA VAL A 916 12.14 -22.62 5.79
C VAL A 916 10.88 -23.44 6.07
N SER A 917 10.67 -24.51 5.32
CA SER A 917 9.55 -25.43 5.52
C SER A 917 9.52 -26.02 6.93
N GLY A 918 10.67 -26.46 7.43
CA GLY A 918 10.86 -26.99 8.78
C GLY A 918 10.45 -25.97 9.83
N TYR A 919 11.01 -24.76 9.78
CA TYR A 919 10.69 -23.71 10.73
C TYR A 919 9.25 -23.21 10.66
N ILE A 920 8.67 -23.10 9.45
CA ILE A 920 7.25 -22.72 9.32
C ILE A 920 6.37 -23.78 9.97
N SER A 921 6.60 -25.05 9.63
CA SER A 921 5.87 -26.18 10.21
C SER A 921 6.08 -26.29 11.72
N ALA A 922 7.30 -26.08 12.20
CA ALA A 922 7.73 -26.27 13.57
C ALA A 922 7.37 -25.10 14.48
N VAL A 923 7.38 -23.85 14.00
CA VAL A 923 7.25 -22.66 14.86
C VAL A 923 6.22 -21.68 14.31
N LEU A 924 6.30 -21.27 13.04
CA LEU A 924 5.48 -20.14 12.56
C LEU A 924 3.97 -20.43 12.65
N LEU A 925 3.52 -21.62 12.23
CA LEU A 925 2.09 -21.96 12.26
C LEU A 925 1.53 -22.13 13.69
N LYS A 926 2.41 -22.27 14.69
CA LYS A 926 2.01 -22.34 16.09
C LYS A 926 1.52 -21.00 16.64
N SER A 927 1.82 -19.89 15.97
CA SER A 927 1.26 -18.58 16.28
C SER A 927 -0.27 -18.57 16.26
N GLY A 928 -0.91 -19.37 15.38
CA GLY A 928 -2.36 -19.49 15.32
C GLY A 928 -2.95 -20.10 16.61
N PRO A 929 -2.64 -21.37 16.96
CA PRO A 929 -3.14 -21.99 18.19
C PRO A 929 -2.71 -21.26 19.48
N TRP A 930 -1.48 -20.73 19.51
CA TRP A 930 -1.03 -19.87 20.62
C TRP A 930 -1.91 -18.61 20.74
N GLY A 931 -2.22 -17.96 19.61
CA GLY A 931 -3.08 -16.77 19.57
C GLY A 931 -4.52 -17.09 19.99
N VAL A 932 -5.07 -18.24 19.58
CA VAL A 932 -6.38 -18.71 20.03
C VAL A 932 -6.41 -18.84 21.55
N LEU A 933 -5.43 -19.51 22.16
CA LEU A 933 -5.37 -19.67 23.62
C LEU A 933 -5.17 -18.33 24.34
N LYS A 934 -4.16 -17.54 23.94
CA LYS A 934 -3.81 -16.26 24.57
C LYS A 934 -4.97 -15.27 24.51
N LEU A 935 -5.55 -15.05 23.33
CA LEU A 935 -6.62 -14.06 23.17
C LEU A 935 -7.92 -14.53 23.82
N THR A 936 -8.22 -15.83 23.80
CA THR A 936 -9.39 -16.37 24.53
C THR A 936 -9.25 -16.13 26.03
N ALA A 937 -8.08 -16.42 26.61
CA ALA A 937 -7.82 -16.16 28.03
C ALA A 937 -7.91 -14.67 28.36
N LEU A 938 -7.27 -13.81 27.56
CA LEU A 938 -7.31 -12.36 27.74
C LEU A 938 -8.72 -11.79 27.63
N PHE A 939 -9.55 -12.32 26.74
CA PHE A 939 -10.95 -11.88 26.55
C PHE A 939 -11.94 -12.52 27.52
N GLY A 940 -11.49 -13.04 28.67
CA GLY A 940 -12.38 -13.55 29.73
C GLY A 940 -12.73 -15.04 29.64
N GLY A 941 -12.00 -15.80 28.83
CA GLY A 941 -12.05 -17.27 28.80
C GLY A 941 -13.38 -17.86 28.33
N ALA A 942 -13.64 -19.10 28.74
CA ALA A 942 -14.82 -19.86 28.32
C ALA A 942 -16.14 -19.21 28.76
N ALA A 943 -16.18 -18.62 29.96
CA ALA A 943 -17.37 -17.94 30.47
C ALA A 943 -17.79 -16.77 29.56
N MET A 944 -16.82 -15.98 29.10
CA MET A 944 -17.09 -14.85 28.23
C MET A 944 -17.48 -15.28 26.82
N LEU A 945 -16.78 -16.27 26.26
CA LEU A 945 -17.12 -16.83 24.96
C LEU A 945 -18.49 -17.54 24.94
N GLY A 946 -18.92 -18.11 26.06
CA GLY A 946 -20.25 -18.73 26.19
C GLY A 946 -21.41 -17.73 26.00
N ARG A 947 -21.16 -16.43 26.17
CA ARG A 947 -22.13 -15.38 25.84
C ARG A 947 -22.31 -15.22 24.32
N ILE A 948 -21.34 -15.66 23.52
CA ILE A 948 -21.37 -15.62 22.06
C ILE A 948 -22.01 -16.90 21.53
N GLY A 949 -23.30 -16.81 21.15
CA GLY A 949 -24.02 -17.95 20.56
C GLY A 949 -24.42 -19.06 21.56
N GLY A 950 -24.06 -18.93 22.83
CA GLY A 950 -24.45 -19.85 23.90
C GLY A 950 -23.40 -20.91 24.21
N VAL A 951 -23.83 -21.91 24.97
CA VAL A 951 -23.03 -23.06 25.41
C VAL A 951 -23.75 -24.34 24.96
N ILE A 952 -23.03 -25.25 24.30
CA ILE A 952 -23.56 -26.54 23.85
C ILE A 952 -22.71 -27.65 24.46
N GLY A 953 -23.32 -28.51 25.27
CA GLY A 953 -22.59 -29.61 25.92
C GLY A 953 -21.56 -29.16 26.94
N GLY A 954 -21.75 -27.99 27.57
CA GLY A 954 -20.82 -27.42 28.55
C GLY A 954 -19.76 -26.49 27.97
N GLU A 955 -19.56 -26.48 26.64
CA GLU A 955 -18.54 -25.66 25.97
C GLU A 955 -19.14 -24.50 25.15
N PRO A 956 -18.44 -23.35 25.06
CA PRO A 956 -18.85 -22.24 24.19
C PRO A 956 -18.96 -22.68 22.73
N VAL A 957 -20.01 -22.22 22.02
CA VAL A 957 -20.26 -22.60 20.62
C VAL A 957 -19.06 -22.31 19.71
N VAL A 958 -18.37 -21.18 19.93
CA VAL A 958 -17.19 -20.82 19.14
C VAL A 958 -16.06 -21.82 19.33
N MET A 959 -15.82 -22.27 20.57
CA MET A 959 -14.78 -23.25 20.89
C MET A 959 -15.14 -24.63 20.36
N GLN A 960 -16.40 -25.04 20.49
CA GLN A 960 -16.90 -26.27 19.91
C GLN A 960 -16.77 -26.29 18.37
N ALA A 961 -17.05 -25.18 17.70
CA ALA A 961 -16.86 -25.06 16.26
C ALA A 961 -15.39 -25.24 15.86
N ILE A 962 -14.46 -24.65 16.62
CA ILE A 962 -13.01 -24.85 16.42
C ILE A 962 -12.63 -26.32 16.64
N ALA A 963 -13.15 -26.97 17.69
CA ALA A 963 -12.90 -28.38 17.98
C ALA A 963 -13.37 -29.31 16.85
N ILE A 964 -14.55 -29.05 16.29
CA ILE A 964 -15.11 -29.80 15.16
C ILE A 964 -14.24 -29.60 13.91
N VAL A 965 -13.93 -28.34 13.58
CA VAL A 965 -13.07 -28.01 12.43
C VAL A 965 -11.70 -28.65 12.57
N ALA A 966 -11.12 -28.60 13.77
CA ALA A 966 -9.84 -29.22 14.08
C ALA A 966 -9.90 -30.73 13.88
N THR A 967 -10.95 -31.39 14.37
CA THR A 967 -11.14 -32.85 14.22
C THR A 967 -11.30 -33.27 12.77
N ILE A 968 -12.11 -32.54 11.98
CA ILE A 968 -12.25 -32.79 10.54
C ILE A 968 -10.89 -32.64 9.85
N THR A 969 -10.13 -31.61 10.23
CA THR A 969 -8.78 -31.35 9.72
C THR A 969 -7.80 -32.47 10.10
N ILE A 970 -7.87 -33.00 11.33
CA ILE A 970 -7.07 -34.15 11.80
C ILE A 970 -7.29 -35.36 10.90
N VAL A 971 -8.56 -35.72 10.62
CA VAL A 971 -8.90 -36.90 9.82
C VAL A 971 -8.50 -36.70 8.36
N TYR A 972 -8.91 -35.58 7.76
CA TYR A 972 -8.63 -35.28 6.35
C TYR A 972 -7.12 -35.19 6.08
N ALA A 973 -6.39 -34.39 6.87
CA ALA A 973 -4.96 -34.22 6.66
C ALA A 973 -4.19 -35.50 7.02
N GLY A 974 -4.65 -36.27 8.01
CA GLY A 974 -4.11 -37.60 8.31
C GLY A 974 -4.22 -38.57 7.13
N ALA A 975 -5.41 -38.69 6.56
CA ALA A 975 -5.64 -39.53 5.38
C ALA A 975 -4.82 -39.06 4.17
N MET A 976 -4.81 -37.75 3.89
CA MET A 976 -4.03 -37.19 2.78
C MET A 976 -2.52 -37.37 2.98
N THR A 977 -2.01 -37.36 4.21
CA THR A 977 -0.59 -37.61 4.51
C THR A 977 -0.16 -38.98 3.97
N MET A 978 -0.95 -40.02 4.24
CA MET A 978 -0.66 -41.39 3.80
C MET A 978 -0.60 -41.51 2.27
N VAL A 979 -1.46 -40.74 1.58
CA VAL A 979 -1.60 -40.71 0.12
C VAL A 979 -0.42 -40.01 -0.58
N GLN A 980 0.33 -39.15 0.12
CA GLN A 980 1.44 -38.43 -0.49
C GLN A 980 2.69 -39.31 -0.66
N ASN A 981 3.37 -39.13 -1.80
CA ASN A 981 4.68 -39.73 -2.07
C ASN A 981 5.81 -38.70 -2.09
N GLY A 982 5.50 -37.41 -2.20
CA GLY A 982 6.50 -36.34 -2.13
C GLY A 982 7.04 -36.17 -0.72
N ILE A 983 8.37 -36.14 -0.57
CA ILE A 983 9.07 -36.12 0.72
C ILE A 983 8.54 -34.98 1.62
N LYS A 984 8.57 -33.74 1.11
CA LYS A 984 8.09 -32.56 1.86
C LYS A 984 6.57 -32.50 1.98
N LEU A 985 5.84 -32.91 0.95
CA LEU A 985 4.37 -32.80 0.92
C LEU A 985 3.71 -33.72 1.97
N LEU A 986 4.24 -34.93 2.15
CA LEU A 986 3.83 -35.82 3.24
C LEU A 986 4.03 -35.14 4.61
N LEU A 987 5.18 -34.51 4.84
CA LEU A 987 5.46 -33.81 6.10
C LEU A 987 4.58 -32.57 6.32
N ILE A 988 4.18 -31.88 5.24
CA ILE A 988 3.26 -30.74 5.28
C ILE A 988 1.87 -31.19 5.76
N TYR A 989 1.26 -32.20 5.12
CA TYR A 989 -0.06 -32.69 5.53
C TYR A 989 -0.06 -33.23 6.96
N SER A 990 0.98 -33.94 7.37
CA SER A 990 1.08 -34.42 8.76
C SER A 990 1.27 -33.28 9.76
N THR A 991 1.83 -32.13 9.35
CA THR A 991 1.88 -30.92 10.18
C THR A 991 0.47 -30.37 10.41
N VAL A 992 -0.34 -30.26 9.35
CA VAL A 992 -1.73 -29.79 9.46
C VAL A 992 -2.56 -30.71 10.35
N CYS A 993 -2.39 -32.03 10.19
CA CYS A 993 -3.01 -33.02 11.06
C CYS A 993 -2.67 -32.77 12.54
N GLN A 994 -1.38 -32.66 12.89
CA GLN A 994 -0.98 -32.42 14.29
C GLN A 994 -1.38 -31.03 14.83
N LEU A 995 -1.41 -29.98 14.00
CA LEU A 995 -1.96 -28.68 14.43
C LEU A 995 -3.45 -28.80 14.77
N GLY A 996 -4.18 -29.68 14.06
CA GLY A 996 -5.53 -30.07 14.45
C GLY A 996 -5.59 -30.69 15.86
N TYR A 997 -4.65 -31.56 16.25
CA TYR A 997 -4.61 -32.09 17.63
C TYR A 997 -4.36 -30.99 18.67
N VAL A 998 -3.42 -30.08 18.38
CA VAL A 998 -3.16 -28.93 19.26
C VAL A 998 -4.42 -28.09 19.45
N LEU A 999 -5.09 -27.72 18.35
CA LEU A 999 -6.31 -26.93 18.42
C LEU A 999 -7.47 -27.67 19.06
N LEU A 1000 -7.64 -28.97 18.80
CA LEU A 1000 -8.63 -29.80 19.46
C LEU A 1000 -8.43 -29.74 20.98
N GLY A 1001 -7.21 -30.00 21.47
CA GLY A 1001 -6.92 -29.91 22.90
C GLY A 1001 -7.22 -28.54 23.50
N ILE A 1002 -6.73 -27.46 22.87
CA ILE A 1002 -6.94 -26.07 23.33
C ILE A 1002 -8.43 -25.68 23.34
N SER A 1003 -9.18 -26.09 22.32
CA SER A 1003 -10.59 -25.73 22.15
C SER A 1003 -11.56 -26.54 23.03
N LEU A 1004 -11.10 -27.60 23.70
CA LEU A 1004 -11.90 -28.28 24.72
C LEU A 1004 -12.09 -27.44 25.97
N GLY A 1005 -11.29 -26.38 26.21
CA GLY A 1005 -11.46 -25.48 27.35
C GLY A 1005 -11.15 -26.07 28.73
N THR A 1006 -11.04 -27.40 28.85
CA THR A 1006 -10.72 -28.10 30.09
C THR A 1006 -9.23 -27.99 30.44
N PRO A 1007 -8.85 -28.02 31.73
CA PRO A 1007 -7.45 -28.12 32.15
C PRO A 1007 -6.69 -29.24 31.43
N LEU A 1008 -7.28 -30.44 31.40
CA LEU A 1008 -6.62 -31.58 30.77
C LEU A 1008 -6.44 -31.37 29.25
N GLY A 1009 -7.43 -30.81 28.57
CA GLY A 1009 -7.36 -30.50 27.13
C GLY A 1009 -6.29 -29.46 26.81
N VAL A 1010 -6.24 -28.36 27.57
CA VAL A 1010 -5.24 -27.29 27.38
C VAL A 1010 -3.83 -27.81 27.68
N ALA A 1011 -3.65 -28.56 28.77
CA ALA A 1011 -2.37 -29.19 29.08
C ALA A 1011 -1.91 -30.15 27.98
N GLY A 1012 -2.79 -31.03 27.51
CA GLY A 1012 -2.50 -31.96 26.41
C GLY A 1012 -2.18 -31.24 25.11
N GLY A 1013 -2.93 -30.19 24.78
CA GLY A 1013 -2.72 -29.33 23.62
C GLY A 1013 -1.38 -28.60 23.65
N LEU A 1014 -1.01 -28.01 24.78
CA LEU A 1014 0.28 -27.32 24.98
C LEU A 1014 1.47 -28.30 25.04
N MET A 1015 1.29 -29.46 25.66
CA MET A 1015 2.31 -30.50 25.65
C MET A 1015 2.54 -31.01 24.22
N HIS A 1016 1.47 -31.24 23.45
CA HIS A 1016 1.56 -31.63 22.05
C HIS A 1016 2.14 -30.51 21.19
N PHE A 1017 1.80 -29.24 21.48
CA PHE A 1017 2.34 -28.06 20.83
C PHE A 1017 3.88 -28.10 20.86
N VAL A 1018 4.48 -28.13 22.06
CA VAL A 1018 5.95 -28.10 22.22
C VAL A 1018 6.59 -29.34 21.63
N ASN A 1019 6.04 -30.52 21.91
CA ASN A 1019 6.58 -31.76 21.37
C ASN A 1019 6.56 -31.76 19.84
N HIS A 1020 5.46 -31.31 19.22
CA HIS A 1020 5.35 -31.17 17.78
C HIS A 1020 6.32 -30.13 17.20
N MET A 1021 6.68 -29.06 17.93
CA MET A 1021 7.75 -28.14 17.49
C MET A 1021 9.07 -28.89 17.31
N LEU A 1022 9.50 -29.65 18.33
CA LEU A 1022 10.77 -30.39 18.33
C LEU A 1022 10.79 -31.49 17.26
N LEU A 1023 9.72 -32.28 17.20
CA LEU A 1023 9.61 -33.44 16.31
C LEU A 1023 9.53 -33.03 14.84
N LYS A 1024 8.71 -32.02 14.51
CA LYS A 1024 8.57 -31.61 13.10
C LYS A 1024 9.81 -30.97 12.56
N ASP A 1025 10.47 -30.13 13.35
CA ASP A 1025 11.71 -29.54 12.88
C ASP A 1025 12.72 -30.66 12.57
N THR A 1026 12.89 -31.62 13.50
CA THR A 1026 13.72 -32.81 13.26
C THR A 1026 13.35 -33.56 11.98
N LEU A 1027 12.06 -33.83 11.73
CA LEU A 1027 11.60 -34.57 10.55
C LEU A 1027 11.86 -33.82 9.24
N PHE A 1028 11.65 -32.49 9.21
CA PHE A 1028 11.97 -31.68 8.04
C PHE A 1028 13.48 -31.55 7.84
N LEU A 1029 14.26 -31.35 8.90
CA LEU A 1029 15.71 -31.31 8.82
C LEU A 1029 16.29 -32.66 8.33
N ALA A 1030 15.77 -33.79 8.83
CA ALA A 1030 16.11 -35.13 8.35
C ALA A 1030 15.76 -35.31 6.86
N ALA A 1031 14.58 -34.86 6.44
CA ALA A 1031 14.22 -34.84 5.02
C ALA A 1031 15.17 -33.95 4.21
N GLY A 1032 15.62 -32.82 4.75
CA GLY A 1032 16.62 -31.95 4.14
C GLY A 1032 17.96 -32.64 3.95
N ALA A 1033 18.46 -33.34 4.97
CA ALA A 1033 19.66 -34.17 4.90
C ALA A 1033 19.55 -35.26 3.83
N VAL A 1034 18.43 -35.99 3.81
CA VAL A 1034 18.14 -37.01 2.79
C VAL A 1034 18.13 -36.40 1.38
N MET A 1035 17.44 -35.27 1.19
CA MET A 1035 17.34 -34.60 -0.11
C MET A 1035 18.69 -34.08 -0.61
N VAL A 1036 19.53 -33.53 0.27
CA VAL A 1036 20.87 -33.06 -0.09
C VAL A 1036 21.80 -34.22 -0.43
N ALA A 1037 21.74 -35.32 0.32
CA ALA A 1037 22.61 -36.48 0.11
C ALA A 1037 22.22 -37.33 -1.12
N SER A 1038 20.94 -37.35 -1.50
CA SER A 1038 20.42 -38.23 -2.57
C SER A 1038 19.91 -37.50 -3.82
N HIS A 1039 19.67 -36.18 -3.75
CA HIS A 1039 18.98 -35.40 -4.79
C HIS A 1039 17.61 -35.97 -5.21
N ALA A 1040 16.93 -36.67 -4.30
CA ALA A 1040 15.57 -37.17 -4.51
C ALA A 1040 14.52 -36.16 -4.04
N THR A 1041 13.37 -36.13 -4.72
CA THR A 1041 12.22 -35.30 -4.31
C THR A 1041 11.00 -36.14 -3.93
N MET A 1042 10.92 -37.36 -4.46
CA MET A 1042 9.89 -38.35 -4.19
C MET A 1042 10.44 -39.52 -3.39
N LEU A 1043 9.60 -40.12 -2.54
CA LEU A 1043 9.97 -41.34 -1.79
C LEU A 1043 10.17 -42.53 -2.72
N ASP A 1044 9.47 -42.57 -3.85
CA ASP A 1044 9.62 -43.60 -4.90
C ASP A 1044 10.97 -43.54 -5.64
N GLU A 1045 11.85 -42.59 -5.33
CA GLU A 1045 13.22 -42.53 -5.85
C GLU A 1045 14.26 -43.09 -4.86
N LEU A 1046 13.83 -43.39 -3.63
CA LEU A 1046 14.70 -43.76 -2.52
C LEU A 1046 14.57 -45.23 -2.11
N GLY A 1047 15.56 -45.71 -1.38
CA GLY A 1047 15.58 -47.05 -0.81
C GLY A 1047 16.96 -47.36 -0.25
N GLY A 1048 17.04 -48.09 0.86
CA GLY A 1048 18.29 -48.57 1.44
C GLY A 1048 19.20 -47.50 2.08
N LEU A 1049 18.73 -46.26 2.29
CA LEU A 1049 19.54 -45.21 2.91
C LEU A 1049 19.91 -45.50 4.37
N GLY A 1050 19.18 -46.36 5.07
CA GLY A 1050 19.40 -46.61 6.50
C GLY A 1050 20.79 -47.13 6.83
N ARG A 1051 21.44 -47.85 5.90
CA ARG A 1051 22.82 -48.33 6.07
C ARG A 1051 23.87 -47.25 5.78
N ARG A 1052 23.53 -46.21 5.00
CA ARG A 1052 24.44 -45.13 4.59
C ARG A 1052 24.32 -43.90 5.46
N MET A 1053 23.13 -43.64 5.98
CA MET A 1053 22.81 -42.52 6.85
C MET A 1053 22.19 -43.01 8.17
N PRO A 1054 22.91 -43.84 8.96
CA PRO A 1054 22.35 -44.49 10.15
C PRO A 1054 21.92 -43.51 11.24
N LEU A 1055 22.62 -42.37 11.40
CA LEU A 1055 22.27 -41.36 12.40
C LEU A 1055 21.03 -40.57 11.97
N THR A 1056 20.99 -40.15 10.70
CA THR A 1056 19.80 -39.50 10.12
C THR A 1056 18.58 -40.42 10.20
N PHE A 1057 18.76 -41.70 9.89
CA PHE A 1057 17.70 -42.70 10.00
C PHE A 1057 17.21 -42.87 11.45
N ALA A 1058 18.12 -43.03 12.42
CA ALA A 1058 17.76 -43.18 13.82
C ALA A 1058 16.98 -41.98 14.35
N MET A 1059 17.44 -40.75 14.07
CA MET A 1059 16.76 -39.53 14.47
C MET A 1059 15.40 -39.37 13.78
N PHE A 1060 15.32 -39.66 12.48
CA PHE A 1060 14.05 -39.67 11.75
C PHE A 1060 13.05 -40.67 12.35
N LEU A 1061 13.51 -41.90 12.62
CA LEU A 1061 12.66 -42.95 13.15
C LEU A 1061 12.16 -42.59 14.55
N ILE A 1062 13.04 -42.14 15.45
CA ILE A 1062 12.63 -41.69 16.80
C ILE A 1062 11.62 -40.55 16.70
N ALA A 1063 11.89 -39.54 15.89
CA ALA A 1063 10.99 -38.40 15.74
C ALA A 1063 9.64 -38.81 15.10
N GLY A 1064 9.68 -39.70 14.12
CA GLY A 1064 8.51 -40.23 13.43
C GLY A 1064 7.63 -41.08 14.35
N LEU A 1065 8.20 -42.05 15.05
CA LEU A 1065 7.47 -42.89 16.00
C LEU A 1065 6.91 -42.06 17.17
N SER A 1066 7.64 -41.02 17.60
CA SER A 1066 7.13 -40.07 18.59
C SER A 1066 5.92 -39.32 18.02
N LEU A 1067 6.01 -38.79 16.79
CA LEU A 1067 4.88 -38.12 16.12
C LEU A 1067 3.64 -39.03 15.98
N SER A 1068 3.85 -40.33 15.72
CA SER A 1068 2.79 -41.34 15.64
C SER A 1068 2.17 -41.67 17.00
N GLY A 1069 2.87 -41.37 18.09
CA GLY A 1069 2.40 -41.60 19.45
C GLY A 1069 2.71 -43.00 19.97
N ILE A 1070 3.95 -43.48 19.81
CA ILE A 1070 4.38 -44.78 20.36
C ILE A 1070 5.00 -44.61 21.77
N PRO A 1071 4.56 -45.36 22.80
CA PRO A 1071 5.23 -45.38 24.10
C PRO A 1071 6.68 -45.89 23.99
N PRO A 1072 7.67 -45.31 24.71
CA PRO A 1072 7.56 -44.29 25.75
C PRO A 1072 7.77 -42.83 25.26
N LEU A 1073 7.57 -42.56 23.97
CA LEU A 1073 7.94 -41.27 23.38
C LEU A 1073 6.93 -40.16 23.72
N ALA A 1074 7.40 -38.90 23.72
CA ALA A 1074 6.62 -37.74 24.14
C ALA A 1074 5.29 -37.55 23.38
N GLY A 1075 5.22 -37.96 22.11
CA GLY A 1075 3.98 -37.82 21.34
C GLY A 1075 2.86 -38.73 21.82
N PHE A 1076 3.18 -39.87 22.42
CA PHE A 1076 2.18 -40.72 23.06
C PHE A 1076 1.56 -40.00 24.26
N SER A 1077 2.41 -39.53 25.18
CA SER A 1077 1.98 -38.81 26.39
C SER A 1077 1.07 -37.62 26.06
N SER A 1078 1.46 -36.80 25.08
CA SER A 1078 0.65 -35.63 24.69
C SER A 1078 -0.71 -36.00 24.06
N LYS A 1079 -0.76 -36.98 23.16
CA LYS A 1079 -2.02 -37.41 22.52
C LYS A 1079 -2.93 -38.15 23.48
N TRP A 1080 -2.36 -38.95 24.38
CA TRP A 1080 -3.10 -39.65 25.43
C TRP A 1080 -3.93 -38.67 26.26
N VAL A 1081 -3.29 -37.58 26.72
CA VAL A 1081 -3.95 -36.52 27.49
C VAL A 1081 -5.08 -35.85 26.69
N ILE A 1082 -4.87 -35.60 25.38
CA ILE A 1082 -5.93 -35.04 24.50
C ILE A 1082 -7.10 -36.01 24.37
N PHE A 1083 -6.85 -37.31 24.14
CA PHE A 1083 -7.90 -38.31 24.03
C PHE A 1083 -8.71 -38.41 25.31
N GLN A 1084 -8.03 -38.48 26.45
CA GLN A 1084 -8.66 -38.51 27.76
C GLN A 1084 -9.54 -37.27 27.98
N ALA A 1085 -9.03 -36.08 27.65
CA ALA A 1085 -9.82 -34.85 27.74
C ALA A 1085 -11.08 -34.90 26.87
N CYS A 1086 -11.02 -35.43 25.65
CA CYS A 1086 -12.20 -35.62 24.80
C CYS A 1086 -13.23 -36.58 25.42
N PHE A 1087 -12.77 -37.70 26.00
CA PHE A 1087 -13.69 -38.68 26.59
C PHE A 1087 -14.30 -38.19 27.92
N GLU A 1088 -13.52 -37.54 28.78
CA GLU A 1088 -13.98 -36.97 30.05
C GLU A 1088 -14.98 -35.83 29.84
N SER A 1089 -14.80 -35.04 28.78
CA SER A 1089 -15.74 -33.97 28.38
C SER A 1089 -16.98 -34.47 27.62
N GLY A 1090 -17.12 -35.79 27.40
CA GLY A 1090 -18.25 -36.38 26.67
C GLY A 1090 -18.18 -36.24 25.15
N HIS A 1091 -17.07 -35.73 24.60
CA HIS A 1091 -16.82 -35.59 23.16
C HIS A 1091 -16.18 -36.86 22.54
N TRP A 1092 -16.82 -38.02 22.76
CA TRP A 1092 -16.32 -39.32 22.34
C TRP A 1092 -16.07 -39.45 20.83
N LEU A 1093 -16.90 -38.82 19.99
CA LEU A 1093 -16.70 -38.80 18.53
C LEU A 1093 -15.41 -38.07 18.13
N LEU A 1094 -15.11 -36.94 18.78
CA LEU A 1094 -13.90 -36.16 18.49
C LEU A 1094 -12.66 -36.94 18.90
N GLY A 1095 -12.70 -37.56 20.09
CA GLY A 1095 -11.64 -38.44 20.59
C GLY A 1095 -11.40 -39.64 19.67
N ALA A 1096 -12.46 -40.38 19.30
CA ALA A 1096 -12.35 -41.54 18.42
C ALA A 1096 -11.80 -41.19 17.02
N ALA A 1097 -12.29 -40.09 16.42
CA ALA A 1097 -11.79 -39.62 15.13
C ALA A 1097 -10.30 -39.23 15.19
N ALA A 1098 -9.88 -38.56 16.27
CA ALA A 1098 -8.49 -38.25 16.50
C ALA A 1098 -7.64 -39.53 16.64
N MET A 1099 -8.08 -40.51 17.43
CA MET A 1099 -7.39 -41.81 17.56
C MET A 1099 -7.19 -42.52 16.22
N VAL A 1100 -8.22 -42.58 15.37
CA VAL A 1100 -8.14 -43.17 14.02
C VAL A 1100 -7.09 -42.46 13.17
N SER A 1101 -7.02 -41.12 13.23
CA SER A 1101 -6.01 -40.37 12.48
C SER A 1101 -4.57 -40.63 12.95
N SER A 1102 -4.38 -41.03 14.22
CA SER A 1102 -3.06 -41.45 14.70
C SER A 1102 -2.53 -42.68 13.95
N LEU A 1103 -3.42 -43.58 13.50
CA LEU A 1103 -3.07 -44.72 12.64
C LEU A 1103 -2.57 -44.27 11.27
N PHE A 1104 -3.20 -43.26 10.65
CA PHE A 1104 -2.71 -42.70 9.39
C PHE A 1104 -1.34 -42.06 9.54
N THR A 1105 -1.10 -41.39 10.68
CA THR A 1105 0.21 -40.82 11.00
C THR A 1105 1.28 -41.91 11.12
N LEU A 1106 0.95 -43.03 11.78
CA LEU A 1106 1.84 -44.20 11.86
C LEU A 1106 2.11 -44.81 10.50
N ALA A 1107 1.07 -45.06 9.70
CA ALA A 1107 1.21 -45.60 8.35
C ALA A 1107 2.11 -44.72 7.47
N ALA A 1108 1.94 -43.39 7.53
CA ALA A 1108 2.76 -42.46 6.76
C ALA A 1108 4.24 -42.44 7.22
N VAL A 1109 4.49 -42.49 8.53
CA VAL A 1109 5.86 -42.57 9.07
C VAL A 1109 6.53 -43.87 8.66
N LEU A 1110 5.83 -45.00 8.77
CA LEU A 1110 6.35 -46.31 8.35
C LEU A 1110 6.57 -46.38 6.85
N LYS A 1111 5.66 -45.79 6.04
CA LYS A 1111 5.84 -45.65 4.58
C LYS A 1111 7.13 -44.90 4.26
N PHE A 1112 7.36 -43.76 4.90
CA PHE A 1112 8.59 -42.99 4.71
C PHE A 1112 9.81 -43.79 5.16
N ALA A 1113 9.78 -44.37 6.37
CA ALA A 1113 10.88 -45.14 6.92
C ALA A 1113 11.24 -46.33 6.02
N HIS A 1114 10.24 -47.07 5.55
CA HIS A 1114 10.41 -48.19 4.63
C HIS A 1114 10.96 -47.73 3.29
N ALA A 1115 10.26 -46.83 2.60
CA ALA A 1115 10.62 -46.42 1.25
C ALA A 1115 11.96 -45.70 1.19
N ALA A 1116 12.29 -44.82 2.15
CA ALA A 1116 13.55 -44.10 2.13
C ALA A 1116 14.73 -44.93 2.68
N PHE A 1117 14.56 -45.61 3.81
CA PHE A 1117 15.68 -46.16 4.57
C PHE A 1117 15.80 -47.69 4.53
N MET A 1118 14.69 -48.43 4.61
CA MET A 1118 14.71 -49.90 4.76
C MET A 1118 14.56 -50.67 3.44
N GLY A 1119 14.04 -50.06 2.38
CA GLY A 1119 13.81 -50.69 1.09
C GLY A 1119 15.10 -51.09 0.35
N ALA A 1120 14.96 -51.72 -0.82
CA ALA A 1120 16.10 -52.07 -1.67
C ALA A 1120 16.89 -50.81 -2.09
N PRO A 1121 18.24 -50.83 -2.05
CA PRO A 1121 19.06 -49.65 -2.35
C PRO A 1121 18.89 -49.19 -3.79
N THR A 1122 18.60 -47.89 -3.97
CA THR A 1122 18.54 -47.27 -5.31
C THR A 1122 19.90 -46.73 -5.73
N ALA A 1123 20.09 -46.48 -7.04
CA ALA A 1123 21.31 -45.85 -7.55
C ALA A 1123 21.61 -44.51 -6.85
N LYS A 1124 20.58 -43.71 -6.55
CA LYS A 1124 20.70 -42.47 -5.77
C LYS A 1124 21.15 -42.71 -4.32
N ALA A 1125 20.67 -43.78 -3.70
CA ALA A 1125 21.06 -44.13 -2.32
C ALA A 1125 22.48 -44.68 -2.21
N LEU A 1126 23.01 -45.32 -3.25
CA LEU A 1126 24.38 -45.85 -3.27
C LEU A 1126 25.46 -44.76 -3.22
N GLN A 1127 25.13 -43.54 -3.65
CA GLN A 1127 26.04 -42.38 -3.64
C GLN A 1127 25.87 -41.52 -2.39
N ALA A 1128 24.81 -41.73 -1.62
CA ALA A 1128 24.55 -40.96 -0.41
C ALA A 1128 25.55 -41.28 0.72
N HIS A 1129 25.88 -40.25 1.48
CA HIS A 1129 26.69 -40.31 2.69
C HIS A 1129 25.96 -39.59 3.84
N GLU A 1130 26.41 -39.85 5.07
CA GLU A 1130 25.83 -39.23 6.25
C GLU A 1130 25.97 -37.71 6.22
N ALA A 1131 24.98 -37.01 6.78
CA ALA A 1131 24.96 -35.56 6.78
C ALA A 1131 26.12 -34.96 7.61
N PRO A 1132 26.62 -33.77 7.26
CA PRO A 1132 27.67 -33.11 8.01
C PRO A 1132 27.22 -32.73 9.43
N ALA A 1133 28.17 -32.55 10.35
CA ALA A 1133 27.89 -32.26 11.76
C ALA A 1133 26.99 -31.04 11.98
N ALA A 1134 27.11 -30.00 11.15
CA ALA A 1134 26.24 -28.81 11.23
C ALA A 1134 24.75 -29.12 10.95
N MET A 1135 24.43 -30.19 10.23
CA MET A 1135 23.05 -30.69 10.09
C MET A 1135 22.67 -31.65 11.23
N LEU A 1136 23.57 -32.59 11.56
CA LEU A 1136 23.29 -33.63 12.55
C LEU A 1136 23.12 -33.08 13.97
N ILE A 1137 23.93 -32.08 14.38
CA ILE A 1137 23.89 -31.53 15.74
C ILE A 1137 22.51 -30.93 16.06
N PRO A 1138 21.94 -30.02 15.23
CA PRO A 1138 20.56 -29.56 15.41
C PRO A 1138 19.54 -30.69 15.56
N MET A 1139 19.59 -31.67 14.66
CA MET A 1139 18.67 -32.81 14.66
C MET A 1139 18.81 -33.65 15.94
N ALA A 1140 20.04 -33.88 16.40
CA ALA A 1140 20.32 -34.66 17.60
C ALA A 1140 19.85 -33.93 18.86
N VAL A 1141 20.06 -32.60 18.94
CA VAL A 1141 19.58 -31.78 20.06
C VAL A 1141 18.06 -31.79 20.14
N LEU A 1142 17.36 -31.61 19.01
CA LEU A 1142 15.89 -31.61 18.95
C LEU A 1142 15.30 -33.00 19.28
N THR A 1143 15.89 -34.06 18.72
CA THR A 1143 15.47 -35.45 18.98
C THR A 1143 15.71 -35.82 20.45
N GLY A 1144 16.89 -35.46 20.98
CA GLY A 1144 17.26 -35.68 22.37
C GLY A 1144 16.33 -34.95 23.34
N ALA A 1145 16.01 -33.69 23.05
CA ALA A 1145 15.05 -32.92 23.84
C ALA A 1145 13.65 -33.59 23.85
N SER A 1146 13.18 -34.09 22.70
CA SER A 1146 11.90 -34.81 22.64
C SER A 1146 11.93 -36.13 23.42
N LEU A 1147 13.03 -36.87 23.38
CA LEU A 1147 13.20 -38.10 24.18
C LEU A 1147 13.18 -37.82 25.68
N VAL A 1148 13.94 -36.81 26.12
CA VAL A 1148 14.01 -36.40 27.52
C VAL A 1148 12.62 -35.99 28.04
N VAL A 1149 11.88 -35.20 27.26
CA VAL A 1149 10.50 -34.83 27.58
C VAL A 1149 9.55 -36.03 27.57
N GLY A 1150 9.80 -37.05 26.74
CA GLY A 1150 8.98 -38.27 26.72
C GLY A 1150 9.14 -39.11 27.98
N ILE A 1151 10.38 -39.24 28.45
CA ILE A 1151 10.73 -39.99 29.67
C ILE A 1151 10.30 -39.21 30.93
N VAL A 1152 10.49 -37.89 30.91
CA VAL A 1152 10.23 -36.98 32.04
C VAL A 1152 9.23 -35.90 31.61
N PRO A 1153 7.94 -36.23 31.46
CA PRO A 1153 6.92 -35.31 30.96
C PRO A 1153 6.71 -34.09 31.87
N GLY A 1154 7.06 -34.20 33.15
CA GLY A 1154 7.01 -33.10 34.10
C GLY A 1154 7.85 -31.88 33.71
N LEU A 1155 8.88 -32.04 32.87
CA LEU A 1155 9.64 -30.92 32.31
C LEU A 1155 8.78 -29.97 31.46
N LEU A 1156 7.69 -30.48 30.86
CA LEU A 1156 6.68 -29.66 30.20
C LEU A 1156 5.47 -29.42 31.10
N LEU A 1157 4.98 -30.45 31.79
CA LEU A 1157 3.72 -30.35 32.53
C LEU A 1157 3.79 -29.38 33.72
N VAL A 1158 4.94 -29.25 34.40
CA VAL A 1158 5.08 -28.29 35.52
C VAL A 1158 5.02 -26.84 35.02
N PRO A 1159 5.79 -26.42 34.00
CA PRO A 1159 5.60 -25.11 33.37
C PRO A 1159 4.20 -24.90 32.80
N ILE A 1160 3.59 -25.93 32.20
CA ILE A 1160 2.24 -25.86 31.64
C ILE A 1160 1.20 -25.62 32.76
N ALA A 1161 1.30 -26.30 33.90
CA ALA A 1161 0.43 -26.05 35.06
C ALA A 1161 0.57 -24.60 35.56
N ALA A 1162 1.78 -24.05 35.57
CA ALA A 1162 2.01 -22.65 35.90
C ALA A 1162 1.40 -21.69 34.85
N ILE A 1163 1.47 -22.06 33.56
CA ILE A 1163 0.81 -21.33 32.47
C ILE A 1163 -0.71 -21.35 32.67
N GLU A 1164 -1.32 -22.51 32.93
CA GLU A 1164 -2.76 -22.62 33.20
C GLU A 1164 -3.17 -21.71 34.35
N SER A 1165 -2.44 -21.75 35.46
CA SER A 1165 -2.68 -20.86 36.59
C SER A 1165 -2.59 -19.38 36.20
N SER A 1166 -1.61 -19.00 35.37
CA SER A 1166 -1.46 -17.61 34.88
C SER A 1166 -2.58 -17.18 33.93
N LEU A 1167 -3.23 -18.12 33.24
CA LEU A 1167 -4.36 -17.90 32.34
C LEU A 1167 -5.72 -17.99 33.05
N GLY A 1168 -5.74 -18.25 34.36
CA GLY A 1168 -6.98 -18.44 35.14
C GLY A 1168 -7.65 -19.80 34.94
N ILE A 1169 -6.92 -20.78 34.42
CA ILE A 1169 -7.37 -22.17 34.26
C ILE A 1169 -6.91 -22.97 35.48
N ALA A 1170 -7.75 -23.87 35.99
CA ALA A 1170 -7.35 -24.74 37.10
C ALA A 1170 -6.13 -25.56 36.69
N PRO A 1171 -5.00 -25.48 37.41
CA PRO A 1171 -3.77 -26.14 37.00
C PRO A 1171 -3.88 -27.66 37.15
N ILE A 1172 -3.37 -28.39 36.16
CA ILE A 1172 -3.22 -29.85 36.28
C ILE A 1172 -2.26 -30.23 37.42
N ALA A 1173 -2.52 -31.37 38.05
CA ALA A 1173 -1.58 -31.97 38.98
C ALA A 1173 -0.38 -32.52 38.21
N ALA A 1174 0.73 -31.78 38.21
CA ALA A 1174 1.96 -32.15 37.53
C ALA A 1174 3.07 -32.48 38.53
N SER A 1175 3.86 -33.52 38.24
CA SER A 1175 5.08 -33.86 38.97
C SER A 1175 6.19 -34.19 37.97
N LEU A 1176 7.45 -34.11 38.40
CA LEU A 1176 8.59 -34.30 37.49
C LEU A 1176 8.58 -35.70 36.85
N THR A 1177 8.35 -36.74 37.66
CA THR A 1177 8.42 -38.16 37.25
C THR A 1177 7.14 -38.97 37.50
N GLY A 1178 6.16 -38.40 38.21
CA GLY A 1178 4.92 -39.11 38.57
C GLY A 1178 3.99 -39.32 37.38
N PRO A 1179 2.80 -39.89 37.63
CA PRO A 1179 1.92 -40.31 36.55
C PRO A 1179 1.33 -39.08 35.85
N LEU A 1180 0.96 -39.23 34.58
CA LEU A 1180 0.34 -38.17 33.79
C LEU A 1180 -0.99 -37.74 34.44
N PRO A 1181 -1.41 -36.48 34.32
CA PRO A 1181 -2.67 -36.02 34.91
C PRO A 1181 -3.88 -36.76 34.31
N GLY A 1182 -4.87 -37.07 35.15
CA GLY A 1182 -6.12 -37.75 34.75
C GLY A 1182 -6.58 -38.88 35.69
N ALA A 1183 -7.80 -39.40 35.51
CA ALA A 1183 -8.38 -40.46 36.36
C ALA A 1183 -7.66 -41.82 36.25
N GLU A 1184 -7.13 -42.17 35.07
CA GLU A 1184 -6.36 -43.41 34.81
C GLU A 1184 -4.88 -43.11 34.49
N ALA A 1185 -4.29 -42.26 35.31
CA ALA A 1185 -2.92 -41.76 35.19
C ALA A 1185 -1.86 -42.88 35.14
N TRP A 1186 -1.17 -43.04 34.00
CA TRP A 1186 -0.01 -43.95 33.86
C TRP A 1186 1.32 -43.19 33.99
N SER A 1187 2.41 -43.89 34.33
CA SER A 1187 3.75 -43.30 34.52
C SER A 1187 4.66 -43.52 33.29
N PRO A 1188 5.00 -42.44 32.54
CA PRO A 1188 5.88 -42.56 31.37
C PRO A 1188 7.31 -42.94 31.71
N SER A 1189 7.82 -42.47 32.84
CA SER A 1189 9.13 -42.83 33.35
C SER A 1189 9.21 -44.34 33.66
N LEU A 1190 8.18 -44.90 34.31
CA LEU A 1190 8.09 -46.34 34.58
C LEU A 1190 8.06 -47.16 33.30
N VAL A 1191 7.21 -46.80 32.33
CA VAL A 1191 7.14 -47.51 31.04
C VAL A 1191 8.45 -47.39 30.27
N SER A 1192 9.11 -46.23 30.30
CA SER A 1192 10.44 -46.05 29.71
C SER A 1192 11.45 -47.03 30.30
N VAL A 1193 11.50 -47.13 31.63
CA VAL A 1193 12.39 -48.07 32.34
C VAL A 1193 12.05 -49.51 31.99
N LEU A 1194 10.77 -49.89 31.97
CA LEU A 1194 10.33 -51.24 31.61
C LEU A 1194 10.74 -51.59 30.16
N VAL A 1195 10.57 -50.67 29.21
CA VAL A 1195 10.98 -50.85 27.81
C VAL A 1195 12.50 -50.95 27.70
N LEU A 1196 13.25 -50.14 28.43
CA LEU A 1196 14.72 -50.19 28.44
C LEU A 1196 15.23 -51.51 29.05
N VAL A 1197 14.63 -51.98 30.14
CA VAL A 1197 14.93 -53.29 30.75
C VAL A 1197 14.60 -54.41 29.77
N LEU A 1198 13.42 -54.37 29.16
CA LEU A 1198 13.01 -55.35 28.16
C LEU A 1198 13.99 -55.36 26.98
N ALA A 1199 14.39 -54.19 26.47
CA ALA A 1199 15.38 -54.08 25.40
C ALA A 1199 16.77 -54.58 25.83
N ALA A 1200 17.21 -54.28 27.06
CA ALA A 1200 18.47 -54.76 27.61
C ALA A 1200 18.50 -56.28 27.78
N VAL A 1201 17.34 -56.94 27.92
CA VAL A 1201 17.22 -58.41 27.94
C VAL A 1201 17.09 -58.98 26.53
N LEU A 1202 16.18 -58.44 25.70
CA LEU A 1202 15.86 -58.96 24.37
C LEU A 1202 16.96 -58.72 23.34
N VAL A 1203 17.65 -57.58 23.35
CA VAL A 1203 18.69 -57.28 22.35
C VAL A 1203 19.88 -58.23 22.49
N PRO A 1204 20.43 -58.49 23.68
CA PRO A 1204 21.41 -59.55 23.88
C PRO A 1204 20.84 -60.94 23.60
N TRP A 1205 19.60 -61.25 24.01
CA TRP A 1205 18.98 -62.55 23.72
C TRP A 1205 18.84 -62.83 22.22
N LEU A 1206 18.40 -61.83 21.43
CA LEU A 1206 18.33 -61.90 19.96
C LEU A 1206 19.72 -62.02 19.34
N ARG A 1207 20.72 -61.29 19.83
CA ARG A 1207 22.11 -61.35 19.34
C ARG A 1207 22.83 -62.64 19.73
N LEU A 1208 22.55 -63.21 20.90
CA LEU A 1208 23.13 -64.47 21.40
C LEU A 1208 22.41 -65.70 20.80
N GLY A 1209 21.12 -65.58 20.47
CA GLY A 1209 20.34 -66.59 19.76
C GLY A 1209 20.69 -66.69 18.26
N HIS A 1210 21.37 -65.70 17.68
CA HIS A 1210 21.85 -65.69 16.29
C HIS A 1210 23.24 -66.33 16.12
N ARG A 1211 23.37 -67.61 16.52
CA ARG A 1211 24.33 -68.54 15.90
C ARG A 1211 23.74 -69.31 14.71
N ALA A 1212 22.50 -69.00 14.31
CA ALA A 1212 21.98 -69.42 13.02
C ALA A 1212 22.59 -68.50 11.95
N GLY A 1213 23.47 -69.03 11.12
CA GLY A 1213 24.01 -68.31 9.97
C GLY A 1213 22.87 -67.74 9.12
N VAL A 1214 23.11 -66.58 8.50
CA VAL A 1214 22.23 -66.06 7.46
C VAL A 1214 22.08 -67.16 6.41
N VAL A 1215 20.92 -67.80 6.35
CA VAL A 1215 20.62 -68.75 5.28
C VAL A 1215 20.30 -67.88 4.07
N HIS A 1216 21.27 -67.72 3.18
CA HIS A 1216 21.01 -67.28 1.83
C HIS A 1216 20.22 -68.41 1.15
N THR A 1217 18.90 -68.29 1.11
CA THR A 1217 18.09 -69.11 0.23
C THR A 1217 18.05 -68.41 -1.12
N GLU A 1218 18.33 -69.12 -2.20
CA GLU A 1218 17.89 -68.63 -3.51
C GLU A 1218 16.36 -68.47 -3.43
N ILE A 1219 15.85 -67.34 -3.92
CA ILE A 1219 14.41 -67.16 -4.06
C ILE A 1219 13.95 -68.34 -4.93
N HIS A 1220 12.82 -68.97 -4.61
CA HIS A 1220 12.26 -69.99 -5.49
C HIS A 1220 11.75 -69.30 -6.75
N GLU A 1221 12.68 -69.04 -7.66
CA GLU A 1221 12.44 -68.52 -8.99
C GLU A 1221 11.76 -69.66 -9.74
N CYS A 1222 10.47 -69.53 -10.02
CA CYS A 1222 9.70 -70.47 -10.86
C CYS A 1222 10.23 -70.46 -12.32
N GLY A 1223 11.52 -70.70 -12.54
CA GLY A 1223 12.22 -70.63 -13.82
C GLY A 1223 12.69 -69.24 -14.26
N VAL A 1224 12.77 -68.24 -13.37
CA VAL A 1224 13.14 -66.85 -13.73
C VAL A 1224 14.46 -66.44 -13.04
N GLY A 1225 15.59 -66.74 -13.69
CA GLY A 1225 16.96 -66.54 -13.19
C GLY A 1225 17.46 -65.09 -13.03
N ASP A 1226 16.71 -64.11 -13.53
CA ASP A 1226 17.20 -62.74 -13.73
C ASP A 1226 16.16 -61.69 -13.30
N LEU A 1227 15.67 -61.73 -12.06
CA LEU A 1227 14.93 -60.58 -11.53
C LEU A 1227 15.94 -59.48 -11.14
N LEU A 1228 15.99 -58.43 -11.95
CA LEU A 1228 16.74 -57.21 -11.63
C LEU A 1228 16.33 -56.72 -10.22
N PRO A 1229 17.26 -56.28 -9.36
CA PRO A 1229 16.95 -55.77 -8.02
C PRO A 1229 15.83 -54.70 -8.00
N GLU A 1230 15.68 -53.96 -9.09
CA GLU A 1230 14.62 -52.99 -9.32
C GLU A 1230 13.21 -53.62 -9.40
N ALA A 1231 13.08 -54.85 -9.93
CA ALA A 1231 11.82 -55.58 -10.04
C ALA A 1231 11.30 -56.12 -8.70
N THR A 1232 12.17 -56.23 -7.68
CA THR A 1232 11.79 -56.64 -6.31
C THR A 1232 11.45 -55.47 -5.39
N ARG A 1233 11.49 -54.23 -5.92
CA ARG A 1233 11.36 -53.01 -5.14
C ARG A 1233 9.89 -52.62 -4.96
N VAL A 1234 9.45 -52.55 -3.70
CA VAL A 1234 8.15 -51.97 -3.33
C VAL A 1234 8.30 -50.48 -3.07
N GLY A 1235 7.76 -49.65 -3.97
CA GLY A 1235 7.74 -48.19 -3.83
C GLY A 1235 6.80 -47.69 -2.72
N ALA A 1236 6.94 -46.41 -2.37
CA ALA A 1236 6.04 -45.72 -1.45
C ALA A 1236 4.58 -45.73 -1.95
N ALA A 1237 4.36 -45.65 -3.27
CA ALA A 1237 3.03 -45.74 -3.86
C ALA A 1237 2.33 -47.09 -3.61
N SER A 1238 3.09 -48.19 -3.59
CA SER A 1238 2.57 -49.56 -3.57
C SER A 1238 2.32 -50.12 -2.16
N LEU A 1239 2.91 -49.52 -1.13
CA LEU A 1239 2.82 -49.99 0.27
C LEU A 1239 1.39 -50.03 0.84
N PHE A 1240 0.52 -49.10 0.41
CA PHE A 1240 -0.84 -48.95 0.91
C PHE A 1240 -1.83 -48.70 -0.24
N GLU A 1241 -1.71 -49.46 -1.33
CA GLU A 1241 -2.50 -49.24 -2.56
C GLU A 1241 -4.02 -49.26 -2.31
N THR A 1242 -4.54 -50.24 -1.57
CA THR A 1242 -5.99 -50.33 -1.30
C THR A 1242 -6.51 -49.18 -0.43
N PRO A 1243 -5.89 -48.84 0.72
CA PRO A 1243 -6.26 -47.63 1.47
C PRO A 1243 -6.08 -46.33 0.66
N ASP A 1244 -5.02 -46.21 -0.14
CA ASP A 1244 -4.75 -45.04 -0.98
C ASP A 1244 -5.87 -44.84 -2.02
N ALA A 1245 -6.27 -45.90 -2.73
CA ALA A 1245 -7.37 -45.88 -3.68
C ALA A 1245 -8.70 -45.48 -3.04
N ALA A 1246 -9.01 -46.01 -1.85
CA ALA A 1246 -10.21 -45.66 -1.10
C ALA A 1246 -10.22 -44.18 -0.69
N VAL A 1247 -9.12 -43.68 -0.13
CA VAL A 1247 -8.99 -42.26 0.27
C VAL A 1247 -9.09 -41.35 -0.95
N ARG A 1248 -8.46 -41.69 -2.08
CA ARG A 1248 -8.61 -40.92 -3.33
C ARG A 1248 -10.04 -40.92 -3.84
N ALA A 1249 -10.75 -42.04 -3.78
CA ALA A 1249 -12.15 -42.10 -4.20
C ALA A 1249 -13.07 -41.22 -3.32
N LEU A 1250 -12.77 -41.13 -2.02
CA LEU A 1250 -13.54 -40.34 -1.05
C LEU A 1250 -13.21 -38.84 -1.09
N PHE A 1251 -11.94 -38.47 -1.26
CA PHE A 1251 -11.46 -37.11 -1.01
C PHE A 1251 -10.78 -36.42 -2.19
N ALA A 1252 -10.40 -37.13 -3.26
CA ALA A 1252 -9.78 -36.50 -4.42
C ALA A 1252 -10.86 -35.97 -5.39
N PRO A 1253 -10.74 -34.73 -5.89
CA PRO A 1253 -11.60 -34.27 -6.98
C PRO A 1253 -11.37 -35.17 -8.20
N ARG A 1254 -12.47 -35.71 -8.79
CA ARG A 1254 -12.41 -36.44 -10.05
C ARG A 1254 -11.69 -35.57 -11.07
N ARG A 1255 -10.44 -35.91 -11.40
CA ARG A 1255 -9.73 -35.26 -12.52
C ARG A 1255 -10.60 -35.44 -13.77
N ALA A 1256 -10.88 -34.36 -14.49
CA ALA A 1256 -11.34 -34.45 -15.86
C ALA A 1256 -10.34 -35.34 -16.62
N HIS A 1257 -10.85 -36.40 -17.25
CA HIS A 1257 -10.10 -37.40 -18.01
C HIS A 1257 -9.35 -36.78 -19.21
N GLY A 1258 -8.21 -36.12 -18.97
CA GLY A 1258 -7.44 -35.43 -20.01
C GLY A 1258 -6.01 -35.94 -20.24
N ASP A 1259 -5.24 -36.25 -19.18
CA ASP A 1259 -3.77 -36.32 -19.32
C ASP A 1259 -3.08 -37.63 -18.90
N ASP A 1260 -3.80 -38.59 -18.29
CA ASP A 1260 -3.14 -39.81 -17.76
C ASP A 1260 -2.99 -40.96 -18.79
N ARG A 1261 -3.29 -40.75 -20.09
CA ARG A 1261 -3.03 -41.76 -21.14
C ARG A 1261 -1.63 -41.71 -21.77
N ALA A 1262 -0.75 -40.80 -21.35
CA ALA A 1262 0.57 -40.63 -21.99
C ALA A 1262 1.77 -41.14 -21.17
N ARG A 1263 1.58 -41.82 -20.04
CA ARG A 1263 2.70 -42.30 -19.17
C ARG A 1263 2.61 -43.76 -18.75
N GLY A 1264 1.96 -44.59 -19.56
CA GLY A 1264 1.87 -46.03 -19.37
C GLY A 1264 2.34 -46.80 -20.61
N ALA A 1265 3.56 -46.54 -21.05
CA ALA A 1265 4.34 -47.37 -21.98
C ALA A 1265 5.76 -46.79 -22.06
N GLU A 1266 6.60 -47.13 -21.09
CA GLU A 1266 8.05 -47.33 -21.20
C GLU A 1266 8.62 -47.85 -19.88
#